data_AF-A0A7W6F9M1-F1
#
_entry.id   AF-A0A7W6F9M1-F1
#
_cell.length_a   1.000
_cell.length_b   1.000
_cell.length_c   1.000
_cell.angle_alpha   90.00
_cell.angle_beta   90.00
_cell.angle_gamma   90.00
#
_symmetry.space_group_name_H-M   'P 1'
#
loop_
_entity.id
_entity.type
_entity.pdbx_description
1 polymer ?
#
loop_
_entity_poly.entity_id
_entity_poly.type
_entity_poly.pdbx_seq_one_letter_code
_entity_poly.pdbx_strand_id
1 'polypeptide(L)'
;DDQVKIRGHRIEPGEVEARLRALPGIAQAAVLARPAPSGLQLVGYITPHKGHGQEGHAQESHALDTARIRAALAAVLPEAMVPAHLVVLDSFPLTPNGKLDRRALPTPEAALAQADDYVAPRTPTETALAAIWAEVLGIPNIGVNQNFFDIGGDSISALQVVSRARDAGWAIRPRDLFRHPSLEELARIATATEAQPTAIVTERVFGELTGLSSAELTALGIDPAVMEDVYPLSPMQQGLLFHALQRDGDGGDYVNQVAVTVTGLDAERMRGAWEALSARHAILRTRFLWREGAAQQVVHRAVPLPFTAEDWRGQAFDDGRLAQAAAREHARGFDPAEAPLQRIRLIRLDDAADGRSRYRLIWTYHHILLDGWSTARLVSELLQTYEGRATASPQPRYRDHIAWLAGRDEAASERFWRKRLEAFEAPTRLADAFARKGTQVRHNRRYSRLDEEETRQLKDFARSQGVTLSTLIQAAWVLLLQRYTGQARVTFGLAVAGRPGELAGAQEMIGLFINTLPISEDRQPGLTVGSWLRSVQSRSIDMREHEQTPLGTIQGFVGLSGQSIFDSIMVFENYPLEENLRDREGRSIAFSDFESVDVTNYPMDLKVTAERVLEIEYLYLLNHFSDEDAERIRETMEHYLFLLAGRGETEIGSLPLATPRDIALKNLGNARALPCPSTPFVHEAIAEQARRRPDAIALVVGERRLSYAELDGRANALVQRLRSEGIRPNDLVGLMVERHEETFVAMLAVLKLGAAYLPLDPRLPEQRLAMITASSGVRHVLDRDGSIVLPSAIVRVTIADTSGTSGPAPQDELHSESLAYVIYTSGSTGEPKGVSVAHGALSMHCRATGALYETNEETCELHVISLAFDGAHERWLTVLTHGGRLVVSDEHLWAPQKIAEVLRAEGATHAGMSPAYLQQLAEWIEEAGDPPPVKLYSFGGEAMPKAGFERVTRVLKPNIVINGYGPTETVVTPLVWKVPASASCAQAYAPIGFPVGDRTALILDAHLDIVPAGVAGELYVGGTGLARGYHGQPGLTADRFVPDPYGEPGSRLYRTGDLVRWAEDGTVEYLGRIDDQVKIRGFRIELGEVEARTRALRAVRNAAVVAQEAPEGSRLIAYVTPWEAGAAPEALADTVTAELKKVLPDYMVPARIVVLDRLPLTSTGKVDRRALPVPDWQSRAYVAPRSEAEKALARVWQEVLKIERVGVTDDFFELGGNSLLSLRVISRLRRESAIGIEIKLRDLMKNPTIRGLLRDAPREEERLEEPA
;
A
#
# COMPACT_ATOMS: atom_id res chain seq x y z
N ASP A 1 -1.22 70.39 21.03
CA ASP A 1 -0.55 69.09 21.18
C ASP A 1 -1.61 68.01 21.31
N ASP A 2 -1.92 67.32 20.20
CA ASP A 2 -2.95 66.25 20.14
C ASP A 2 -2.39 64.88 20.57
N GLN A 3 -1.23 64.86 21.24
CA GLN A 3 -0.58 63.64 21.69
C GLN A 3 -1.33 63.02 22.89
N VAL A 4 -1.64 61.74 22.77
CA VAL A 4 -2.40 60.97 23.76
C VAL A 4 -1.59 59.79 24.28
N LYS A 5 -1.82 59.37 25.52
CA LYS A 5 -1.15 58.19 26.10
C LYS A 5 -2.11 56.99 26.04
N ILE A 6 -1.80 55.99 25.23
CA ILE A 6 -2.60 54.78 25.03
C ILE A 6 -1.75 53.57 25.34
N ARG A 7 -2.21 52.74 26.29
CA ARG A 7 -1.49 51.55 26.79
C ARG A 7 -0.02 51.83 27.15
N GLY A 8 0.26 53.00 27.72
CA GLY A 8 1.62 53.40 28.13
C GLY A 8 2.43 54.16 27.07
N HIS A 9 2.02 54.15 25.81
CA HIS A 9 2.72 54.80 24.69
C HIS A 9 2.17 56.19 24.39
N ARG A 10 3.03 57.17 24.11
CA ARG A 10 2.64 58.49 23.63
C ARG A 10 2.46 58.44 22.11
N ILE A 11 1.25 58.67 21.64
CA ILE A 11 0.83 58.48 20.25
C ILE A 11 0.25 59.78 19.72
N GLU A 12 0.54 60.10 18.47
CA GLU A 12 -0.05 61.21 17.74
C GLU A 12 -1.11 60.65 16.76
N PRO A 13 -2.42 60.82 17.04
CA PRO A 13 -3.49 60.24 16.23
C PRO A 13 -3.43 60.61 14.74
N GLY A 14 -2.84 61.76 14.41
CA GLY A 14 -2.62 62.21 13.04
C GLY A 14 -1.73 61.27 12.20
N GLU A 15 -0.81 60.54 12.82
CA GLU A 15 0.02 59.54 12.12
C GLU A 15 -0.82 58.35 11.65
N VAL A 16 -1.79 57.93 12.48
CA VAL A 16 -2.73 56.86 12.17
C VAL A 16 -3.75 57.33 11.13
N GLU A 17 -4.20 58.59 11.20
CA GLU A 17 -5.06 59.20 10.16
C GLU A 17 -4.41 59.17 8.78
N ALA A 18 -3.10 59.46 8.70
CA ALA A 18 -2.37 59.47 7.43
C ALA A 18 -2.26 58.06 6.83
N ARG A 19 -2.05 57.03 7.67
CA ARG A 19 -2.00 55.63 7.22
C ARG A 19 -3.36 55.12 6.76
N LEU A 20 -4.43 55.49 7.47
CA LEU A 20 -5.80 55.19 7.04
C LEU A 20 -6.13 55.81 5.68
N ARG A 21 -5.75 57.08 5.43
CA ARG A 21 -5.98 57.73 4.12
C ARG A 21 -5.17 57.13 2.97
N ALA A 22 -4.07 56.43 3.25
CA ALA A 22 -3.25 55.81 2.23
C ALA A 22 -3.80 54.46 1.74
N LEU A 23 -4.81 53.90 2.42
CA LEU A 23 -5.41 52.61 2.05
C LEU A 23 -6.47 52.79 0.93
N PRO A 24 -6.56 51.85 -0.03
CA PRO A 24 -7.48 51.96 -1.16
C PRO A 24 -8.95 52.06 -0.71
N GLY A 25 -9.72 52.94 -1.36
CA GLY A 25 -11.16 53.09 -1.14
C GLY A 25 -11.56 54.12 -0.07
N ILE A 26 -10.62 54.62 0.75
CA ILE A 26 -10.89 55.61 1.80
C ILE A 26 -10.68 57.03 1.25
N ALA A 27 -11.75 57.84 1.22
CA ALA A 27 -11.71 59.23 0.78
C ALA A 27 -11.25 60.20 1.87
N GLN A 28 -11.71 60.00 3.11
CA GLN A 28 -11.31 60.81 4.26
C GLN A 28 -11.14 59.91 5.48
N ALA A 29 -10.19 60.23 6.36
CA ALA A 29 -10.02 59.55 7.64
C ALA A 29 -9.74 60.53 8.79
N ALA A 30 -10.27 60.21 9.97
CA ALA A 30 -10.05 60.92 11.21
C ALA A 30 -9.83 59.92 12.36
N VAL A 31 -8.93 60.20 13.30
CA VAL A 31 -8.64 59.29 14.42
C VAL A 31 -8.73 60.09 15.72
N LEU A 32 -9.51 59.56 16.66
CA LEU A 32 -9.72 60.17 17.96
C LEU A 32 -9.40 59.18 19.07
N ALA A 33 -8.82 59.68 20.16
CA ALA A 33 -8.76 58.93 21.40
C ALA A 33 -10.09 59.09 22.15
N ARG A 34 -10.73 57.99 22.51
CA ARG A 34 -11.99 57.96 23.27
C ARG A 34 -11.80 57.16 24.57
N PRO A 35 -12.48 57.53 25.67
CA PRO A 35 -12.48 56.73 26.90
C PRO A 35 -13.15 55.36 26.67
N ALA A 36 -12.63 54.31 27.32
CA ALA A 36 -13.18 52.97 27.39
C ALA A 36 -12.96 52.37 28.80
N PRO A 37 -13.65 51.26 29.18
CA PRO A 37 -13.49 50.65 30.51
C PRO A 37 -12.04 50.27 30.87
N SER A 38 -11.21 49.98 29.86
CA SER A 38 -9.79 49.63 30.00
C SER A 38 -8.82 50.82 29.83
N GLY A 39 -9.32 52.06 29.74
CA GLY A 39 -8.51 53.28 29.51
C GLY A 39 -8.81 53.97 28.17
N LEU A 40 -7.94 54.89 27.74
CA LEU A 40 -8.06 55.57 26.45
C LEU A 40 -7.77 54.60 25.29
N GLN A 41 -8.63 54.58 24.27
CA GLN A 41 -8.46 53.79 23.04
C GLN A 41 -8.57 54.66 21.78
N LEU A 42 -7.94 54.25 20.68
CA LEU A 42 -8.07 54.90 19.37
C LEU A 42 -9.33 54.41 18.64
N VAL A 43 -10.07 55.35 18.06
CA VAL A 43 -11.20 55.09 17.15
C VAL A 43 -10.91 55.80 15.84
N GLY A 44 -10.89 55.05 14.74
CA GLY A 44 -10.74 55.58 13.39
C GLY A 44 -12.10 55.74 12.72
N TYR A 45 -12.35 56.88 12.09
CA TYR A 45 -13.52 57.15 11.28
C TYR A 45 -13.09 57.31 9.84
N ILE A 46 -13.79 56.67 8.90
CA ILE A 46 -13.43 56.64 7.49
C ILE A 46 -14.65 56.87 6.60
N THR A 47 -14.47 57.50 5.45
CA THR A 47 -15.52 57.68 4.44
C THR A 47 -15.10 57.05 3.11
N PRO A 48 -16.00 56.41 2.34
CA PRO A 48 -15.68 55.87 1.03
C PRO A 48 -15.60 56.97 -0.04
N HIS A 49 -14.88 56.72 -1.14
CA HIS A 49 -14.93 57.58 -2.33
C HIS A 49 -16.32 57.55 -2.97
N LYS A 50 -16.98 58.71 -3.07
CA LYS A 50 -18.19 58.84 -3.89
C LYS A 50 -17.80 58.83 -5.36
N GLY A 51 -18.16 57.77 -6.09
CA GLY A 51 -17.98 57.71 -7.54
C GLY A 51 -18.77 58.82 -8.23
N HIS A 52 -18.07 59.73 -8.91
CA HIS A 52 -18.72 60.60 -9.90
C HIS A 52 -19.03 59.77 -11.14
N GLY A 53 -20.32 59.62 -11.44
CA GLY A 53 -20.78 58.85 -12.59
C GLY A 53 -20.25 59.39 -13.91
N GLN A 54 -19.68 58.49 -14.71
CA GLN A 54 -19.85 58.49 -16.15
C GLN A 54 -20.31 57.09 -16.58
N GLU A 55 -21.51 57.10 -17.15
CA GLU A 55 -22.27 56.10 -17.89
C GLU A 55 -21.72 54.67 -18.05
N GLY A 56 -22.49 53.71 -17.51
CA GLY A 56 -22.73 52.44 -18.18
C GLY A 56 -21.99 51.22 -17.68
N HIS A 57 -22.12 50.84 -16.40
CA HIS A 57 -22.19 49.45 -15.91
C HIS A 57 -22.59 49.51 -14.42
N ALA A 58 -23.49 48.62 -13.97
CA ALA A 58 -23.88 48.53 -12.57
C ALA A 58 -22.67 48.12 -11.71
N GLN A 59 -22.02 49.09 -11.06
CA GLN A 59 -21.00 48.85 -10.07
C GLN A 59 -21.64 48.80 -8.69
N GLU A 60 -21.46 47.66 -8.02
CA GLU A 60 -21.69 47.48 -6.60
C GLU A 60 -20.95 48.56 -5.81
N SER A 61 -21.66 49.25 -4.93
CA SER A 61 -21.06 50.09 -3.89
C SER A 61 -20.23 49.17 -2.98
N HIS A 62 -18.91 49.11 -3.18
CA HIS A 62 -18.01 48.41 -2.25
C HIS A 62 -18.11 49.06 -0.86
N ALA A 63 -18.79 48.38 0.07
CA ALA A 63 -18.69 48.69 1.48
C ALA A 63 -17.23 48.53 1.92
N LEU A 64 -16.70 49.49 2.67
CA LEU A 64 -15.34 49.41 3.22
C LEU A 64 -15.26 48.28 4.25
N ASP A 65 -14.52 47.22 3.95
CA ASP A 65 -14.27 46.13 4.89
C ASP A 65 -13.32 46.58 6.00
N THR A 66 -13.91 46.92 7.16
CA THR A 66 -13.17 47.39 8.33
C THR A 66 -12.21 46.35 8.90
N ALA A 67 -12.48 45.05 8.75
CA ALA A 67 -11.60 44.00 9.27
C ALA A 67 -10.32 43.93 8.43
N ARG A 68 -10.44 43.99 7.10
CA ARG A 68 -9.31 44.04 6.17
C ARG A 68 -8.48 45.32 6.33
N ILE A 69 -9.13 46.46 6.55
CA ILE A 69 -8.45 47.74 6.80
C ILE A 69 -7.68 47.69 8.12
N ARG A 70 -8.26 47.11 9.19
CA ARG A 70 -7.58 46.95 10.48
C ARG A 70 -6.39 46.00 10.39
N ALA A 71 -6.51 44.90 9.66
CA ALA A 71 -5.41 43.98 9.40
C ALA A 71 -4.26 44.66 8.63
N ALA A 72 -4.59 45.46 7.61
CA ALA A 72 -3.61 46.22 6.85
C ALA A 72 -2.87 47.26 7.71
N LEU A 73 -3.55 47.89 8.66
CA LEU A 73 -2.90 48.79 9.63
C LEU A 73 -2.00 48.03 10.62
N ALA A 74 -2.46 46.88 11.13
CA ALA A 74 -1.69 46.06 12.07
C ALA A 74 -0.40 45.50 11.45
N ALA A 75 -0.34 45.35 10.13
CA ALA A 75 0.88 44.96 9.42
C ALA A 75 1.96 46.06 9.39
N VAL A 76 1.60 47.34 9.57
CA VAL A 76 2.52 48.48 9.40
C VAL A 76 2.59 49.43 10.61
N LEU A 77 1.73 49.25 11.61
CA LEU A 77 1.68 50.03 12.85
C LEU A 77 1.80 49.12 14.07
N PRO A 78 2.48 49.58 15.15
CA PRO A 78 2.46 48.89 16.44
C PRO A 78 1.03 48.75 16.97
N GLU A 79 0.76 47.69 17.73
CA GLU A 79 -0.60 47.36 18.23
C GLU A 79 -1.28 48.54 18.95
N ALA A 80 -0.53 49.32 19.74
CA ALA A 80 -1.07 50.48 20.46
C ALA A 80 -1.55 51.62 19.55
N MET A 81 -1.09 51.68 18.29
CA MET A 81 -1.46 52.67 17.27
C MET A 81 -2.57 52.19 16.34
N VAL A 82 -2.94 50.90 16.37
CA VAL A 82 -4.05 50.38 15.57
C VAL A 82 -5.37 50.77 16.24
N PRO A 83 -6.31 51.43 15.55
CA PRO A 83 -7.61 51.74 16.11
C PRO A 83 -8.34 50.49 16.61
N ALA A 84 -8.86 50.56 17.83
CA ALA A 84 -9.65 49.48 18.42
C ALA A 84 -10.99 49.31 17.68
N HIS A 85 -11.50 50.40 17.11
CA HIS A 85 -12.71 50.42 16.30
C HIS A 85 -12.49 51.27 15.03
N LEU A 86 -13.06 50.81 13.91
CA LEU A 86 -13.16 51.57 12.66
C LEU A 86 -14.64 51.81 12.36
N VAL A 87 -15.01 53.07 12.15
CA VAL A 87 -16.38 53.51 11.90
C VAL A 87 -16.47 54.08 10.49
N VAL A 88 -17.28 53.45 9.64
CA VAL A 88 -17.54 53.94 8.28
C VAL A 88 -18.67 54.96 8.34
N LEU A 89 -18.47 56.14 7.74
CA LEU A 89 -19.47 57.20 7.62
C LEU A 89 -19.70 57.56 6.15
N ASP A 90 -20.94 57.87 5.77
CA ASP A 90 -21.27 58.34 4.42
C ASP A 90 -20.66 59.70 4.09
N SER A 91 -20.49 60.54 5.11
CA SER A 91 -19.79 61.82 5.04
C SER A 91 -19.36 62.27 6.44
N PHE A 92 -18.31 63.08 6.50
CA PHE A 92 -17.91 63.68 7.78
C PHE A 92 -18.78 64.87 8.15
N PRO A 93 -19.16 65.03 9.43
CA PRO A 93 -19.82 66.24 9.91
C PRO A 93 -18.83 67.40 9.82
N LEU A 94 -19.24 68.48 9.17
CA LEU A 94 -18.42 69.68 8.97
C LEU A 94 -18.96 70.85 9.79
N THR A 95 -18.06 71.64 10.36
CA THR A 95 -18.35 72.95 10.96
C THR A 95 -18.82 73.95 9.89
N PRO A 96 -19.45 75.08 10.26
CA PRO A 96 -19.86 76.13 9.30
C PRO A 96 -18.73 76.68 8.41
N ASN A 97 -17.47 76.50 8.81
CA ASN A 97 -16.28 76.91 8.05
C ASN A 97 -15.69 75.77 7.19
N GLY A 98 -16.42 74.67 6.99
CA GLY A 98 -16.01 73.55 6.14
C GLY A 98 -14.93 72.63 6.71
N LYS A 99 -14.54 72.78 7.99
CA LYS A 99 -13.59 71.88 8.67
C LYS A 99 -14.32 70.73 9.37
N LEU A 100 -13.70 69.56 9.45
CA LEU A 100 -14.21 68.40 10.22
C LEU A 100 -14.58 68.80 11.65
N ASP A 101 -15.83 68.56 12.05
CA ASP A 101 -16.29 68.69 13.43
C ASP A 101 -16.06 67.39 14.20
N ARG A 102 -14.89 67.28 14.83
CA ARG A 102 -14.49 66.12 15.64
C ARG A 102 -15.40 65.88 16.86
N ARG A 103 -16.17 66.88 17.31
CA ARG A 103 -17.10 66.73 18.45
C ARG A 103 -18.43 66.12 18.01
N ALA A 104 -18.79 66.26 16.74
CA ALA A 104 -20.01 65.71 16.16
C ALA A 104 -19.86 64.28 15.59
N LEU A 105 -18.66 63.68 15.67
CA LEU A 105 -18.44 62.28 15.28
C LEU A 105 -19.12 61.31 16.28
N PRO A 106 -19.86 60.28 15.80
CA PRO A 106 -20.63 59.38 16.65
C PRO A 106 -19.75 58.53 17.57
N THR A 107 -20.30 58.01 18.67
CA THR A 107 -19.61 57.05 19.54
C THR A 107 -19.60 55.64 18.93
N PRO A 108 -18.54 54.83 19.17
CA PRO A 108 -18.41 53.49 18.58
C PRO A 108 -19.60 52.57 18.86
N GLU A 109 -20.20 52.64 20.06
CA GLU A 109 -21.33 51.77 20.41
C GLU A 109 -22.59 52.08 19.57
N ALA A 110 -22.78 53.33 19.16
CA ALA A 110 -23.92 53.74 18.33
C ALA A 110 -23.75 53.36 16.85
N ALA A 111 -22.51 53.20 16.37
CA ALA A 111 -22.19 52.80 15.00
C ALA A 111 -22.03 51.27 14.84
N LEU A 112 -21.53 50.57 15.87
CA LEU A 112 -21.43 49.10 15.90
C LEU A 112 -22.81 48.43 15.99
N ALA A 113 -23.82 49.12 16.53
CA ALA A 113 -25.21 48.68 16.51
C ALA A 113 -25.85 48.67 15.10
N GLN A 114 -25.16 49.18 14.07
CA GLN A 114 -25.60 49.19 12.67
C GLN A 114 -24.79 48.24 11.76
N ALA A 115 -23.89 47.40 12.30
CA ALA A 115 -23.22 46.36 11.52
C ALA A 115 -24.12 45.12 11.44
N ASP A 116 -24.53 44.75 10.22
CA ASP A 116 -25.63 43.81 9.89
C ASP A 116 -25.51 42.36 10.42
N ASP A 117 -24.44 41.96 11.13
CA ASP A 117 -24.21 40.57 11.56
C ASP A 117 -24.14 40.32 13.09
N TYR A 118 -24.20 41.35 13.94
CA TYR A 118 -24.24 41.13 15.40
C TYR A 118 -25.67 41.17 15.93
N VAL A 119 -26.23 39.98 16.17
CA VAL A 119 -27.49 39.81 16.90
C VAL A 119 -27.19 39.44 18.36
N ALA A 120 -27.52 40.32 19.29
CA ALA A 120 -27.25 40.12 20.72
C ALA A 120 -28.10 38.96 21.31
N PRO A 121 -27.61 38.25 22.33
CA PRO A 121 -28.39 37.27 23.10
C PRO A 121 -29.70 37.86 23.63
N ARG A 122 -30.82 37.16 23.40
CA ARG A 122 -32.20 37.60 23.72
C ARG A 122 -32.78 36.84 24.91
N THR A 123 -32.42 35.57 25.08
CA THR A 123 -32.94 34.72 26.16
C THR A 123 -31.92 34.54 27.29
N PRO A 124 -32.36 34.25 28.54
CA PRO A 124 -31.43 33.96 29.64
C PRO A 124 -30.46 32.80 29.32
N THR A 125 -30.92 31.80 28.57
CA THR A 125 -30.10 30.67 28.09
C THR A 125 -29.07 31.13 27.07
N GLU A 126 -29.46 31.94 26.08
CA GLU A 126 -28.53 32.54 25.11
C GLU A 126 -27.49 33.41 25.84
N THR A 127 -27.88 34.24 26.82
CA THR A 127 -26.93 35.07 27.59
C THR A 127 -25.93 34.22 28.38
N ALA A 128 -26.38 33.15 29.03
CA ALA A 128 -25.53 32.25 29.79
C ALA A 128 -24.54 31.50 28.89
N LEU A 129 -25.01 30.92 27.79
CA LEU A 129 -24.16 30.22 26.83
C LEU A 129 -23.17 31.18 26.13
N ALA A 130 -23.59 32.41 25.81
CA ALA A 130 -22.73 33.40 25.18
C ALA A 130 -21.57 33.81 26.11
N ALA A 131 -21.83 33.95 27.42
CA ALA A 131 -20.80 34.23 28.41
C ALA A 131 -19.79 33.07 28.52
N ILE A 132 -20.28 31.82 28.49
CA ILE A 132 -19.42 30.63 28.50
C ILE A 132 -18.54 30.58 27.24
N TRP A 133 -19.13 30.80 26.06
CA TRP A 133 -18.37 30.84 24.80
C TRP A 133 -17.33 31.97 24.80
N ALA A 134 -17.71 33.15 25.29
CA ALA A 134 -16.79 34.29 25.40
C ALA A 134 -15.58 33.97 26.28
N GLU A 135 -15.79 33.27 27.39
CA GLU A 135 -14.72 32.88 28.32
C GLU A 135 -13.86 31.73 27.76
N VAL A 136 -14.46 30.75 27.09
CA VAL A 136 -13.74 29.60 26.52
C VAL A 136 -12.92 30.00 25.29
N LEU A 137 -13.47 30.83 24.42
CA LEU A 137 -12.86 31.24 23.16
C LEU A 137 -12.06 32.54 23.26
N GLY A 138 -12.19 33.29 24.37
CA GLY A 138 -11.54 34.58 24.57
C GLY A 138 -12.12 35.71 23.70
N ILE A 139 -13.38 35.60 23.25
CA ILE A 139 -14.05 36.56 22.36
C ILE A 139 -15.12 37.33 23.16
N PRO A 140 -15.02 38.67 23.30
CA PRO A 140 -15.85 39.42 24.24
C PRO A 140 -17.33 39.56 23.84
N ASN A 141 -17.68 39.49 22.55
CA ASN A 141 -19.06 39.64 22.06
C ASN A 141 -19.42 38.47 21.13
N ILE A 142 -20.21 37.52 21.63
CA ILE A 142 -20.73 36.37 20.87
C ILE A 142 -22.14 36.68 20.38
N GLY A 143 -22.34 36.71 19.07
CA GLY A 143 -23.65 36.89 18.43
C GLY A 143 -24.44 35.58 18.36
N VAL A 144 -25.77 35.63 18.43
CA VAL A 144 -26.60 34.41 18.50
C VAL A 144 -26.53 33.54 17.23
N ASN A 145 -26.21 34.14 16.09
CA ASN A 145 -26.10 33.47 14.79
C ASN A 145 -24.66 33.00 14.47
N GLN A 146 -23.68 33.31 15.33
CA GLN A 146 -22.29 32.91 15.09
C GLN A 146 -22.12 31.41 15.30
N ASN A 147 -21.48 30.76 14.32
CA ASN A 147 -21.12 29.35 14.40
C ASN A 147 -19.87 29.19 15.29
N PHE A 148 -19.96 28.30 16.29
CA PHE A 148 -18.92 27.99 17.25
C PHE A 148 -17.55 27.72 16.61
N PHE A 149 -17.50 26.96 15.52
CA PHE A 149 -16.26 26.55 14.86
C PHE A 149 -15.69 27.66 13.98
N ASP A 150 -16.54 28.55 13.45
CA ASP A 150 -16.09 29.67 12.62
C ASP A 150 -15.35 30.73 13.43
N ILE A 151 -15.67 30.83 14.72
CA ILE A 151 -15.07 31.78 15.67
C ILE A 151 -13.92 31.16 16.48
N GLY A 152 -13.35 30.04 16.03
CA GLY A 152 -12.16 29.43 16.65
C GLY A 152 -12.45 28.30 17.64
N GLY A 153 -13.70 27.82 17.72
CA GLY A 153 -14.03 26.62 18.46
C GLY A 153 -13.47 25.34 17.82
N ASP A 154 -13.14 24.37 18.66
CA ASP A 154 -12.61 23.06 18.31
C ASP A 154 -13.26 21.95 19.18
N SER A 155 -12.78 20.72 19.02
CA SER A 155 -13.31 19.57 19.75
C SER A 155 -13.14 19.65 21.26
N ILE A 156 -12.15 20.41 21.75
CA ILE A 156 -11.77 20.48 23.17
C ILE A 156 -12.49 21.63 23.86
N SER A 157 -12.47 22.80 23.25
CA SER A 157 -13.29 23.94 23.68
C SER A 157 -14.77 23.56 23.70
N ALA A 158 -15.25 22.69 22.80
CA ALA A 158 -16.59 22.13 22.89
C ALA A 158 -16.84 21.32 24.19
N LEU A 159 -15.87 20.53 24.66
CA LEU A 159 -15.96 19.81 25.94
C LEU A 159 -15.95 20.79 27.13
N GLN A 160 -15.14 21.84 27.06
CA GLN A 160 -15.09 22.89 28.09
C GLN A 160 -16.43 23.65 28.17
N VAL A 161 -17.02 23.99 27.02
CA VAL A 161 -18.35 24.61 26.94
C VAL A 161 -19.40 23.69 27.57
N VAL A 162 -19.41 22.40 27.23
CA VAL A 162 -20.37 21.43 27.80
C VAL A 162 -20.23 21.33 29.32
N SER A 163 -19.00 21.26 29.82
CA SER A 163 -18.72 21.20 31.26
C SER A 163 -19.23 22.47 31.96
N ARG A 164 -18.83 23.65 31.49
CA ARG A 164 -19.21 24.94 32.08
C ARG A 164 -20.70 25.24 31.95
N ALA A 165 -21.34 24.80 30.86
CA ALA A 165 -22.78 24.90 30.71
C ALA A 165 -23.52 24.07 31.77
N ARG A 166 -23.04 22.86 32.07
CA ARG A 166 -23.59 22.06 33.17
C ARG A 166 -23.39 22.72 34.53
N ASP A 167 -22.20 23.26 34.80
CA ASP A 167 -21.93 24.01 36.04
C ASP A 167 -22.86 25.23 36.17
N ALA A 168 -23.24 25.84 35.05
CA ALA A 168 -24.22 26.92 34.96
C ALA A 168 -25.69 26.46 34.94
N GLY A 169 -25.97 25.16 35.11
CA GLY A 169 -27.33 24.60 35.20
C GLY A 169 -27.97 24.18 33.88
N TRP A 170 -27.20 24.04 32.79
CA TRP A 170 -27.69 23.69 31.46
C TRP A 170 -27.13 22.34 30.98
N ALA A 171 -28.02 21.39 30.66
CA ALA A 171 -27.62 20.14 30.02
C ALA A 171 -27.55 20.31 28.51
N ILE A 172 -26.32 20.21 28.00
CA ILE A 172 -25.97 20.06 26.58
C ILE A 172 -24.97 18.92 26.46
N ARG A 173 -24.94 18.22 25.32
CA ARG A 173 -23.96 17.16 25.03
C ARG A 173 -22.91 17.66 24.04
N PRO A 174 -21.72 17.05 23.98
CA PRO A 174 -20.72 17.42 22.98
C PRO A 174 -21.26 17.35 21.55
N ARG A 175 -22.04 16.32 21.21
CA ARG A 175 -22.66 16.19 19.87
C ARG A 175 -23.60 17.35 19.51
N ASP A 176 -24.21 17.97 20.51
CA ASP A 176 -25.21 19.00 20.33
C ASP A 176 -24.56 20.28 19.78
N LEU A 177 -23.36 20.63 20.26
CA LEU A 177 -22.57 21.75 19.72
C LEU A 177 -22.18 21.55 18.26
N PHE A 178 -21.96 20.32 17.82
CA PHE A 178 -21.61 20.05 16.42
C PHE A 178 -22.84 20.01 15.49
N ARG A 179 -23.99 19.57 16.00
CA ARG A 179 -25.25 19.52 15.25
C ARG A 179 -25.98 20.86 15.21
N HIS A 180 -25.79 21.67 16.25
CA HIS A 180 -26.40 22.97 16.46
C HIS A 180 -25.30 23.98 16.79
N PRO A 181 -24.46 24.33 15.80
CA PRO A 181 -23.24 25.09 16.02
C PRO A 181 -23.49 26.57 16.23
N SER A 182 -24.70 27.08 16.03
CA SER A 182 -25.05 28.45 16.42
C SER A 182 -25.56 28.50 17.85
N LEU A 183 -25.26 29.61 18.54
CA LEU A 183 -25.72 29.83 19.91
C LEU A 183 -27.26 29.80 20.02
N GLU A 184 -27.96 30.31 19.01
CA GLU A 184 -29.43 30.27 18.93
C GLU A 184 -29.95 28.83 18.88
N GLU A 185 -29.41 27.99 18.01
CA GLU A 185 -29.85 26.60 17.88
C GLU A 185 -29.50 25.78 19.13
N LEU A 186 -28.30 26.00 19.70
CA LEU A 186 -27.87 25.33 20.91
C LEU A 186 -28.75 25.71 22.11
N ALA A 187 -29.12 27.00 22.23
CA ALA A 187 -30.01 27.47 23.29
C ALA A 187 -31.42 26.87 23.20
N ARG A 188 -31.93 26.53 22.01
CA ARG A 188 -33.24 25.88 21.84
C ARG A 188 -33.29 24.46 22.39
N ILE A 189 -32.16 23.75 22.38
CA ILE A 189 -32.07 22.35 22.81
C ILE A 189 -31.47 22.18 24.20
N ALA A 190 -30.83 23.23 24.74
CA ALA A 190 -30.31 23.25 26.10
C ALA A 190 -31.46 23.08 27.11
N THR A 191 -31.37 22.06 27.96
CA THR A 191 -32.39 21.79 28.97
C THR A 191 -31.92 22.27 30.34
N ALA A 192 -32.78 22.98 31.06
CA ALA A 192 -32.51 23.35 32.44
C ALA A 192 -32.38 22.08 33.28
N THR A 193 -31.23 21.94 33.95
CA THR A 193 -30.95 20.80 34.82
C THR A 193 -30.97 21.34 36.24
N GLU A 194 -31.73 20.70 37.14
CA GLU A 194 -31.47 20.90 38.56
C GLU A 194 -30.01 20.55 38.77
N ALA A 195 -29.18 21.50 39.21
CA ALA A 195 -27.83 21.20 39.65
C ALA A 195 -27.97 20.17 40.76
N GLN A 196 -27.95 18.88 40.40
CA GLN A 196 -27.80 17.83 41.37
C GLN A 196 -26.37 18.00 41.84
N PRO A 197 -26.13 18.42 43.09
CA PRO A 197 -24.84 18.17 43.65
C PRO A 197 -24.71 16.65 43.58
N THR A 198 -23.87 16.13 42.69
CA THR A 198 -23.43 14.75 42.80
C THR A 198 -22.95 14.66 44.22
N ALA A 199 -23.71 13.96 45.07
CA ALA A 199 -23.35 13.81 46.45
C ALA A 199 -21.94 13.26 46.41
N ILE A 200 -20.96 14.06 46.84
CA ILE A 200 -19.63 13.55 47.14
C ILE A 200 -19.94 12.45 48.15
N VAL A 201 -19.87 11.19 47.73
CA VAL A 201 -20.22 10.05 48.57
C VAL A 201 -19.25 10.11 49.75
N THR A 202 -19.75 10.64 50.86
CA THR A 202 -18.98 10.94 52.07
C THR A 202 -18.90 9.73 52.98
N GLU A 203 -19.73 8.70 52.77
CA GLU A 203 -19.63 7.42 53.44
C GLU A 203 -18.68 6.47 52.69
N ARG A 204 -17.54 6.23 53.33
CA ARG A 204 -16.46 5.37 52.84
C ARG A 204 -16.73 3.94 53.29
N VAL A 205 -16.94 3.02 52.33
CA VAL A 205 -16.76 1.59 52.58
C VAL A 205 -15.58 1.10 51.75
N PHE A 206 -14.64 0.46 52.45
CA PHE A 206 -13.41 -0.07 51.88
C PHE A 206 -13.71 -1.28 50.99
N GLY A 207 -13.30 -1.26 49.71
CA GLY A 207 -13.45 -2.39 48.79
C GLY A 207 -14.80 -2.50 48.05
N GLU A 208 -15.69 -1.51 48.15
CA GLU A 208 -17.01 -1.54 47.48
C GLU A 208 -16.94 -1.71 45.95
N LEU A 209 -15.94 -1.10 45.30
CA LEU A 209 -15.78 -1.17 43.85
C LEU A 209 -15.09 -2.46 43.36
N THR A 210 -14.45 -3.21 44.26
CA THR A 210 -13.78 -4.48 43.92
C THR A 210 -14.61 -5.71 44.28
N GLY A 211 -15.55 -5.57 45.22
CA GLY A 211 -16.33 -6.68 45.77
C GLY A 211 -15.49 -7.66 46.61
N LEU A 212 -14.22 -7.33 46.90
CA LEU A 212 -13.28 -8.21 47.62
C LEU A 212 -13.33 -7.96 49.14
N SER A 213 -13.31 -9.04 49.92
CA SER A 213 -13.18 -9.01 51.37
C SER A 213 -11.75 -8.65 51.81
N SER A 214 -11.56 -8.20 53.07
CA SER A 214 -10.22 -7.92 53.63
C SER A 214 -9.28 -9.15 53.63
N ALA A 215 -9.83 -10.36 53.71
CA ALA A 215 -9.06 -11.60 53.65
C ALA A 215 -8.51 -11.87 52.24
N GLU A 216 -9.31 -11.61 51.20
CA GLU A 216 -8.90 -11.72 49.79
C GLU A 216 -7.88 -10.65 49.41
N LEU A 217 -8.02 -9.42 49.91
CA LEU A 217 -7.01 -8.37 49.72
C LEU A 217 -5.66 -8.77 50.35
N THR A 218 -5.67 -9.35 51.55
CA THR A 218 -4.44 -9.82 52.20
C THR A 218 -3.81 -11.00 51.45
N ALA A 219 -4.62 -11.91 50.90
CA ALA A 219 -4.16 -13.02 50.06
C ALA A 219 -3.53 -12.53 48.73
N LEU A 220 -3.95 -11.36 48.23
CA LEU A 220 -3.36 -10.68 47.08
C LEU A 220 -2.05 -9.93 47.39
N GLY A 221 -1.55 -10.00 48.63
CA GLY A 221 -0.34 -9.26 49.04
C GLY A 221 -0.57 -7.76 49.25
N ILE A 222 -1.82 -7.37 49.48
CA ILE A 222 -2.21 -5.98 49.74
C ILE A 222 -2.36 -5.81 51.26
N ASP A 223 -1.49 -5.00 51.86
CA ASP A 223 -1.56 -4.67 53.29
C ASP A 223 -2.54 -3.50 53.53
N PRO A 224 -3.68 -3.71 54.21
CA PRO A 224 -4.66 -2.67 54.50
C PRO A 224 -4.13 -1.52 55.38
N ALA A 225 -3.04 -1.74 56.14
CA ALA A 225 -2.47 -0.75 57.05
C ALA A 225 -1.74 0.38 56.30
N VAL A 226 -1.19 0.10 55.12
CA VAL A 226 -0.46 1.10 54.29
C VAL A 226 -1.29 1.62 53.11
N MET A 227 -2.45 1.04 52.85
CA MET A 227 -3.32 1.35 51.72
C MET A 227 -4.40 2.39 52.08
N GLU A 228 -4.63 3.37 51.20
CA GLU A 228 -5.72 4.34 51.27
C GLU A 228 -7.00 3.82 50.61
N ASP A 229 -6.89 3.21 49.42
CA ASP A 229 -8.04 2.77 48.60
C ASP A 229 -7.64 1.65 47.61
N VAL A 230 -8.62 0.90 47.10
CA VAL A 230 -8.44 -0.15 46.08
C VAL A 230 -9.65 -0.22 45.14
N TYR A 231 -9.40 -0.24 43.84
CA TYR A 231 -10.44 -0.30 42.81
C TYR A 231 -9.92 -0.90 41.49
N PRO A 232 -10.79 -1.38 40.59
CA PRO A 232 -10.38 -1.94 39.31
C PRO A 232 -9.61 -0.95 38.43
N LEU A 233 -8.80 -1.46 37.51
CA LEU A 233 -8.15 -0.64 36.47
C LEU A 233 -9.19 -0.16 35.46
N SER A 234 -9.01 1.08 34.96
CA SER A 234 -9.69 1.46 33.72
C SER A 234 -9.22 0.54 32.59
N PRO A 235 -10.04 0.28 31.57
CA PRO A 235 -9.65 -0.67 30.53
C PRO A 235 -8.39 -0.28 29.75
N MET A 236 -8.10 1.01 29.59
CA MET A 236 -6.83 1.45 29.00
C MET A 236 -5.64 1.09 29.90
N GLN A 237 -5.77 1.30 31.21
CA GLN A 237 -4.74 0.87 32.17
C GLN A 237 -4.56 -0.66 32.14
N GLN A 238 -5.63 -1.44 31.96
CA GLN A 238 -5.54 -2.91 31.80
C GLN A 238 -4.72 -3.30 30.57
N GLY A 239 -4.96 -2.63 29.43
CA GLY A 239 -4.20 -2.86 28.19
C GLY A 239 -2.71 -2.54 28.36
N LEU A 240 -2.37 -1.39 28.94
CA LEU A 240 -0.99 -1.00 29.22
C LEU A 240 -0.30 -1.98 30.18
N LEU A 241 -1.00 -2.40 31.24
CA LEU A 241 -0.48 -3.37 32.21
C LEU A 241 -0.21 -4.73 31.54
N PHE A 242 -1.12 -5.20 30.68
CA PHE A 242 -0.94 -6.45 29.93
C PHE A 242 0.29 -6.41 29.01
N HIS A 243 0.52 -5.29 28.32
CA HIS A 243 1.71 -5.11 27.49
C HIS A 243 3.00 -5.08 28.32
N ALA A 244 2.99 -4.38 29.45
CA ALA A 244 4.13 -4.32 30.36
C ALA A 244 4.50 -5.70 30.95
N LEU A 245 3.51 -6.58 31.18
CA LEU A 245 3.70 -7.92 31.74
C LEU A 245 4.13 -8.99 30.71
N GLN A 246 3.89 -8.79 29.42
CA GLN A 246 4.19 -9.79 28.38
C GLN A 246 5.62 -9.76 27.83
N ARG A 247 6.40 -8.71 28.10
CA ARG A 247 7.77 -8.57 27.60
C ARG A 247 8.78 -8.82 28.71
N ASP A 248 9.48 -9.95 28.63
CA ASP A 248 10.66 -10.24 29.46
C ASP A 248 11.82 -9.29 29.07
N GLY A 249 12.04 -8.22 29.86
CA GLY A 249 13.40 -7.72 30.07
C GLY A 249 13.83 -6.35 29.53
N ASP A 250 13.00 -5.58 28.81
CA ASP A 250 13.33 -4.17 28.45
C ASP A 250 12.20 -3.23 28.92
N GLY A 251 12.38 -2.63 30.11
CA GLY A 251 11.35 -1.82 30.79
C GLY A 251 11.07 -0.44 30.18
N GLY A 252 11.31 -0.20 28.89
CA GLY A 252 11.21 1.12 28.25
C GLY A 252 9.87 1.46 27.61
N ASP A 253 8.99 0.48 27.36
CA ASP A 253 7.68 0.70 26.74
C ASP A 253 6.75 1.47 27.68
N TYR A 254 6.04 2.50 27.18
CA TYR A 254 5.13 3.36 27.96
C TYR A 254 5.79 4.12 29.12
N VAL A 255 7.12 4.30 29.07
CA VAL A 255 7.84 5.21 29.98
C VAL A 255 7.97 6.55 29.29
N ASN A 256 7.33 7.56 29.87
CA ASN A 256 7.40 8.94 29.38
C ASN A 256 8.49 9.70 30.14
N GLN A 257 9.17 10.60 29.44
CA GLN A 257 10.21 11.42 30.04
C GLN A 257 10.11 12.86 29.54
N VAL A 258 10.16 13.80 30.49
CA VAL A 258 10.26 15.23 30.26
C VAL A 258 11.60 15.71 30.80
N ALA A 259 12.42 16.33 29.96
CA ALA A 259 13.69 16.91 30.35
C ALA A 259 13.74 18.39 29.96
N VAL A 260 14.00 19.27 30.93
CA VAL A 260 13.96 20.72 30.74
C VAL A 260 15.08 21.40 31.51
N THR A 261 15.66 22.45 30.94
CA THR A 261 16.62 23.32 31.61
C THR A 261 15.88 24.43 32.34
N VAL A 262 16.21 24.65 33.62
CA VAL A 262 15.56 25.63 34.49
C VAL A 262 16.61 26.57 35.10
N THR A 263 16.40 27.88 34.98
CA THR A 263 17.30 28.91 35.53
C THR A 263 16.64 29.64 36.71
N GLY A 264 17.39 29.83 37.80
CA GLY A 264 16.91 30.51 39.01
C GLY A 264 16.10 29.64 39.98
N LEU A 265 16.19 28.32 39.83
CA LEU A 265 15.46 27.34 40.63
C LEU A 265 16.07 27.14 42.03
N ASP A 266 15.20 27.07 43.05
CA ASP A 266 15.50 26.60 44.40
C ASP A 266 15.18 25.09 44.49
N ALA A 267 16.21 24.28 44.73
CA ALA A 267 16.11 22.83 44.70
C ALA A 267 15.21 22.26 45.81
N GLU A 268 15.26 22.82 47.02
CA GLU A 268 14.46 22.34 48.15
C GLU A 268 13.00 22.77 48.01
N ARG A 269 12.76 23.98 47.52
CA ARG A 269 11.40 24.44 47.19
C ARG A 269 10.78 23.59 46.08
N MET A 270 11.56 23.21 45.07
CA MET A 270 11.11 22.33 43.98
C MET A 270 10.80 20.91 44.50
N ARG A 271 11.67 20.34 45.34
CA ARG A 271 11.42 19.06 46.00
C ARG A 271 10.11 19.10 46.80
N GLY A 272 9.94 20.11 47.65
CA GLY A 272 8.73 20.26 48.47
C GLY A 272 7.45 20.41 47.65
N ALA A 273 7.50 21.12 46.51
CA ALA A 273 6.35 21.25 45.61
C ALA A 273 5.94 19.89 44.99
N TRP A 274 6.91 19.08 44.55
CA TRP A 274 6.67 17.73 44.02
C TRP A 274 6.13 16.75 45.08
N GLU A 275 6.68 16.79 46.28
CA GLU A 275 6.20 15.98 47.41
C GLU A 275 4.76 16.35 47.79
N ALA A 276 4.43 17.65 47.80
CA ALA A 276 3.07 18.12 48.04
C ALA A 276 2.07 17.62 46.98
N LEU A 277 2.46 17.62 45.70
CA LEU A 277 1.63 17.07 44.62
C LEU A 277 1.47 15.55 44.71
N SER A 278 2.55 14.82 45.01
CA SER A 278 2.50 13.37 45.18
C SER A 278 1.62 12.95 46.36
N ALA A 279 1.62 13.73 47.45
CA ALA A 279 0.70 13.52 48.57
C ALA A 279 -0.76 13.83 48.18
N ARG A 280 -0.98 14.88 47.38
CA ARG A 280 -2.31 15.34 46.99
C ARG A 280 -3.01 14.40 46.01
N HIS A 281 -2.31 13.93 44.98
CA HIS A 281 -2.89 13.16 43.88
C HIS A 281 -2.73 11.65 44.10
N ALA A 282 -3.82 10.95 44.38
CA ALA A 282 -3.82 9.52 44.70
C ALA A 282 -3.15 8.64 43.62
N ILE A 283 -3.35 8.96 42.34
CA ILE A 283 -2.79 8.20 41.22
C ILE A 283 -1.25 8.13 41.27
N LEU A 284 -0.58 9.19 41.74
CA LEU A 284 0.87 9.25 41.87
C LEU A 284 1.45 8.32 42.96
N ARG A 285 0.59 7.81 43.85
CA ARG A 285 0.90 6.83 44.92
C ARG A 285 0.31 5.44 44.64
N THR A 286 -0.10 5.20 43.39
CA THR A 286 -0.79 3.96 43.00
C THR A 286 0.17 2.96 42.36
N ARG A 287 0.00 1.68 42.72
CA ARG A 287 0.59 0.52 42.02
C ARG A 287 -0.51 -0.32 41.37
N PHE A 288 -0.11 -1.19 40.44
CA PHE A 288 -1.01 -1.99 39.63
C PHE A 288 -0.68 -3.48 39.76
N LEU A 289 -1.67 -4.29 40.14
CA LEU A 289 -1.50 -5.73 40.34
C LEU A 289 -2.34 -6.50 39.32
N TRP A 290 -1.79 -7.60 38.82
CA TRP A 290 -2.48 -8.56 37.95
C TRP A 290 -2.42 -9.96 38.58
N ARG A 291 -3.55 -10.50 39.07
CA ARG A 291 -3.64 -11.88 39.60
C ARG A 291 -5.01 -12.49 39.31
N GLU A 292 -5.03 -13.78 38.91
CA GLU A 292 -6.24 -14.59 38.69
C GLU A 292 -7.32 -13.94 37.79
N GLY A 293 -6.88 -13.15 36.79
CA GLY A 293 -7.80 -12.50 35.84
C GLY A 293 -8.42 -11.17 36.32
N ALA A 294 -8.03 -10.68 37.50
CA ALA A 294 -8.46 -9.38 38.02
C ALA A 294 -7.28 -8.40 38.15
N ALA A 295 -7.39 -7.25 37.47
CA ALA A 295 -6.42 -6.17 37.56
C ALA A 295 -6.88 -5.12 38.58
N GLN A 296 -6.05 -4.81 39.58
CA GLN A 296 -6.39 -3.91 40.70
C GLN A 296 -5.43 -2.73 40.83
N GLN A 297 -5.97 -1.53 41.06
CA GLN A 297 -5.24 -0.33 41.45
C GLN A 297 -5.18 -0.27 42.98
N VAL A 298 -3.98 -0.16 43.54
CA VAL A 298 -3.77 -0.08 44.99
C VAL A 298 -3.17 1.26 45.32
N VAL A 299 -3.95 2.13 45.99
CA VAL A 299 -3.52 3.47 46.39
C VAL A 299 -2.87 3.40 47.76
N HIS A 300 -1.60 3.82 47.88
CA HIS A 300 -0.89 3.84 49.17
C HIS A 300 -1.10 5.15 49.91
N ARG A 301 -1.31 5.14 51.24
CA ARG A 301 -1.47 6.35 52.08
C ARG A 301 -0.30 7.33 51.99
N ALA A 302 0.92 6.82 51.87
CA ALA A 302 2.13 7.62 51.66
C ALA A 302 3.17 6.77 50.93
N VAL A 303 3.89 7.39 50.00
CA VAL A 303 5.00 6.77 49.26
C VAL A 303 6.12 7.81 49.12
N PRO A 304 7.37 7.52 49.50
CA PRO A 304 8.49 8.44 49.30
C PRO A 304 8.71 8.70 47.81
N LEU A 305 8.87 9.98 47.42
CA LEU A 305 9.20 10.36 46.05
C LEU A 305 10.70 10.13 45.77
N PRO A 306 11.08 9.33 44.76
CA PRO A 306 12.47 9.22 44.33
C PRO A 306 12.91 10.54 43.68
N PHE A 307 13.71 11.32 44.41
CA PHE A 307 14.24 12.60 43.96
C PHE A 307 15.76 12.65 44.18
N THR A 308 16.51 12.61 43.09
CA THR A 308 17.97 12.64 43.08
C THR A 308 18.46 14.03 42.68
N ALA A 309 19.30 14.66 43.51
CA ALA A 309 19.96 15.92 43.18
C ALA A 309 21.46 15.70 42.97
N GLU A 310 22.00 16.20 41.85
CA GLU A 310 23.41 16.10 41.48
C GLU A 310 24.00 17.48 41.22
N ASP A 311 25.30 17.63 41.46
CA ASP A 311 26.05 18.86 41.18
C ASP A 311 27.15 18.59 40.17
N TRP A 312 26.96 19.10 38.95
CA TRP A 312 27.91 18.98 37.84
C TRP A 312 28.71 20.26 37.63
N ARG A 313 28.63 21.24 38.53
CA ARG A 313 29.45 22.44 38.47
C ARG A 313 30.93 22.09 38.42
N GLY A 314 31.65 22.64 37.45
CA GLY A 314 33.08 22.36 37.24
C GLY A 314 33.38 21.03 36.54
N GLN A 315 32.36 20.25 36.15
CA GLN A 315 32.52 19.10 35.27
C GLN A 315 32.25 19.51 33.82
N ALA A 316 33.00 18.96 32.87
CA ALA A 316 32.69 19.15 31.45
C ALA A 316 31.38 18.42 31.10
N PHE A 317 30.41 19.15 30.56
CA PHE A 317 29.17 18.60 30.03
C PHE A 317 28.87 19.22 28.67
N ASP A 318 28.21 18.45 27.83
CA ASP A 318 27.64 18.85 26.55
C ASP A 318 26.24 18.25 26.42
N ASP A 319 25.52 18.60 25.35
CA ASP A 319 24.18 18.09 25.09
C ASP A 319 24.17 16.56 24.99
N GLY A 320 25.24 15.94 24.49
CA GLY A 320 25.39 14.50 24.40
C GLY A 320 25.40 13.80 25.77
N ARG A 321 26.12 14.37 26.75
CA ARG A 321 26.17 13.85 28.13
C ARG A 321 24.83 14.04 28.86
N LEU A 322 24.14 15.15 28.62
CA LEU A 322 22.80 15.41 29.17
C LEU A 322 21.77 14.43 28.59
N ALA A 323 21.78 14.22 27.27
CA ALA A 323 20.94 13.23 26.59
C ALA A 323 21.24 11.80 27.09
N GLN A 324 22.51 11.46 27.30
CA GLN A 324 22.88 10.16 27.87
C GLN A 324 22.37 9.99 29.31
N ALA A 325 22.39 11.05 30.12
CA ALA A 325 21.85 11.00 31.47
C ALA A 325 20.33 10.78 31.49
N ALA A 326 19.60 11.40 30.56
CA ALA A 326 18.17 11.22 30.34
C ALA A 326 17.85 9.79 29.84
N ALA A 327 18.57 9.32 28.81
CA ALA A 327 18.41 7.98 28.24
C ALA A 327 18.69 6.87 29.25
N ARG A 328 19.69 7.02 30.12
CA ARG A 328 19.96 6.06 31.21
C ARG A 328 18.82 6.01 32.22
N GLU A 329 18.19 7.14 32.52
CA GLU A 329 17.05 7.17 33.44
C GLU A 329 15.79 6.54 32.81
N HIS A 330 15.59 6.74 31.50
CA HIS A 330 14.50 6.13 30.72
C HIS A 330 14.65 4.59 30.66
N ALA A 331 15.85 4.10 30.33
CA ALA A 331 16.15 2.67 30.18
C ALA A 331 16.01 1.86 31.48
N ARG A 332 15.97 2.49 32.66
CA ARG A 332 15.73 1.80 33.94
C ARG A 332 14.32 1.25 34.07
N GLY A 333 13.36 1.81 33.34
CA GLY A 333 11.96 1.38 33.37
C GLY A 333 11.26 1.49 34.71
N PHE A 334 10.09 0.87 34.82
CA PHE A 334 9.31 0.72 36.04
C PHE A 334 8.71 -0.68 36.13
N ASP A 335 8.61 -1.23 37.35
CA ASP A 335 7.73 -2.37 37.63
C ASP A 335 6.36 -1.82 38.06
N PRO A 336 5.28 -2.03 37.27
CA PRO A 336 3.94 -1.54 37.61
C PRO A 336 3.43 -2.02 38.98
N ALA A 337 3.97 -3.12 39.52
CA ALA A 337 3.62 -3.65 40.83
C ALA A 337 4.26 -2.89 42.01
N GLU A 338 5.18 -1.96 41.76
CA GLU A 338 5.87 -1.17 42.79
C GLU A 338 5.58 0.33 42.67
N ALA A 339 4.98 0.92 43.71
CA ALA A 339 4.81 2.37 43.80
C ALA A 339 6.07 3.03 44.41
N PRO A 340 6.47 4.24 43.95
CA PRO A 340 5.79 5.09 42.99
C PRO A 340 6.33 4.91 41.56
N LEU A 341 5.45 5.04 40.57
CA LEU A 341 5.80 4.92 39.14
C LEU A 341 6.23 6.26 38.52
N GLN A 342 6.97 7.06 39.29
CA GLN A 342 7.57 8.32 38.88
C GLN A 342 8.89 8.58 39.60
N ARG A 343 9.82 9.28 38.94
CA ARG A 343 11.13 9.65 39.47
C ARG A 343 11.55 11.02 38.96
N ILE A 344 12.25 11.78 39.80
CA ILE A 344 12.82 13.09 39.44
C ILE A 344 14.33 13.07 39.63
N ARG A 345 15.04 13.59 38.63
CA ARG A 345 16.48 13.83 38.69
C ARG A 345 16.76 15.30 38.39
N LEU A 346 17.40 16.00 39.31
CA LEU A 346 17.75 17.40 39.21
C LEU A 346 19.28 17.54 39.18
N ILE A 347 19.82 18.01 38.07
CA ILE A 347 21.27 18.13 37.86
C ILE A 347 21.63 19.61 37.81
N ARG A 348 22.41 20.13 38.76
CA ARG A 348 22.94 21.49 38.71
C ARG A 348 24.08 21.57 37.71
N LEU A 349 23.97 22.44 36.70
CA LEU A 349 24.92 22.54 35.59
C LEU A 349 26.02 23.55 35.89
N ASP A 350 25.65 24.83 35.95
CA ASP A 350 26.53 25.98 36.19
C ASP A 350 25.70 27.19 36.66
N ASP A 351 26.33 28.36 36.75
CA ASP A 351 25.65 29.63 37.03
C ASP A 351 25.52 30.45 35.74
N ALA A 352 24.32 30.93 35.44
CA ALA A 352 24.02 31.78 34.29
C ALA A 352 24.73 33.14 34.39
N ALA A 353 24.79 33.88 33.27
CA ALA A 353 25.46 35.18 33.20
C ALA A 353 24.90 36.24 34.17
N ASP A 354 23.67 36.05 34.66
CA ASP A 354 23.01 36.91 35.65
C ASP A 354 23.20 36.44 37.11
N GLY A 355 24.06 35.45 37.33
CA GLY A 355 24.41 34.90 38.65
C GLY A 355 23.42 33.86 39.19
N ARG A 356 22.38 33.49 38.44
CA ARG A 356 21.40 32.46 38.85
C ARG A 356 21.84 31.06 38.40
N SER A 357 21.72 30.06 39.25
CA SER A 357 22.07 28.68 38.88
C SER A 357 21.13 28.09 37.82
N ARG A 358 21.71 27.34 36.88
CA ARG A 358 21.03 26.54 35.87
C ARG A 358 20.98 25.07 36.30
N TYR A 359 19.82 24.45 36.10
CA TYR A 359 19.57 23.05 36.40
C TYR A 359 18.98 22.33 35.20
N ARG A 360 19.33 21.06 35.00
CA ARG A 360 18.58 20.11 34.15
C ARG A 360 17.64 19.32 35.04
N LEU A 361 16.33 19.50 34.85
CA LEU A 361 15.29 18.74 35.51
C LEU A 361 14.83 17.62 34.56
N ILE A 362 14.94 16.37 34.99
CA ILE A 362 14.47 15.19 34.26
C ILE A 362 13.38 14.54 35.12
N TRP A 363 12.17 14.47 34.58
CA TRP A 363 11.03 13.79 35.20
C TRP A 363 10.66 12.59 34.33
N THR A 364 10.68 11.40 34.92
CA THR A 364 10.38 10.13 34.23
C THR A 364 9.21 9.46 34.96
N TYR A 365 8.20 9.02 34.23
CA TYR A 365 6.99 8.41 34.81
C TYR A 365 6.40 7.36 33.88
N HIS A 366 5.64 6.42 34.44
CA HIS A 366 4.94 5.41 33.63
C HIS A 366 3.60 5.96 33.11
N HIS A 367 3.32 5.79 31.82
CA HIS A 367 2.14 6.34 31.14
C HIS A 367 0.81 5.84 31.75
N ILE A 368 0.80 4.66 32.38
CA ILE A 368 -0.35 4.12 33.14
C ILE A 368 -0.92 5.09 34.20
N LEU A 369 -0.10 6.04 34.67
CA LEU A 369 -0.50 7.05 35.66
C LEU A 369 -1.20 8.26 35.03
N LEU A 370 -0.71 8.75 33.90
CA LEU A 370 -1.01 10.09 33.39
C LEU A 370 -1.08 10.09 31.86
N ASP A 371 -2.08 10.78 31.31
CA ASP A 371 -2.09 11.22 29.90
C ASP A 371 -1.48 12.63 29.72
N GLY A 372 -1.31 13.05 28.46
CA GLY A 372 -0.75 14.37 28.14
C GLY A 372 -1.54 15.55 28.77
N TRP A 373 -2.87 15.45 28.86
CA TRP A 373 -3.71 16.44 29.53
C TRP A 373 -3.37 16.52 31.03
N SER A 374 -3.35 15.38 31.71
CA SER A 374 -2.99 15.30 33.14
C SER A 374 -1.56 15.76 33.40
N THR A 375 -0.62 15.46 32.51
CA THR A 375 0.76 15.93 32.58
C THR A 375 0.86 17.46 32.50
N ALA A 376 0.20 18.09 31.51
CA ALA A 376 0.18 19.54 31.37
C ALA A 376 -0.42 20.24 32.61
N ARG A 377 -1.50 19.69 33.17
CA ARG A 377 -2.11 20.19 34.40
C ARG A 377 -1.22 20.02 35.62
N LEU A 378 -0.62 18.84 35.80
CA LEU A 378 0.26 18.56 36.93
C LEU A 378 1.45 19.52 36.94
N VAL A 379 2.01 19.83 35.78
CA VAL A 379 3.08 20.83 35.62
C VAL A 379 2.59 22.24 35.98
N SER A 380 1.39 22.64 35.53
CA SER A 380 0.81 23.93 35.93
C SER A 380 0.62 24.04 37.45
N GLU A 381 0.09 22.99 38.09
CA GLU A 381 -0.06 22.93 39.55
C GLU A 381 1.28 22.93 40.30
N LEU A 382 2.31 22.28 39.73
CA LEU A 382 3.66 22.28 40.27
C LEU A 382 4.23 23.70 40.32
N LEU A 383 4.09 24.47 39.24
CA LEU A 383 4.56 25.84 39.19
C LEU A 383 3.80 26.74 40.17
N GLN A 384 2.48 26.60 40.27
CA GLN A 384 1.68 27.36 41.23
C GLN A 384 2.08 27.06 42.68
N THR A 385 2.27 25.78 42.99
CA THR A 385 2.69 25.31 44.31
C THR A 385 4.11 25.78 44.62
N TYR A 386 5.02 25.70 43.64
CA TYR A 386 6.36 26.26 43.76
C TYR A 386 6.27 27.74 44.09
N GLU A 387 5.50 28.55 43.36
CA GLU A 387 5.35 30.00 43.61
C GLU A 387 4.61 30.37 44.91
N GLY A 388 4.16 29.39 45.71
CA GLY A 388 3.46 29.63 46.97
C GLY A 388 2.03 30.14 46.79
N ARG A 389 1.42 29.94 45.61
CA ARG A 389 0.03 30.29 45.34
C ARG A 389 -0.88 29.19 45.91
N ALA A 390 -1.98 29.60 46.55
CA ALA A 390 -2.96 28.67 47.08
C ALA A 390 -3.68 27.94 45.93
N THR A 391 -3.78 26.62 46.05
CA THR A 391 -4.58 25.78 45.13
C THR A 391 -5.95 25.54 45.78
N ALA A 392 -7.05 25.71 45.03
CA ALA A 392 -8.41 25.67 45.57
C ALA A 392 -8.89 24.24 45.87
N SER A 393 -9.72 24.12 46.94
CA SER A 393 -10.76 23.12 47.38
C SER A 393 -10.79 21.68 46.81
N PRO A 394 -11.42 20.69 47.49
CA PRO A 394 -11.17 19.26 47.26
C PRO A 394 -11.37 18.86 45.80
N GLN A 395 -10.32 18.30 45.22
CA GLN A 395 -10.30 17.91 43.82
C GLN A 395 -11.02 16.56 43.61
N PRO A 396 -11.71 16.39 42.47
CA PRO A 396 -12.32 15.12 42.08
C PRO A 396 -11.26 14.01 41.97
N ARG A 397 -11.57 12.78 42.37
CA ARG A 397 -10.60 11.67 42.44
C ARG A 397 -10.75 10.74 41.24
N TYR A 398 -9.65 10.13 40.78
CA TYR A 398 -9.68 9.15 39.67
C TYR A 398 -10.61 7.94 39.96
N ARG A 399 -10.81 7.57 41.23
CA ARG A 399 -11.81 6.54 41.63
C ARG A 399 -13.23 6.87 41.18
N ASP A 400 -13.58 8.15 41.11
CA ASP A 400 -14.93 8.60 40.74
C ASP A 400 -15.16 8.35 39.24
N HIS A 401 -14.10 8.45 38.42
CA HIS A 401 -14.12 8.03 37.03
C HIS A 401 -14.29 6.51 36.88
N ILE A 402 -13.60 5.70 37.70
CA ILE A 402 -13.76 4.24 37.70
C ILE A 402 -15.20 3.84 38.08
N ALA A 403 -15.77 4.47 39.10
CA ALA A 403 -17.16 4.26 39.50
C ALA A 403 -18.14 4.65 38.39
N TRP A 404 -17.89 5.78 37.71
CA TRP A 404 -18.70 6.21 36.56
C TRP A 404 -18.63 5.22 35.39
N LEU A 405 -17.44 4.65 35.10
CA LEU A 405 -17.28 3.62 34.06
C LEU A 405 -18.10 2.35 34.37
N ALA A 406 -18.15 1.93 35.64
CA ALA A 406 -18.90 0.75 36.06
C ALA A 406 -20.42 0.88 35.90
N GLY A 407 -20.97 2.10 35.88
CA GLY A 407 -22.40 2.37 35.74
C GLY A 407 -22.91 2.45 34.29
N ARG A 408 -22.09 2.14 33.29
CA ARG A 408 -22.43 2.32 31.87
C ARG A 408 -23.28 1.19 31.29
N ASP A 409 -24.14 1.54 30.33
CA ASP A 409 -24.84 0.57 29.47
C ASP A 409 -23.89 -0.01 28.42
N GLU A 410 -23.22 -1.10 28.77
CA GLU A 410 -22.32 -1.83 27.88
C GLU A 410 -23.04 -2.37 26.64
N ALA A 411 -24.31 -2.79 26.77
CA ALA A 411 -25.09 -3.34 25.66
C ALA A 411 -25.40 -2.27 24.59
N ALA A 412 -25.59 -1.01 24.98
CA ALA A 412 -25.71 0.11 24.04
C ALA A 412 -24.40 0.33 23.26
N SER A 413 -23.25 0.33 23.95
CA SER A 413 -21.95 0.44 23.30
C SER A 413 -21.65 -0.74 22.38
N GLU A 414 -21.98 -1.97 22.78
CA GLU A 414 -21.81 -3.15 21.93
C GLU A 414 -22.61 -3.04 20.63
N ARG A 415 -23.91 -2.69 20.71
CA ARG A 415 -24.76 -2.50 19.52
C ARG A 415 -24.19 -1.43 18.59
N PHE A 416 -23.69 -0.33 19.15
CA PHE A 416 -23.09 0.76 18.37
C PHE A 416 -21.84 0.28 17.63
N TRP A 417 -20.87 -0.32 18.33
CA TRP A 417 -19.59 -0.74 17.73
C TRP A 417 -19.75 -1.88 16.73
N ARG A 418 -20.64 -2.86 17.01
CA ARG A 418 -20.98 -3.92 16.04
C ARG A 418 -21.50 -3.33 14.73
N LYS A 419 -22.41 -2.35 14.81
CA LYS A 419 -22.92 -1.67 13.62
C LYS A 419 -21.84 -0.83 12.92
N ARG A 420 -21.00 -0.12 13.68
CA ARG A 420 -19.94 0.75 13.14
C ARG A 420 -18.89 -0.03 12.35
N LEU A 421 -18.57 -1.23 12.81
CA LEU A 421 -17.54 -2.12 12.25
C LEU A 421 -18.13 -3.29 11.46
N GLU A 422 -19.42 -3.27 11.11
CA GLU A 422 -20.10 -4.36 10.39
C GLU A 422 -19.44 -4.67 9.04
N ALA A 423 -18.99 -3.63 8.32
CA ALA A 423 -18.31 -3.75 7.03
C ALA A 423 -16.77 -3.77 7.15
N PHE A 424 -16.23 -4.04 8.35
CA PHE A 424 -14.80 -4.31 8.51
C PHE A 424 -14.48 -5.70 7.95
N GLU A 425 -13.62 -5.78 6.95
CA GLU A 425 -13.23 -7.06 6.32
C GLU A 425 -11.87 -7.57 6.80
N ALA A 426 -10.90 -6.66 6.95
CA ALA A 426 -9.53 -7.01 7.28
C ALA A 426 -8.81 -5.85 7.99
N PRO A 427 -7.76 -6.14 8.80
CA PRO A 427 -6.89 -5.12 9.36
C PRO A 427 -6.23 -4.25 8.30
N THR A 428 -6.11 -2.96 8.56
CA THR A 428 -5.36 -2.03 7.71
C THR A 428 -3.93 -1.93 8.23
N ARG A 429 -2.98 -2.43 7.45
CA ARG A 429 -1.55 -2.46 7.83
C ARG A 429 -0.72 -1.68 6.84
N LEU A 430 -0.40 -0.44 7.16
CA LEU A 430 0.46 0.41 6.35
C LEU A 430 1.87 -0.16 6.20
N ALA A 431 2.40 -0.80 7.24
CA ALA A 431 3.74 -1.40 7.22
C ALA A 431 3.87 -2.53 6.18
N ASP A 432 2.79 -3.26 5.92
CA ASP A 432 2.79 -4.36 4.95
C ASP A 432 3.01 -3.86 3.51
N ALA A 433 2.72 -2.59 3.22
CA ALA A 433 2.94 -1.98 1.91
C ALA A 433 4.43 -1.83 1.54
N PHE A 434 5.33 -1.81 2.52
CA PHE A 434 6.76 -1.53 2.31
C PHE A 434 7.65 -2.78 2.33
N ALA A 435 7.09 -3.97 2.55
CA ALA A 435 7.76 -5.28 2.51
C ALA A 435 9.08 -5.38 3.31
N ARG A 436 9.26 -4.54 4.33
CA ARG A 436 10.49 -4.47 5.15
C ARG A 436 10.37 -5.36 6.38
N LYS A 437 11.46 -6.09 6.68
CA LYS A 437 11.63 -6.87 7.92
C LYS A 437 12.98 -6.53 8.54
N GLY A 438 13.12 -5.30 9.02
CA GLY A 438 14.31 -4.90 9.75
C GLY A 438 14.36 -5.56 11.14
N THR A 439 15.55 -5.65 11.73
CA THR A 439 15.74 -6.18 13.08
C THR A 439 15.81 -5.08 14.14
N GLN A 440 15.85 -3.81 13.75
CA GLN A 440 15.99 -2.66 14.64
C GLN A 440 14.63 -2.23 15.20
N VAL A 441 14.39 -2.49 16.49
CA VAL A 441 13.21 -1.97 17.22
C VAL A 441 13.57 -0.60 17.81
N ARG A 442 13.71 0.39 16.93
CA ARG A 442 13.99 1.79 17.30
C ARG A 442 13.11 2.71 16.47
N HIS A 443 12.60 3.77 17.08
CA HIS A 443 11.84 4.81 16.39
C HIS A 443 12.74 5.85 15.72
N ASN A 444 12.24 6.47 14.66
CA ASN A 444 12.76 7.72 14.09
C ASN A 444 11.60 8.68 13.76
N ARG A 445 11.92 9.94 13.45
CA ARG A 445 10.93 11.00 13.26
C ARG A 445 11.06 11.74 11.92
N ARG A 446 9.93 12.18 11.39
CA ARG A 446 9.82 13.14 10.27
C ARG A 446 8.76 14.18 10.59
N TYR A 447 8.86 15.35 9.95
CA TYR A 447 7.99 16.49 10.25
C TYR A 447 7.49 17.14 8.97
N SER A 448 6.18 17.33 8.88
CA SER A 448 5.56 18.33 8.02
C SER A 448 5.41 19.62 8.80
N ARG A 449 5.96 20.73 8.30
CA ARG A 449 5.83 22.06 8.92
C ARG A 449 5.30 23.02 7.87
N LEU A 450 4.00 23.26 7.92
CA LEU A 450 3.37 24.21 7.02
C LEU A 450 3.53 25.63 7.57
N ASP A 451 3.75 26.59 6.69
CA ASP A 451 3.83 27.99 7.13
C ASP A 451 2.44 28.54 7.55
N GLU A 452 2.41 29.78 8.02
CA GLU A 452 1.16 30.40 8.49
C GLU A 452 0.14 30.59 7.35
N GLU A 453 0.61 30.80 6.11
CA GLU A 453 -0.26 31.00 4.95
C GLU A 453 -0.92 29.70 4.53
N GLU A 454 -0.12 28.65 4.39
CA GLU A 454 -0.55 27.28 4.10
C GLU A 454 -1.52 26.76 5.17
N THR A 455 -1.18 26.96 6.44
CA THR A 455 -2.03 26.59 7.57
C THR A 455 -3.37 27.32 7.52
N ARG A 456 -3.34 28.63 7.23
CA ARG A 456 -4.55 29.45 7.08
C ARG A 456 -5.39 28.97 5.91
N GLN A 457 -4.80 28.63 4.77
CA GLN A 457 -5.52 28.10 3.62
C GLN A 457 -6.29 26.82 3.97
N LEU A 458 -5.66 25.87 4.68
CA LEU A 458 -6.33 24.65 5.11
C LEU A 458 -7.44 24.91 6.13
N LYS A 459 -7.21 25.82 7.09
CA LYS A 459 -8.23 26.25 8.07
C LYS A 459 -9.42 26.93 7.40
N ASP A 460 -9.16 27.85 6.46
CA ASP A 460 -10.18 28.57 5.70
C ASP A 460 -11.00 27.60 4.84
N PHE A 461 -10.36 26.62 4.22
CA PHE A 461 -11.06 25.59 3.45
C PHE A 461 -11.94 24.71 4.36
N ALA A 462 -11.40 24.17 5.45
CA ALA A 462 -12.16 23.36 6.40
C ALA A 462 -13.40 24.12 6.90
N ARG A 463 -13.23 25.39 7.28
CA ARG A 463 -14.32 26.30 7.66
C ARG A 463 -15.36 26.45 6.55
N SER A 464 -14.93 26.69 5.31
CA SER A 464 -15.84 26.82 4.15
C SER A 464 -16.70 25.59 3.90
N GLN A 465 -16.24 24.41 4.31
CA GLN A 465 -16.96 23.14 4.17
C GLN A 465 -17.80 22.77 5.41
N GLY A 466 -17.73 23.58 6.48
CA GLY A 466 -18.41 23.32 7.76
C GLY A 466 -17.77 22.19 8.57
N VAL A 467 -16.46 21.96 8.41
CA VAL A 467 -15.72 20.89 9.09
C VAL A 467 -14.50 21.40 9.84
N THR A 468 -14.00 20.61 10.78
CA THR A 468 -12.78 20.90 11.51
C THR A 468 -11.52 20.57 10.68
N LEU A 469 -10.41 21.26 10.95
CA LEU A 469 -9.09 20.93 10.37
C LEU A 469 -8.70 19.46 10.66
N SER A 470 -9.04 18.95 11.85
CA SER A 470 -8.82 17.54 12.21
C SER A 470 -9.54 16.57 11.25
N THR A 471 -10.76 16.90 10.81
CA THR A 471 -11.50 16.08 9.84
C THR A 471 -10.80 16.06 8.49
N LEU A 472 -10.28 17.21 8.03
CA LEU A 472 -9.53 17.30 6.77
C LEU A 472 -8.26 16.43 6.81
N ILE A 473 -7.53 16.47 7.93
CA ILE A 473 -6.32 15.65 8.14
C ILE A 473 -6.66 14.17 8.20
N GLN A 474 -7.71 13.77 8.93
CA GLN A 474 -8.19 12.39 8.95
C GLN A 474 -8.58 11.91 7.55
N ALA A 475 -9.27 12.74 6.77
CA ALA A 475 -9.65 12.42 5.40
C ALA A 475 -8.44 12.23 4.47
N ALA A 476 -7.44 13.10 4.55
CA ALA A 476 -6.18 12.93 3.80
C ALA A 476 -5.46 11.62 4.18
N TRP A 477 -5.46 11.28 5.48
CA TRP A 477 -4.89 10.02 5.97
C TRP A 477 -5.66 8.78 5.48
N VAL A 478 -6.99 8.85 5.43
CA VAL A 478 -7.84 7.79 4.85
C VAL A 478 -7.47 7.55 3.39
N LEU A 479 -7.35 8.60 2.57
CA LEU A 479 -6.91 8.46 1.18
C LEU A 479 -5.54 7.80 1.10
N LEU A 480 -4.57 8.25 1.91
CA LEU A 480 -3.23 7.66 1.96
C LEU A 480 -3.28 6.15 2.25
N LEU A 481 -3.97 5.75 3.33
CA LEU A 481 -4.07 4.34 3.69
C LEU A 481 -4.73 3.50 2.58
N GLN A 482 -5.78 4.01 1.92
CA GLN A 482 -6.42 3.29 0.82
C GLN A 482 -5.47 3.07 -0.34
N ARG A 483 -4.65 4.09 -0.67
CA ARG A 483 -3.70 4.03 -1.78
C ARG A 483 -2.53 3.09 -1.52
N TYR A 484 -2.01 3.07 -0.30
CA TYR A 484 -0.89 2.20 0.06
C TYR A 484 -1.32 0.75 0.32
N THR A 485 -2.53 0.53 0.85
CA THR A 485 -3.00 -0.83 1.20
C THR A 485 -3.88 -1.47 0.13
N GLY A 486 -4.41 -0.69 -0.81
CA GLY A 486 -5.40 -1.13 -1.80
C GLY A 486 -6.78 -1.47 -1.21
N GLN A 487 -7.00 -1.23 0.09
CA GLN A 487 -8.27 -1.52 0.75
C GLN A 487 -9.30 -0.42 0.45
N ALA A 488 -10.53 -0.82 0.11
CA ALA A 488 -11.61 0.13 -0.14
C ALA A 488 -12.08 0.82 1.16
N ARG A 489 -12.09 0.08 2.28
CA ARG A 489 -12.36 0.60 3.62
C ARG A 489 -11.12 0.39 4.47
N VAL A 490 -10.65 1.46 5.09
CA VAL A 490 -9.44 1.46 5.91
C VAL A 490 -9.76 1.81 7.35
N THR A 491 -8.94 1.30 8.27
CA THR A 491 -9.08 1.55 9.70
C THR A 491 -7.78 2.08 10.28
N PHE A 492 -7.84 3.10 11.12
CA PHE A 492 -6.71 3.61 11.89
C PHE A 492 -7.14 3.98 13.31
N GLY A 493 -6.18 4.12 14.23
CA GLY A 493 -6.46 4.56 15.58
C GLY A 493 -6.56 6.09 15.65
N LEU A 494 -7.57 6.61 16.35
CA LEU A 494 -7.61 8.02 16.76
C LEU A 494 -7.53 8.09 18.28
N ALA A 495 -6.53 8.81 18.79
CA ALA A 495 -6.43 9.12 20.20
C ALA A 495 -7.43 10.23 20.56
N VAL A 496 -8.26 9.94 21.56
CA VAL A 496 -9.26 10.87 22.11
C VAL A 496 -8.97 11.12 23.58
N ALA A 497 -9.34 12.30 24.09
CA ALA A 497 -9.07 12.67 25.48
C ALA A 497 -9.73 11.74 26.51
N GLY A 498 -10.86 11.11 26.14
CA GLY A 498 -11.60 10.15 26.97
C GLY A 498 -12.15 10.72 28.29
N ARG A 499 -12.19 12.05 28.43
CA ARG A 499 -12.72 12.77 29.59
C ARG A 499 -14.22 13.01 29.43
N PRO A 500 -15.09 12.25 30.11
CA PRO A 500 -16.52 12.35 29.91
C PRO A 500 -17.05 13.70 30.39
N GLY A 501 -17.67 14.47 29.50
CA GLY A 501 -18.28 15.75 29.84
C GLY A 501 -19.40 15.63 30.88
N GLU A 502 -20.01 14.46 31.03
CA GLU A 502 -21.07 14.16 32.02
C GLU A 502 -20.56 14.02 33.45
N LEU A 503 -19.27 13.75 33.64
CA LEU A 503 -18.66 13.60 34.95
C LEU A 503 -18.17 14.96 35.45
N ALA A 504 -18.80 15.46 36.51
CA ALA A 504 -18.41 16.72 37.13
C ALA A 504 -16.93 16.67 37.56
N GLY A 505 -16.16 17.69 37.18
CA GLY A 505 -14.75 17.77 37.54
C GLY A 505 -13.79 16.89 36.71
N ALA A 506 -14.26 16.22 35.65
CA ALA A 506 -13.42 15.32 34.84
C ALA A 506 -12.25 16.02 34.13
N GLN A 507 -12.37 17.32 33.85
CA GLN A 507 -11.30 18.12 33.24
C GLN A 507 -10.20 18.46 34.25
N GLU A 508 -10.52 18.44 35.54
CA GLU A 508 -9.64 18.70 36.67
C GLU A 508 -8.95 17.45 37.22
N MET A 509 -9.53 16.27 37.01
CA MET A 509 -8.97 15.00 37.48
C MET A 509 -7.59 14.69 36.90
N ILE A 510 -6.70 14.19 37.76
CA ILE A 510 -5.38 13.66 37.36
C ILE A 510 -5.45 12.12 37.27
N GLY A 511 -5.12 11.57 36.10
CA GLY A 511 -5.14 10.13 35.82
C GLY A 511 -5.03 9.83 34.32
N LEU A 512 -5.16 8.55 33.95
CA LEU A 512 -5.16 8.12 32.55
C LEU A 512 -6.59 8.09 31.98
N PHE A 513 -6.93 9.02 31.09
CA PHE A 513 -8.23 9.10 30.43
C PHE A 513 -8.16 8.82 28.93
N ILE A 514 -7.01 9.09 28.31
CA ILE A 514 -6.81 8.90 26.87
C ILE A 514 -7.29 7.52 26.42
N ASN A 515 -8.05 7.49 25.32
CA ASN A 515 -8.50 6.24 24.71
C ASN A 515 -8.18 6.24 23.21
N THR A 516 -8.10 5.04 22.63
CA THR A 516 -7.90 4.87 21.19
C THR A 516 -9.16 4.28 20.59
N LEU A 517 -9.75 5.00 19.63
CA LEU A 517 -10.92 4.54 18.90
C LEU A 517 -10.53 4.07 17.49
N PRO A 518 -11.12 2.96 16.99
CA PRO A 518 -10.95 2.57 15.60
C PRO A 518 -11.80 3.47 14.70
N ILE A 519 -11.13 4.28 13.88
CA ILE A 519 -11.77 5.05 12.81
C ILE A 519 -11.76 4.20 11.55
N SER A 520 -12.93 3.71 11.15
CA SER A 520 -13.11 2.91 9.94
C SER A 520 -13.90 3.69 8.90
N GLU A 521 -13.25 3.99 7.77
CA GLU A 521 -13.76 4.89 6.75
C GLU A 521 -13.51 4.34 5.34
N ASP A 522 -14.44 4.63 4.44
CA ASP A 522 -14.27 4.43 3.01
C ASP A 522 -14.38 5.75 2.25
N ARG A 523 -13.80 5.76 1.06
CA ARG A 523 -14.03 6.83 0.09
C ARG A 523 -15.31 6.47 -0.64
N GLN A 524 -16.19 7.45 -0.80
CA GLN A 524 -17.43 7.27 -1.56
C GLN A 524 -17.26 8.02 -2.88
N PRO A 525 -16.89 7.34 -3.99
CA PRO A 525 -16.43 8.00 -5.20
C PRO A 525 -17.45 8.99 -5.80
N GLY A 526 -18.75 8.71 -5.64
CA GLY A 526 -19.84 9.56 -6.13
C GLY A 526 -20.22 10.72 -5.21
N LEU A 527 -19.56 10.90 -4.05
CA LEU A 527 -19.73 12.09 -3.22
C LEU A 527 -18.75 13.18 -3.62
N THR A 528 -19.17 14.43 -3.45
CA THR A 528 -18.25 15.57 -3.48
C THR A 528 -17.35 15.56 -2.24
N VAL A 529 -16.14 16.11 -2.35
CA VAL A 529 -15.18 16.22 -1.24
C VAL A 529 -15.84 16.83 -0.01
N GLY A 530 -16.54 17.95 -0.15
CA GLY A 530 -17.20 18.63 0.97
C GLY A 530 -18.26 17.75 1.65
N SER A 531 -19.06 17.04 0.87
CA SER A 531 -20.10 16.13 1.39
C SER A 531 -19.49 14.94 2.13
N TRP A 532 -18.40 14.39 1.61
CA TRP A 532 -17.67 13.31 2.27
C TRP A 532 -16.98 13.76 3.56
N LEU A 533 -16.32 14.93 3.57
CA LEU A 533 -15.74 15.51 4.78
C LEU A 533 -16.79 15.69 5.89
N ARG A 534 -17.97 16.22 5.56
CA ARG A 534 -19.10 16.33 6.52
C ARG A 534 -19.55 14.95 7.03
N SER A 535 -19.53 13.94 6.15
CA SER A 535 -19.85 12.55 6.49
C SER A 535 -18.84 11.96 7.49
N VAL A 536 -17.53 12.18 7.27
CA VAL A 536 -16.45 11.77 8.18
C VAL A 536 -16.62 12.47 9.53
N GLN A 537 -16.84 13.79 9.54
CA GLN A 537 -17.07 14.54 10.77
C GLN A 537 -18.30 14.03 11.54
N SER A 538 -19.43 13.81 10.85
CA SER A 538 -20.66 13.28 11.46
C SER A 538 -20.41 11.95 12.17
N ARG A 539 -19.68 11.04 11.52
CA ARG A 539 -19.32 9.75 12.12
C ARG A 539 -18.40 9.90 13.31
N SER A 540 -17.42 10.79 13.25
CA SER A 540 -16.54 11.12 14.38
C SER A 540 -17.30 11.72 15.56
N ILE A 541 -18.36 12.48 15.32
CA ILE A 541 -19.24 13.01 16.36
C ILE A 541 -20.07 11.89 17.01
N ASP A 542 -20.66 11.01 16.22
CA ASP A 542 -21.50 9.92 16.74
C ASP A 542 -20.71 8.95 17.65
N MET A 543 -19.41 8.77 17.39
CA MET A 543 -18.52 7.95 18.23
C MET A 543 -18.27 8.53 19.62
N ARG A 544 -18.48 9.84 19.85
CA ARG A 544 -18.18 10.52 21.12
C ARG A 544 -19.00 9.99 22.30
N GLU A 545 -20.24 9.57 22.08
CA GLU A 545 -21.07 9.02 23.18
C GLU A 545 -20.54 7.66 23.67
N HIS A 546 -19.72 6.99 22.85
CA HIS A 546 -19.16 5.67 23.13
C HIS A 546 -17.62 5.70 23.25
N GLU A 547 -17.01 6.88 23.36
CA GLU A 547 -15.56 7.07 23.27
C GLU A 547 -14.76 6.45 24.43
N GLN A 548 -15.42 6.08 25.52
CA GLN A 548 -14.81 5.40 26.67
C GLN A 548 -14.88 3.87 26.53
N THR A 549 -15.39 3.35 25.41
CA THR A 549 -15.36 1.91 25.14
C THR A 549 -13.93 1.51 24.81
N PRO A 550 -13.37 0.49 25.48
CA PRO A 550 -11.97 0.12 25.29
C PRO A 550 -11.74 -0.54 23.95
N LEU A 551 -10.60 -0.26 23.31
CA LEU A 551 -10.25 -0.87 22.01
C LEU A 551 -10.29 -2.40 22.05
N GLY A 552 -9.75 -3.03 23.10
CA GLY A 552 -9.77 -4.49 23.27
C GLY A 552 -11.19 -5.06 23.37
N THR A 553 -12.11 -4.33 24.01
CA THR A 553 -13.53 -4.70 24.08
C THR A 553 -14.21 -4.53 22.72
N ILE A 554 -13.93 -3.44 22.00
CA ILE A 554 -14.45 -3.21 20.65
C ILE A 554 -14.02 -4.35 19.71
N GLN A 555 -12.75 -4.76 19.76
CA GLN A 555 -12.23 -5.92 19.03
C GLN A 555 -12.97 -7.21 19.41
N GLY A 556 -13.24 -7.41 20.69
CA GLY A 556 -14.00 -8.57 21.18
C GLY A 556 -15.43 -8.61 20.65
N PHE A 557 -16.12 -7.48 20.60
CA PHE A 557 -17.47 -7.39 20.02
C PHE A 557 -17.50 -7.87 18.57
N VAL A 558 -16.47 -7.61 17.77
CA VAL A 558 -16.42 -8.03 16.37
C VAL A 558 -15.70 -9.36 16.12
N GLY A 559 -15.37 -10.12 17.19
CA GLY A 559 -14.73 -11.43 17.07
C GLY A 559 -13.23 -11.37 16.71
N LEU A 560 -12.59 -10.22 16.93
CA LEU A 560 -11.18 -9.96 16.63
C LEU A 560 -10.33 -9.83 17.92
N SER A 561 -10.77 -10.46 19.01
CA SER A 561 -10.09 -10.40 20.31
C SER A 561 -8.59 -10.69 20.19
N GLY A 562 -7.75 -9.75 20.64
CA GLY A 562 -6.30 -9.89 20.64
C GLY A 562 -5.63 -9.74 19.26
N GLN A 563 -6.37 -9.35 18.23
CA GLN A 563 -5.80 -9.05 16.91
C GLN A 563 -5.67 -7.53 16.71
N SER A 564 -4.50 -7.08 16.25
CA SER A 564 -4.37 -5.70 15.80
C SER A 564 -5.15 -5.48 14.51
N ILE A 565 -6.10 -4.54 14.55
CA ILE A 565 -6.97 -4.15 13.43
C ILE A 565 -6.42 -2.95 12.64
N PHE A 566 -5.38 -2.29 13.14
CA PHE A 566 -4.65 -1.22 12.47
C PHE A 566 -3.21 -1.09 13.03
N ASP A 567 -2.28 -0.57 12.24
CA ASP A 567 -0.88 -0.34 12.66
C ASP A 567 -0.46 1.14 12.66
N SER A 568 -1.40 2.04 12.36
CA SER A 568 -1.19 3.49 12.44
C SER A 568 -2.17 4.16 13.40
N ILE A 569 -1.68 5.12 14.18
CA ILE A 569 -2.49 5.96 15.07
C ILE A 569 -2.29 7.45 14.76
N MET A 570 -3.32 8.26 15.00
CA MET A 570 -3.29 9.72 14.91
C MET A 570 -3.65 10.33 16.26
N VAL A 571 -2.83 11.29 16.70
CA VAL A 571 -2.95 12.02 17.97
C VAL A 571 -3.01 13.51 17.65
N PHE A 572 -4.08 14.18 18.09
CA PHE A 572 -4.16 15.64 18.02
C PHE A 572 -3.73 16.24 19.36
N GLU A 573 -2.56 16.87 19.40
CA GLU A 573 -2.07 17.56 20.59
C GLU A 573 -2.49 19.02 20.58
N ASN A 574 -3.42 19.33 21.48
CA ASN A 574 -3.91 20.68 21.74
C ASN A 574 -3.61 21.09 23.20
N TYR A 575 -2.57 20.52 23.83
CA TYR A 575 -2.21 20.79 25.22
C TYR A 575 -0.94 21.62 25.32
N PRO A 576 -0.99 22.83 25.90
CA PRO A 576 0.11 23.78 25.84
C PRO A 576 1.19 23.48 26.90
N LEU A 577 1.76 22.26 26.96
CA LEU A 577 2.79 21.96 27.98
C LEU A 577 4.02 22.87 27.82
N GLU A 578 4.52 23.03 26.59
CA GLU A 578 5.66 23.89 26.29
C GLU A 578 5.33 25.39 26.46
N GLU A 579 4.16 25.84 25.98
CA GLU A 579 3.72 27.23 26.19
C GLU A 579 3.49 27.55 27.67
N ASN A 580 2.87 26.64 28.42
CA ASN A 580 2.70 26.76 29.87
C ASN A 580 4.04 26.92 30.57
N LEU A 581 5.13 26.35 30.05
CA LEU A 581 6.48 26.54 30.60
C LEU A 581 7.13 27.84 30.10
N ARG A 582 6.82 28.29 28.88
CA ARG A 582 7.37 29.51 28.26
C ARG A 582 6.72 30.81 28.71
N ASP A 583 5.48 30.80 29.20
CA ASP A 583 4.84 32.00 29.76
C ASP A 583 5.66 32.56 30.94
N ARG A 584 6.02 33.85 30.89
CA ARG A 584 6.97 34.48 31.83
C ARG A 584 6.29 35.40 32.85
N GLU A 585 4.99 35.69 32.71
CA GLU A 585 4.36 36.71 33.54
C GLU A 585 4.28 36.28 35.02
N GLY A 586 5.06 36.97 35.87
CA GLY A 586 5.02 36.80 37.33
C GLY A 586 5.68 35.54 37.89
N ARG A 587 6.66 34.95 37.19
CA ARG A 587 7.41 33.75 37.62
C ARG A 587 8.83 34.07 38.10
N SER A 588 9.32 33.33 39.10
CA SER A 588 10.68 33.46 39.65
C SER A 588 11.73 32.62 38.91
N ILE A 589 11.30 31.67 38.07
CA ILE A 589 12.14 30.72 37.32
C ILE A 589 11.90 30.82 35.81
N ALA A 590 12.91 30.46 35.01
CA ALA A 590 12.84 30.46 33.54
C ALA A 590 13.18 29.08 32.97
N PHE A 591 12.47 28.66 31.92
CA PHE A 591 12.63 27.36 31.26
C PHE A 591 13.27 27.48 29.87
N SER A 592 14.15 26.54 29.51
CA SER A 592 14.76 26.40 28.18
C SER A 592 15.03 24.91 27.86
N ASP A 593 15.41 24.62 26.61
CA ASP A 593 15.88 23.30 26.15
C ASP A 593 14.93 22.14 26.48
N PHE A 594 13.66 22.27 26.10
CA PHE A 594 12.64 21.26 26.36
C PHE A 594 12.82 20.03 25.46
N GLU A 595 12.85 18.84 26.06
CA GLU A 595 12.86 17.54 25.40
C GLU A 595 11.76 16.66 25.98
N SER A 596 10.96 16.04 25.11
CA SER A 596 9.96 15.03 25.48
C SER A 596 10.16 13.74 24.68
N VAL A 597 10.04 12.62 25.37
CA VAL A 597 10.06 11.29 24.78
C VAL A 597 8.74 10.61 25.09
N ASP A 598 7.92 10.49 24.05
CA ASP A 598 6.69 9.70 24.02
C ASP A 598 6.95 8.52 23.06
N VAL A 599 6.87 7.29 23.56
CA VAL A 599 7.08 6.08 22.75
C VAL A 599 5.78 5.27 22.75
N THR A 600 5.21 5.07 21.57
CA THR A 600 4.05 4.20 21.36
C THR A 600 4.48 2.84 20.79
N ASN A 601 3.56 1.88 20.78
CA ASN A 601 3.80 0.51 20.28
C ASN A 601 3.36 0.34 18.80
N TYR A 602 2.87 1.39 18.16
CA TYR A 602 2.39 1.35 16.78
C TYR A 602 3.54 1.59 15.79
N PRO A 603 3.60 0.85 14.67
CA PRO A 603 4.59 1.10 13.62
C PRO A 603 4.62 2.53 13.07
N MET A 604 3.50 3.23 13.05
CA MET A 604 3.39 4.62 12.60
C MET A 604 2.46 5.43 13.52
N ASP A 605 2.93 6.57 14.00
CA ASP A 605 2.18 7.51 14.84
C ASP A 605 2.26 8.92 14.23
N LEU A 606 1.09 9.53 14.04
CA LEU A 606 0.93 10.88 13.53
C LEU A 606 0.50 11.80 14.66
N LYS A 607 1.43 12.63 15.13
CA LYS A 607 1.16 13.66 16.13
C LYS A 607 0.96 15.01 15.44
N VAL A 608 -0.23 15.58 15.60
CA VAL A 608 -0.67 16.79 14.92
C VAL A 608 -0.81 17.94 15.91
N THR A 609 -0.14 19.06 15.63
CA THR A 609 -0.21 20.31 16.40
C THR A 609 -0.63 21.45 15.47
N ALA A 610 -1.66 22.21 15.81
CA ALA A 610 -2.30 23.16 14.88
C ALA A 610 -2.59 24.55 15.46
N GLU A 611 -1.59 25.17 16.08
CA GLU A 611 -1.67 26.53 16.65
C GLU A 611 -1.52 27.62 15.56
N ARG A 612 -0.41 28.37 15.54
CA ARG A 612 -0.09 29.34 14.46
C ARG A 612 0.20 28.64 13.14
N VAL A 613 0.92 27.53 13.23
CA VAL A 613 1.35 26.69 12.11
C VAL A 613 0.86 25.26 12.34
N LEU A 614 0.57 24.55 11.24
CA LEU A 614 0.29 23.13 11.28
C LEU A 614 1.61 22.35 11.23
N GLU A 615 1.89 21.62 12.30
CA GLU A 615 2.97 20.64 12.37
C GLU A 615 2.37 19.23 12.46
N ILE A 616 2.90 18.30 11.65
CA ILE A 616 2.60 16.87 11.74
C ILE A 616 3.93 16.13 11.94
N GLU A 617 4.11 15.53 13.11
CA GLU A 617 5.19 14.60 13.41
C GLU A 617 4.78 13.18 13.01
N TYR A 618 5.63 12.51 12.24
CA TYR A 618 5.52 11.11 11.85
C TYR A 618 6.60 10.33 12.62
N LEU A 619 6.19 9.64 13.67
CA LEU A 619 7.04 8.75 14.46
C LEU A 619 6.87 7.32 13.93
N TYR A 620 7.96 6.67 13.53
CA TYR A 620 7.89 5.36 12.87
C TYR A 620 8.96 4.39 13.33
N LEU A 621 8.64 3.11 13.31
CA LEU A 621 9.54 2.02 13.67
C LEU A 621 10.46 1.59 12.50
N LEU A 622 11.78 1.58 12.73
CA LEU A 622 12.79 1.30 11.69
C LEU A 622 12.82 -0.16 11.18
N ASN A 623 12.22 -1.09 11.91
CA ASN A 623 12.01 -2.45 11.44
C ASN A 623 10.90 -2.55 10.39
N HIS A 624 9.95 -1.60 10.36
CA HIS A 624 8.83 -1.55 9.43
C HIS A 624 9.03 -0.52 8.31
N PHE A 625 9.62 0.63 8.59
CA PHE A 625 9.80 1.72 7.63
C PHE A 625 11.26 2.18 7.56
N SER A 626 11.74 2.50 6.36
CA SER A 626 12.97 3.29 6.19
C SER A 626 12.70 4.79 6.35
N ASP A 627 13.78 5.55 6.53
CA ASP A 627 13.76 7.01 6.45
C ASP A 627 13.12 7.54 5.15
N GLU A 628 13.31 6.81 4.04
CA GLU A 628 12.76 7.19 2.74
C GLU A 628 11.28 6.81 2.61
N ASP A 629 10.86 5.68 3.19
CA ASP A 629 9.44 5.30 3.22
C ASP A 629 8.63 6.33 4.02
N ALA A 630 9.14 6.76 5.18
CA ALA A 630 8.51 7.80 5.98
C ALA A 630 8.46 9.14 5.25
N GLU A 631 9.51 9.49 4.50
CA GLU A 631 9.53 10.69 3.66
C GLU A 631 8.45 10.64 2.57
N ARG A 632 8.28 9.49 1.89
CA ARG A 632 7.21 9.30 0.90
C ARG A 632 5.81 9.46 1.50
N ILE A 633 5.60 8.92 2.70
CA ILE A 633 4.33 9.05 3.43
C ILE A 633 4.06 10.52 3.77
N ARG A 634 5.08 11.25 4.26
CA ARG A 634 5.01 12.69 4.55
C ARG A 634 4.65 13.52 3.31
N GLU A 635 5.37 13.31 2.20
CA GLU A 635 5.11 13.99 0.92
C GLU A 635 3.70 13.72 0.40
N THR A 636 3.23 12.47 0.50
CA THR A 636 1.89 12.08 0.06
C THR A 636 0.81 12.73 0.95
N MET A 637 1.04 12.79 2.25
CA MET A 637 0.11 13.40 3.20
C MET A 637 -0.06 14.90 2.92
N GLU A 638 1.04 15.64 2.73
CA GLU A 638 1.00 17.05 2.31
C GLU A 638 0.28 17.21 0.97
N HIS A 639 0.60 16.38 -0.01
CA HIS A 639 -0.06 16.40 -1.30
C HIS A 639 -1.58 16.24 -1.16
N TYR A 640 -2.07 15.29 -0.36
CA TYR A 640 -3.50 15.06 -0.18
C TYR A 640 -4.21 16.16 0.61
N LEU A 641 -3.56 16.79 1.58
CA LEU A 641 -4.11 17.96 2.26
C LEU A 641 -4.44 19.09 1.27
N PHE A 642 -3.48 19.43 0.39
CA PHE A 642 -3.67 20.46 -0.61
C PHE A 642 -4.50 20.01 -1.82
N LEU A 643 -4.54 18.71 -2.12
CA LEU A 643 -5.40 18.14 -3.16
C LEU A 643 -6.87 18.33 -2.82
N LEU A 644 -7.23 18.14 -1.54
CA LEU A 644 -8.58 18.34 -1.04
C LEU A 644 -8.91 19.83 -0.91
N ALA A 645 -7.94 20.65 -0.49
CA ALA A 645 -8.13 22.09 -0.31
C ALA A 645 -8.57 22.79 -1.61
N GLY A 646 -9.75 23.41 -1.56
CA GLY A 646 -10.33 24.15 -2.68
C GLY A 646 -11.15 23.31 -3.67
N ARG A 647 -11.35 22.02 -3.41
CA ARG A 647 -12.11 21.10 -4.29
C ARG A 647 -13.39 20.56 -3.67
N GLY A 648 -14.05 21.36 -2.83
CA GLY A 648 -15.26 20.96 -2.08
C GLY A 648 -16.39 20.38 -2.95
N GLU A 649 -16.55 20.91 -4.16
CA GLU A 649 -17.60 20.48 -5.12
C GLU A 649 -17.14 19.39 -6.11
N THR A 650 -15.88 18.95 -6.04
CA THR A 650 -15.34 17.91 -6.93
C THR A 650 -15.72 16.53 -6.41
N GLU A 651 -16.15 15.63 -7.28
CA GLU A 651 -16.39 14.22 -6.95
C GLU A 651 -15.08 13.50 -6.59
N ILE A 652 -15.09 12.71 -5.53
CA ILE A 652 -13.90 12.01 -5.04
C ILE A 652 -13.32 11.08 -6.10
N GLY A 653 -14.17 10.41 -6.87
CA GLY A 653 -13.75 9.51 -7.95
C GLY A 653 -13.01 10.20 -9.10
N SER A 654 -13.05 11.54 -9.19
CA SER A 654 -12.36 12.32 -10.22
C SER A 654 -11.05 12.98 -9.74
N LEU A 655 -10.68 12.78 -8.46
CA LEU A 655 -9.47 13.37 -7.92
C LEU A 655 -8.22 12.71 -8.53
N PRO A 656 -7.22 13.50 -8.99
CA PRO A 656 -5.95 12.96 -9.44
C PRO A 656 -5.09 12.59 -8.23
N LEU A 657 -5.22 11.36 -7.76
CA LEU A 657 -4.56 10.88 -6.53
C LEU A 657 -3.07 10.55 -6.69
N ALA A 658 -2.57 10.51 -7.92
CA ALA A 658 -1.16 10.29 -8.20
C ALA A 658 -0.34 11.52 -7.80
N THR A 659 0.65 11.33 -6.93
CA THR A 659 1.58 12.39 -6.52
C THR A 659 2.56 12.73 -7.66
N PRO A 660 3.23 13.90 -7.61
CA PRO A 660 4.29 14.22 -8.57
C PRO A 660 5.40 13.15 -8.63
N ARG A 661 5.69 12.50 -7.49
CA ARG A 661 6.67 11.41 -7.41
C ARG A 661 6.20 10.16 -8.16
N ASP A 662 4.92 9.81 -8.03
CA ASP A 662 4.32 8.67 -8.76
C ASP A 662 4.38 8.89 -10.27
N ILE A 663 4.04 10.11 -10.71
CA ILE A 663 4.11 10.50 -12.11
C ILE A 663 5.57 10.50 -12.61
N ALA A 664 6.50 11.01 -11.82
CA ALA A 664 7.92 11.00 -12.16
C ALA A 664 8.45 9.57 -12.30
N LEU A 665 8.08 8.65 -11.41
CA LEU A 665 8.51 7.26 -11.47
C LEU A 665 7.89 6.50 -12.64
N LYS A 666 6.59 6.70 -12.90
CA LYS A 666 5.92 6.24 -14.13
C LYS A 666 6.68 6.72 -15.37
N ASN A 667 7.01 8.02 -15.43
CA ASN A 667 7.66 8.60 -16.59
C ASN A 667 9.09 8.08 -16.74
N LEU A 668 9.83 7.89 -15.65
CA LEU A 668 11.16 7.29 -15.66
C LEU A 668 11.11 5.85 -16.21
N GLY A 669 10.18 5.03 -15.73
CA GLY A 669 10.00 3.66 -16.19
C GLY A 669 9.62 3.56 -17.67
N ASN A 670 8.94 4.57 -18.21
CA ASN A 670 8.56 4.63 -19.63
C ASN A 670 9.55 5.43 -20.51
N ALA A 671 10.54 6.11 -19.93
CA ALA A 671 11.46 6.99 -20.67
C ALA A 671 12.36 6.24 -21.67
N ARG A 672 12.51 4.92 -21.49
CA ARG A 672 13.30 4.05 -22.38
C ARG A 672 12.50 3.46 -23.54
N ALA A 673 11.19 3.69 -23.58
CA ALA A 673 10.37 3.34 -24.73
C ALA A 673 10.87 4.11 -25.96
N LEU A 674 11.14 3.40 -27.05
CA LEU A 674 11.67 3.99 -28.28
C LEU A 674 10.51 4.17 -29.27
N PRO A 675 10.21 5.41 -29.70
CA PRO A 675 9.29 5.64 -30.80
C PRO A 675 9.74 4.83 -32.01
N CYS A 676 8.85 4.00 -32.55
CA CYS A 676 9.17 3.12 -33.66
C CYS A 676 8.49 3.66 -34.94
N PRO A 677 9.16 4.50 -35.76
CA PRO A 677 8.62 4.90 -37.06
C PRO A 677 8.30 3.68 -37.93
N SER A 678 7.33 3.84 -38.82
CA SER A 678 6.83 2.81 -39.74
C SER A 678 7.95 1.91 -40.25
N THR A 679 7.84 0.63 -39.94
CA THR A 679 8.78 -0.42 -40.30
C THR A 679 8.22 -1.24 -41.44
N PRO A 680 9.06 -1.73 -42.38
CA PRO A 680 8.62 -2.74 -43.33
C PRO A 680 8.02 -3.94 -42.60
N PHE A 681 7.05 -4.59 -43.22
CA PHE A 681 6.49 -5.81 -42.68
C PHE A 681 7.57 -6.89 -42.60
N VAL A 682 7.48 -7.79 -41.61
CA VAL A 682 8.53 -8.80 -41.36
C VAL A 682 8.91 -9.59 -42.61
N HIS A 683 7.95 -9.92 -43.46
CA HIS A 683 8.19 -10.64 -44.71
C HIS A 683 8.88 -9.79 -45.79
N GLU A 684 8.65 -8.47 -45.81
CA GLU A 684 9.33 -7.52 -46.69
C GLU A 684 10.78 -7.32 -46.26
N ALA A 685 11.02 -7.22 -44.94
CA ALA A 685 12.37 -7.13 -44.38
C ALA A 685 13.19 -8.39 -44.69
N ILE A 686 12.61 -9.59 -44.59
CA ILE A 686 13.27 -10.85 -44.99
C ILE A 686 13.56 -10.87 -46.50
N ALA A 687 12.63 -10.41 -47.34
CA ALA A 687 12.84 -10.33 -48.79
C ALA A 687 13.94 -9.33 -49.17
N GLU A 688 14.09 -8.23 -48.42
CA GLU A 688 15.22 -7.30 -48.56
C GLU A 688 16.56 -7.97 -48.22
N GLN A 689 16.62 -8.79 -47.14
CA GLN A 689 17.82 -9.56 -46.83
C GLN A 689 18.16 -10.57 -47.94
N ALA A 690 17.16 -11.22 -48.53
CA ALA A 690 17.36 -12.12 -49.67
C ALA A 690 17.91 -11.41 -50.91
N ARG A 691 17.59 -10.13 -51.11
CA ARG A 691 18.20 -9.31 -52.18
C ARG A 691 19.62 -8.83 -51.83
N ARG A 692 19.86 -8.47 -50.57
CA ARG A 692 21.16 -7.96 -50.11
C ARG A 692 22.23 -9.04 -49.98
N ARG A 693 21.86 -10.22 -49.46
CA ARG A 693 22.78 -11.32 -49.14
C ARG A 693 22.19 -12.67 -49.57
N PRO A 694 21.98 -12.90 -50.88
CA PRO A 694 21.29 -14.08 -51.38
C PRO A 694 21.91 -15.41 -50.95
N ASP A 695 23.24 -15.48 -50.90
CA ASP A 695 24.00 -16.70 -50.57
C ASP A 695 24.22 -16.92 -49.06
N ALA A 696 23.84 -15.95 -48.21
CA ALA A 696 23.97 -16.13 -46.76
C ALA A 696 22.98 -17.18 -46.27
N ILE A 697 23.42 -18.05 -45.35
CA ILE A 697 22.57 -19.10 -44.77
C ILE A 697 21.58 -18.47 -43.79
N ALA A 698 20.28 -18.62 -44.08
CA ALA A 698 19.18 -18.16 -43.25
C ALA A 698 18.77 -19.22 -42.22
N LEU A 699 18.67 -20.48 -42.65
CA LEU A 699 18.06 -21.56 -41.87
C LEU A 699 18.91 -22.83 -41.90
N VAL A 700 19.14 -23.43 -40.73
CA VAL A 700 19.80 -24.73 -40.56
C VAL A 700 18.86 -25.67 -39.82
N VAL A 701 18.45 -26.77 -40.47
CA VAL A 701 17.56 -27.80 -39.90
C VAL A 701 18.20 -29.17 -40.15
N GLY A 702 18.73 -29.79 -39.10
CA GLY A 702 19.53 -31.01 -39.24
C GLY A 702 20.76 -30.75 -40.13
N GLU A 703 20.93 -31.55 -41.19
CA GLU A 703 22.02 -31.37 -42.17
C GLU A 703 21.69 -30.36 -43.28
N ARG A 704 20.42 -29.95 -43.40
CA ARG A 704 19.98 -29.03 -44.47
C ARG A 704 20.28 -27.58 -44.10
N ARG A 705 20.76 -26.83 -45.09
CA ARG A 705 21.10 -25.41 -44.98
C ARG A 705 20.42 -24.68 -46.13
N LEU A 706 19.54 -23.74 -45.82
CA LEU A 706 18.92 -22.87 -46.83
C LEU A 706 19.54 -21.48 -46.78
N SER A 707 19.87 -20.95 -47.96
CA SER A 707 20.21 -19.54 -48.12
C SER A 707 18.97 -18.64 -48.02
N TYR A 708 19.18 -17.33 -47.84
CA TYR A 708 18.09 -16.36 -47.90
C TYR A 708 17.37 -16.37 -49.26
N ALA A 709 18.10 -16.52 -50.37
CA ALA A 709 17.50 -16.59 -51.70
C ALA A 709 16.65 -17.87 -51.89
N GLU A 710 17.12 -19.01 -51.36
CA GLU A 710 16.36 -20.26 -51.39
C GLU A 710 15.10 -20.18 -50.53
N LEU A 711 15.21 -19.66 -49.31
CA LEU A 711 14.07 -19.49 -48.40
C LEU A 711 13.00 -18.58 -49.01
N ASP A 712 13.40 -17.40 -49.51
CA ASP A 712 12.49 -16.44 -50.13
C ASP A 712 11.87 -17.00 -51.42
N GLY A 713 12.68 -17.61 -52.28
CA GLY A 713 12.25 -18.18 -53.55
C GLY A 713 11.24 -19.32 -53.39
N ARG A 714 11.45 -20.21 -52.39
CA ARG A 714 10.51 -21.29 -52.07
C ARG A 714 9.21 -20.74 -51.48
N ALA A 715 9.29 -19.72 -50.62
CA ALA A 715 8.10 -19.06 -50.09
C ALA A 715 7.28 -18.37 -51.20
N ASN A 716 7.94 -17.71 -52.15
CA ASN A 716 7.28 -17.09 -53.31
C ASN A 716 6.57 -18.14 -54.20
N ALA A 717 7.21 -19.31 -54.43
CA ALA A 717 6.58 -20.41 -55.17
C ALA A 717 5.33 -20.93 -54.45
N LEU A 718 5.40 -21.08 -53.12
CA LEU A 718 4.26 -21.52 -52.31
C LEU A 718 3.12 -20.48 -52.32
N VAL A 719 3.40 -19.18 -52.30
CA VAL A 719 2.37 -18.12 -52.43
C VAL A 719 1.49 -18.34 -53.68
N GLN A 720 2.10 -18.65 -54.82
CA GLN A 720 1.35 -18.89 -56.07
C GLN A 720 0.41 -20.09 -55.95
N ARG A 721 0.88 -21.16 -55.31
CA ARG A 721 0.07 -22.35 -55.04
C ARG A 721 -1.07 -22.03 -54.08
N LEU A 722 -0.82 -21.34 -52.96
CA LEU A 722 -1.87 -20.96 -52.01
C LEU A 722 -2.96 -20.10 -52.66
N ARG A 723 -2.59 -19.18 -53.58
CA ARG A 723 -3.58 -18.42 -54.37
C ARG A 723 -4.42 -19.33 -55.27
N SER A 724 -3.82 -20.32 -55.93
CA SER A 724 -4.56 -21.29 -56.77
C SER A 724 -5.53 -22.17 -55.97
N GLU A 725 -5.23 -22.43 -54.69
CA GLU A 725 -6.11 -23.13 -53.74
C GLU A 725 -7.22 -22.21 -53.17
N GLY A 726 -7.26 -20.94 -53.59
CA GLY A 726 -8.31 -19.99 -53.24
C GLY A 726 -8.07 -19.19 -51.96
N ILE A 727 -6.89 -19.29 -51.34
CA ILE A 727 -6.53 -18.54 -50.14
C ILE A 727 -6.26 -17.07 -50.51
N ARG A 728 -6.85 -16.14 -49.76
CA ARG A 728 -6.80 -14.70 -50.01
C ARG A 728 -6.12 -13.94 -48.84
N PRO A 729 -5.68 -12.69 -49.07
CA PRO A 729 -5.27 -11.82 -47.97
C PRO A 729 -6.35 -11.73 -46.87
N ASN A 730 -5.92 -11.66 -45.62
CA ASN A 730 -6.72 -11.70 -44.39
C ASN A 730 -7.46 -13.01 -44.09
N ASP A 731 -7.34 -14.06 -44.91
CA ASP A 731 -7.81 -15.39 -44.51
C ASP A 731 -6.96 -15.93 -43.35
N LEU A 732 -7.59 -16.71 -42.46
CA LEU A 732 -6.89 -17.47 -41.43
C LEU A 732 -6.59 -18.88 -41.95
N VAL A 733 -5.31 -19.24 -41.89
CA VAL A 733 -4.77 -20.47 -42.45
C VAL A 733 -4.13 -21.29 -41.34
N GLY A 734 -4.64 -22.49 -41.08
CA GLY A 734 -4.06 -23.41 -40.11
C GLY A 734 -2.75 -23.97 -40.66
N LEU A 735 -1.74 -24.09 -39.82
CA LEU A 735 -0.44 -24.65 -40.20
C LEU A 735 -0.02 -25.68 -39.19
N MET A 736 0.20 -26.93 -39.63
CA MET A 736 0.81 -27.94 -38.78
C MET A 736 2.27 -27.58 -38.54
N VAL A 737 2.61 -27.30 -37.28
CA VAL A 737 3.92 -26.75 -36.92
C VAL A 737 4.86 -27.81 -36.36
N GLU A 738 5.62 -28.42 -37.26
CA GLU A 738 6.81 -29.21 -36.95
C GLU A 738 8.07 -28.43 -37.35
N ARG A 739 9.20 -28.68 -36.69
CA ARG A 739 10.48 -28.00 -36.89
C ARG A 739 11.22 -28.59 -38.09
N HIS A 740 10.65 -28.34 -39.26
CA HIS A 740 11.16 -28.68 -40.58
C HIS A 740 11.27 -27.42 -41.44
N GLU A 741 12.09 -27.47 -42.50
CA GLU A 741 12.29 -26.31 -43.38
C GLU A 741 11.01 -25.87 -44.08
N GLU A 742 10.15 -26.82 -44.47
CA GLU A 742 8.88 -26.57 -45.15
C GLU A 742 7.92 -25.74 -44.28
N THR A 743 7.98 -25.88 -42.95
CA THR A 743 7.15 -25.11 -42.01
C THR A 743 7.52 -23.63 -42.02
N PHE A 744 8.82 -23.30 -42.02
CA PHE A 744 9.27 -21.90 -42.10
C PHE A 744 8.96 -21.29 -43.46
N VAL A 745 9.12 -22.06 -44.54
CA VAL A 745 8.69 -21.67 -45.90
C VAL A 745 7.19 -21.37 -45.91
N ALA A 746 6.37 -22.23 -45.31
CA ALA A 746 4.92 -22.06 -45.22
C ALA A 746 4.51 -20.84 -44.41
N MET A 747 5.08 -20.61 -43.23
CA MET A 747 4.82 -19.39 -42.44
C MET A 747 5.18 -18.13 -43.22
N LEU A 748 6.35 -18.10 -43.86
CA LEU A 748 6.77 -16.95 -44.67
C LEU A 748 5.87 -16.75 -45.89
N ALA A 749 5.43 -17.82 -46.54
CA ALA A 749 4.50 -17.75 -47.68
C ALA A 749 3.13 -17.20 -47.26
N VAL A 750 2.58 -17.64 -46.12
CA VAL A 750 1.31 -17.11 -45.59
C VAL A 750 1.42 -15.61 -45.29
N LEU A 751 2.52 -15.17 -44.67
CA LEU A 751 2.78 -13.75 -44.42
C LEU A 751 2.94 -12.94 -45.71
N LYS A 752 3.64 -13.48 -46.72
CA LYS A 752 3.80 -12.85 -48.04
C LYS A 752 2.49 -12.76 -48.83
N LEU A 753 1.59 -13.72 -48.63
CA LEU A 753 0.25 -13.71 -49.20
C LEU A 753 -0.66 -12.66 -48.53
N GLY A 754 -0.27 -12.15 -47.35
CA GLY A 754 -1.09 -11.25 -46.56
C GLY A 754 -2.20 -11.95 -45.78
N ALA A 755 -2.12 -13.28 -45.65
CA ALA A 755 -2.99 -14.08 -44.81
C ALA A 755 -2.37 -14.25 -43.41
N ALA A 756 -3.16 -14.72 -42.45
CA ALA A 756 -2.68 -15.00 -41.10
C ALA A 756 -2.51 -16.51 -40.89
N TYR A 757 -1.41 -16.93 -40.26
CA TYR A 757 -1.28 -18.35 -39.89
C TYR A 757 -1.76 -18.62 -38.46
N LEU A 758 -2.33 -19.81 -38.26
CA LEU A 758 -2.70 -20.39 -36.97
C LEU A 758 -1.83 -21.64 -36.75
N PRO A 759 -0.80 -21.59 -35.89
CA PRO A 759 0.04 -22.75 -35.64
C PRO A 759 -0.76 -23.83 -34.88
N LEU A 760 -0.75 -25.05 -35.42
CA LEU A 760 -1.39 -26.25 -34.88
C LEU A 760 -0.29 -27.25 -34.51
N ASP A 761 -0.07 -27.48 -33.22
CA ASP A 761 0.92 -28.44 -32.75
C ASP A 761 0.37 -29.87 -32.93
N PRO A 762 1.02 -30.71 -33.76
CA PRO A 762 0.53 -32.06 -34.05
C PRO A 762 0.53 -32.99 -32.83
N ARG A 763 1.24 -32.63 -31.75
CA ARG A 763 1.32 -33.41 -30.51
C ARG A 763 0.15 -33.14 -29.57
N LEU A 764 -0.69 -32.15 -29.87
CA LEU A 764 -1.90 -31.91 -29.10
C LEU A 764 -2.92 -33.04 -29.31
N PRO A 765 -3.74 -33.36 -28.30
CA PRO A 765 -4.81 -34.35 -28.47
C PRO A 765 -5.76 -33.96 -29.62
N GLU A 766 -6.26 -34.95 -30.37
CA GLU A 766 -7.17 -34.71 -31.50
C GLU A 766 -8.39 -33.86 -31.12
N GLN A 767 -8.95 -34.07 -29.93
CA GLN A 767 -10.09 -33.28 -29.43
C GLN A 767 -9.70 -31.80 -29.20
N ARG A 768 -8.47 -31.52 -28.77
CA ARG A 768 -7.93 -30.15 -28.61
C ARG A 768 -7.82 -29.46 -29.97
N LEU A 769 -7.25 -30.14 -30.96
CA LEU A 769 -7.11 -29.64 -32.32
C LEU A 769 -8.48 -29.38 -32.97
N ALA A 770 -9.46 -30.26 -32.75
CA ALA A 770 -10.84 -30.06 -33.19
C ALA A 770 -11.47 -28.81 -32.56
N MET A 771 -11.26 -28.55 -31.26
CA MET A 771 -11.76 -27.33 -30.60
C MET A 771 -11.11 -26.06 -31.15
N ILE A 772 -9.79 -26.06 -31.36
CA ILE A 772 -9.06 -24.91 -31.90
C ILE A 772 -9.52 -24.61 -33.34
N THR A 773 -9.60 -25.63 -34.19
CA THR A 773 -10.05 -25.47 -35.58
C THR A 773 -11.52 -25.03 -35.68
N ALA A 774 -12.41 -25.57 -34.84
CA ALA A 774 -13.81 -25.13 -34.79
C ALA A 774 -13.96 -23.68 -34.32
N SER A 775 -13.30 -23.29 -33.23
CA SER A 775 -13.42 -21.93 -32.66
C SER A 775 -12.74 -20.87 -33.52
N SER A 776 -11.70 -21.23 -34.27
CA SER A 776 -10.96 -20.30 -35.14
C SER A 776 -11.71 -19.98 -36.44
N GLY A 777 -12.60 -20.87 -36.88
CA GLY A 777 -13.25 -20.78 -38.19
C GLY A 777 -12.31 -21.01 -39.37
N VAL A 778 -11.17 -21.68 -39.13
CA VAL A 778 -10.17 -21.97 -40.17
C VAL A 778 -10.75 -22.88 -41.27
N ARG A 779 -10.49 -22.55 -42.53
CA ARG A 779 -10.98 -23.31 -43.70
C ARG A 779 -9.90 -24.11 -44.42
N HIS A 780 -8.65 -23.67 -44.33
CA HIS A 780 -7.52 -24.31 -44.98
C HIS A 780 -6.48 -24.68 -43.92
N VAL A 781 -5.95 -25.91 -43.99
CA VAL A 781 -4.85 -26.37 -43.15
C VAL A 781 -3.69 -26.83 -44.03
N LEU A 782 -2.53 -26.26 -43.79
CA LEU A 782 -1.27 -26.63 -44.41
C LEU A 782 -0.64 -27.75 -43.59
N ASP A 783 -0.35 -28.87 -44.25
CA ASP A 783 0.11 -30.10 -43.63
C ASP A 783 1.17 -30.73 -44.55
N ARG A 784 2.25 -31.25 -43.98
CA ARG A 784 3.34 -31.85 -44.76
C ARG A 784 2.96 -33.24 -45.25
N ASP A 785 2.58 -34.12 -44.33
CA ASP A 785 2.48 -35.57 -44.57
C ASP A 785 1.06 -36.10 -44.41
N GLY A 786 0.12 -35.27 -43.95
CA GLY A 786 -1.29 -35.64 -43.86
C GLY A 786 -1.63 -36.51 -42.64
N SER A 787 -0.76 -36.54 -41.63
CA SER A 787 -0.77 -37.50 -40.53
C SER A 787 -1.92 -37.34 -39.53
N ILE A 788 -2.61 -36.21 -39.53
CA ILE A 788 -3.68 -35.89 -38.56
C ILE A 788 -5.07 -36.00 -39.18
N VAL A 789 -6.06 -36.43 -38.40
CA VAL A 789 -7.46 -36.40 -38.82
C VAL A 789 -8.02 -34.98 -38.67
N LEU A 790 -8.39 -34.36 -39.79
CA LEU A 790 -9.04 -33.06 -39.82
C LEU A 790 -10.56 -33.21 -39.98
N PRO A 791 -11.37 -32.30 -39.43
CA PRO A 791 -12.79 -32.22 -39.75
C PRO A 791 -13.02 -32.12 -41.27
N SER A 792 -14.07 -32.77 -41.78
CA SER A 792 -14.36 -32.86 -43.23
C SER A 792 -14.64 -31.50 -43.90
N ALA A 793 -14.92 -30.46 -43.11
CA ALA A 793 -15.13 -29.09 -43.61
C ALA A 793 -13.82 -28.34 -43.91
N ILE A 794 -12.67 -28.87 -43.49
CA ILE A 794 -11.36 -28.22 -43.66
C ILE A 794 -10.67 -28.77 -44.91
N VAL A 795 -10.21 -27.87 -45.78
CA VAL A 795 -9.42 -28.21 -46.97
C VAL A 795 -7.95 -28.35 -46.57
N ARG A 796 -7.38 -29.54 -46.79
CA ARG A 796 -5.95 -29.79 -46.60
C ARG A 796 -5.17 -29.30 -47.82
N VAL A 797 -4.08 -28.56 -47.58
CA VAL A 797 -3.10 -28.16 -48.59
C VAL A 797 -1.76 -28.78 -48.23
N THR A 798 -1.25 -29.68 -49.08
CA THR A 798 0.03 -30.37 -48.83
C THR A 798 1.22 -29.42 -49.06
N ILE A 799 2.10 -29.25 -48.08
CA ILE A 799 3.33 -28.44 -48.24
C ILE A 799 4.59 -29.25 -48.60
N ALA A 800 4.45 -30.56 -48.82
CA ALA A 800 5.55 -31.38 -49.32
C ALA A 800 6.03 -30.92 -50.72
N ASP A 801 7.34 -31.05 -50.95
CA ASP A 801 8.03 -30.80 -52.24
C ASP A 801 8.07 -29.32 -52.69
N THR A 802 8.27 -28.38 -51.76
CA THR A 802 8.54 -26.96 -52.08
C THR A 802 10.00 -26.72 -52.53
N SER A 803 10.56 -27.60 -53.35
CA SER A 803 11.94 -27.47 -53.86
C SER A 803 12.05 -26.41 -54.97
N GLY A 804 10.95 -26.12 -55.66
CA GLY A 804 10.88 -25.09 -56.70
C GLY A 804 11.06 -23.67 -56.14
N THR A 805 11.92 -22.89 -56.79
CA THR A 805 12.08 -21.46 -56.52
C THR A 805 11.36 -20.62 -57.58
N SER A 806 10.78 -19.51 -57.17
CA SER A 806 10.14 -18.53 -58.06
C SER A 806 10.66 -17.12 -57.77
N GLY A 807 10.60 -16.25 -58.79
CA GLY A 807 10.77 -14.81 -58.60
C GLY A 807 9.67 -14.20 -57.70
N PRO A 808 9.76 -12.90 -57.38
CA PRO A 808 8.85 -12.23 -56.45
C PRO A 808 7.38 -12.44 -56.83
N ALA A 809 6.57 -12.86 -55.87
CA ALA A 809 5.12 -12.94 -56.05
C ALA A 809 4.48 -11.53 -55.95
N PRO A 810 3.38 -11.25 -56.68
CA PRO A 810 2.63 -10.01 -56.49
C PRO A 810 2.15 -9.91 -55.03
N GLN A 811 2.50 -8.80 -54.38
CA GLN A 811 2.05 -8.48 -53.02
C GLN A 811 0.80 -7.61 -53.09
N ASP A 812 -0.20 -7.98 -52.30
CA ASP A 812 -1.38 -7.15 -52.09
C ASP A 812 -1.05 -6.04 -51.07
N GLU A 813 -1.70 -4.88 -51.17
CA GLU A 813 -1.51 -3.78 -50.21
C GLU A 813 -2.01 -4.21 -48.82
N LEU A 814 -1.13 -4.17 -47.82
CA LEU A 814 -1.41 -4.60 -46.45
C LEU A 814 -1.52 -3.40 -45.50
N HIS A 815 -2.58 -3.37 -44.70
CA HIS A 815 -2.71 -2.42 -43.61
C HIS A 815 -1.92 -2.90 -42.39
N SER A 816 -1.42 -1.98 -41.55
CA SER A 816 -0.68 -2.34 -40.32
C SER A 816 -1.50 -3.26 -39.40
N GLU A 817 -2.80 -3.03 -39.34
CA GLU A 817 -3.72 -3.85 -38.56
C GLU A 817 -3.98 -5.23 -39.16
N SER A 818 -3.66 -5.52 -40.43
CA SER A 818 -3.89 -6.84 -41.03
C SER A 818 -3.30 -7.96 -40.18
N LEU A 819 -4.01 -9.08 -40.04
CA LEU A 819 -3.58 -10.16 -39.17
C LEU A 819 -2.35 -10.87 -39.73
N ALA A 820 -1.33 -11.06 -38.89
CA ALA A 820 -0.13 -11.83 -39.21
C ALA A 820 -0.24 -13.27 -38.69
N TYR A 821 -0.73 -13.44 -37.46
CA TYR A 821 -0.97 -14.76 -36.88
C TYR A 821 -2.06 -14.74 -35.80
N VAL A 822 -2.58 -15.93 -35.48
CA VAL A 822 -3.44 -16.18 -34.32
C VAL A 822 -2.85 -17.31 -33.50
N ILE A 823 -2.52 -17.07 -32.23
CA ILE A 823 -1.97 -18.11 -31.33
C ILE A 823 -2.99 -18.42 -30.23
N TYR A 824 -3.27 -19.70 -30.03
CA TYR A 824 -4.22 -20.14 -29.02
C TYR A 824 -3.55 -20.35 -27.66
N THR A 825 -4.17 -19.79 -26.61
CA THR A 825 -3.76 -19.93 -25.21
C THR A 825 -4.83 -20.65 -24.39
N SER A 826 -4.47 -21.07 -23.17
CA SER A 826 -5.40 -21.63 -22.17
C SER A 826 -6.45 -20.59 -21.77
N GLY A 827 -7.69 -21.04 -21.50
CA GLY A 827 -8.82 -20.15 -21.22
C GLY A 827 -9.54 -20.54 -19.93
N SER A 828 -9.79 -19.56 -19.05
CA SER A 828 -10.40 -19.75 -17.73
C SER A 828 -11.83 -20.35 -17.78
N THR A 829 -12.51 -20.25 -18.92
CA THR A 829 -13.84 -20.84 -19.17
C THR A 829 -13.80 -22.33 -19.53
N GLY A 830 -12.62 -22.93 -19.69
CA GLY A 830 -12.47 -24.31 -20.13
C GLY A 830 -12.13 -24.47 -21.62
N GLU A 831 -12.26 -23.40 -22.42
CA GLU A 831 -12.00 -23.42 -23.87
C GLU A 831 -10.77 -22.60 -24.28
N PRO A 832 -9.95 -23.09 -25.22
CA PRO A 832 -8.82 -22.34 -25.78
C PRO A 832 -9.26 -21.01 -26.40
N LYS A 833 -8.48 -19.94 -26.21
CA LYS A 833 -8.75 -18.61 -26.81
C LYS A 833 -7.62 -18.19 -27.76
N GLY A 834 -7.98 -17.77 -28.96
CA GLY A 834 -7.02 -17.30 -29.98
C GLY A 834 -6.68 -15.83 -29.80
N VAL A 835 -5.39 -15.49 -29.72
CA VAL A 835 -4.91 -14.09 -29.66
C VAL A 835 -4.54 -13.64 -31.07
N SER A 836 -5.20 -12.60 -31.56
CA SER A 836 -5.02 -12.08 -32.94
C SER A 836 -3.94 -11.00 -32.98
N VAL A 837 -2.80 -11.29 -33.61
CA VAL A 837 -1.67 -10.35 -33.73
C VAL A 837 -1.58 -9.79 -35.14
N ALA A 838 -1.42 -8.46 -35.23
CA ALA A 838 -1.33 -7.72 -36.48
C ALA A 838 0.11 -7.57 -36.98
N HIS A 839 0.28 -7.37 -38.29
CA HIS A 839 1.56 -7.15 -38.94
C HIS A 839 2.34 -5.96 -38.38
N GLY A 840 1.66 -4.83 -38.12
CA GLY A 840 2.27 -3.61 -37.59
C GLY A 840 2.88 -3.82 -36.20
N ALA A 841 2.09 -4.38 -35.29
CA ALA A 841 2.55 -4.69 -33.93
C ALA A 841 3.72 -5.71 -33.95
N LEU A 842 3.65 -6.72 -34.81
CA LEU A 842 4.71 -7.72 -34.98
C LEU A 842 6.02 -7.11 -35.53
N SER A 843 5.94 -6.27 -36.56
CA SER A 843 7.13 -5.61 -37.12
C SER A 843 7.76 -4.62 -36.15
N MET A 844 6.95 -3.83 -35.45
CA MET A 844 7.41 -2.94 -34.39
C MET A 844 8.18 -3.75 -33.34
N HIS A 845 7.60 -4.87 -32.91
CA HIS A 845 8.20 -5.78 -31.93
C HIS A 845 9.55 -6.31 -32.41
N CYS A 846 9.62 -6.94 -33.59
CA CYS A 846 10.85 -7.51 -34.14
C CYS A 846 11.97 -6.47 -34.31
N ARG A 847 11.65 -5.22 -34.68
CA ARG A 847 12.67 -4.17 -34.76
C ARG A 847 13.19 -3.80 -33.36
N ALA A 848 12.28 -3.60 -32.41
CA ALA A 848 12.65 -3.20 -31.06
C ALA A 848 13.46 -4.29 -30.34
N THR A 849 13.05 -5.55 -30.45
CA THR A 849 13.80 -6.68 -29.88
C THR A 849 15.12 -6.91 -30.60
N GLY A 850 15.20 -6.76 -31.92
CA GLY A 850 16.46 -6.88 -32.67
C GLY A 850 17.52 -5.89 -32.18
N ALA A 851 17.13 -4.64 -31.91
CA ALA A 851 18.02 -3.64 -31.31
C ALA A 851 18.46 -4.02 -29.88
N LEU A 852 17.52 -4.47 -29.03
CA LEU A 852 17.83 -4.88 -27.65
C LEU A 852 18.74 -6.10 -27.60
N TYR A 853 18.49 -7.07 -28.47
CA TYR A 853 19.21 -8.33 -28.55
C TYR A 853 20.52 -8.17 -29.32
N GLU A 854 20.81 -6.99 -29.87
CA GLU A 854 22.00 -6.74 -30.71
C GLU A 854 22.08 -7.70 -31.91
N THR A 855 20.92 -8.00 -32.49
CA THR A 855 20.78 -8.91 -33.62
C THR A 855 21.21 -8.22 -34.91
N ASN A 856 22.03 -8.92 -35.69
CA ASN A 856 22.65 -8.45 -36.92
C ASN A 856 23.02 -9.63 -37.83
N GLU A 857 23.72 -9.33 -38.93
CA GLU A 857 24.10 -10.32 -39.95
C GLU A 857 25.11 -11.40 -39.46
N GLU A 858 25.74 -11.21 -38.30
CA GLU A 858 26.65 -12.19 -37.66
C GLU A 858 25.94 -13.03 -36.58
N THR A 859 24.65 -12.75 -36.34
CA THR A 859 23.88 -13.45 -35.32
C THR A 859 23.60 -14.89 -35.76
N CYS A 860 23.95 -15.85 -34.90
CA CYS A 860 23.60 -17.25 -35.01
C CYS A 860 22.75 -17.62 -33.79
N GLU A 861 21.45 -17.82 -34.01
CA GLU A 861 20.46 -18.05 -32.97
C GLU A 861 20.12 -19.54 -32.88
N LEU A 862 20.18 -20.11 -31.67
CA LEU A 862 19.63 -21.42 -31.39
C LEU A 862 18.12 -21.35 -31.14
N HIS A 863 17.34 -22.10 -31.92
CA HIS A 863 15.88 -22.14 -31.84
C HIS A 863 15.37 -23.51 -31.32
N VAL A 864 14.97 -23.53 -30.06
CA VAL A 864 14.47 -24.74 -29.35
C VAL A 864 13.01 -24.64 -28.89
N ILE A 865 12.37 -23.48 -29.10
CA ILE A 865 11.01 -23.18 -28.64
C ILE A 865 10.01 -23.79 -29.62
N SER A 866 8.90 -24.34 -29.11
CA SER A 866 7.82 -24.82 -29.98
C SER A 866 7.17 -23.67 -30.75
N LEU A 867 6.96 -23.87 -32.05
CA LEU A 867 6.34 -22.91 -32.97
C LEU A 867 4.85 -22.62 -32.66
N ALA A 868 4.23 -23.37 -31.75
CA ALA A 868 2.91 -23.06 -31.22
C ALA A 868 2.90 -21.92 -30.19
N PHE A 869 4.07 -21.45 -29.74
CA PHE A 869 4.22 -20.36 -28.79
C PHE A 869 4.74 -19.09 -29.48
N ASP A 870 4.22 -17.96 -29.03
CA ASP A 870 4.56 -16.61 -29.48
C ASP A 870 6.06 -16.30 -29.35
N GLY A 871 6.70 -16.78 -28.27
CA GLY A 871 8.15 -16.69 -28.06
C GLY A 871 8.97 -17.23 -29.22
N ALA A 872 8.53 -18.31 -29.87
CA ALA A 872 9.23 -18.83 -31.05
C ALA A 872 9.21 -17.84 -32.20
N HIS A 873 8.06 -17.19 -32.44
CA HIS A 873 7.86 -16.23 -33.52
C HIS A 873 8.76 -15.00 -33.38
N GLU A 874 8.93 -14.49 -32.17
CA GLU A 874 9.93 -13.44 -31.93
C GLU A 874 11.34 -13.86 -32.37
N ARG A 875 11.80 -15.05 -31.95
CA ARG A 875 13.19 -15.47 -32.21
C ARG A 875 13.47 -15.58 -33.71
N TRP A 876 12.66 -16.36 -34.44
CA TRP A 876 12.97 -16.61 -35.85
C TRP A 876 12.74 -15.36 -36.72
N LEU A 877 11.67 -14.59 -36.47
CA LEU A 877 11.40 -13.37 -37.24
C LEU A 877 12.44 -12.29 -36.97
N THR A 878 12.83 -12.07 -35.70
CA THR A 878 13.82 -11.05 -35.35
C THR A 878 15.17 -11.36 -36.02
N VAL A 879 15.61 -12.61 -35.99
CA VAL A 879 16.89 -13.03 -36.59
C VAL A 879 16.87 -12.86 -38.11
N LEU A 880 15.82 -13.35 -38.77
CA LEU A 880 15.76 -13.33 -40.24
C LEU A 880 15.54 -11.92 -40.80
N THR A 881 14.84 -11.04 -40.08
CA THR A 881 14.68 -9.64 -40.51
C THR A 881 15.99 -8.83 -40.44
N HIS A 882 16.94 -9.26 -39.61
CA HIS A 882 18.24 -8.61 -39.42
C HIS A 882 19.42 -9.31 -40.13
N GLY A 883 19.13 -10.30 -40.99
CA GLY A 883 20.15 -10.96 -41.81
C GLY A 883 20.95 -12.06 -41.09
N GLY A 884 20.55 -12.45 -39.88
CA GLY A 884 21.21 -13.51 -39.11
C GLY A 884 20.85 -14.92 -39.59
N ARG A 885 21.34 -15.94 -38.88
CA ARG A 885 21.08 -17.36 -39.16
C ARG A 885 20.39 -18.04 -37.99
N LEU A 886 19.39 -18.86 -38.29
CA LEU A 886 18.65 -19.66 -37.32
C LEU A 886 19.08 -21.14 -37.37
N VAL A 887 19.46 -21.70 -36.21
CA VAL A 887 19.77 -23.12 -36.02
C VAL A 887 18.61 -23.76 -35.29
N VAL A 888 17.86 -24.62 -35.95
CA VAL A 888 16.61 -25.17 -35.44
C VAL A 888 16.82 -26.59 -34.93
N SER A 889 16.33 -26.86 -33.71
CA SER A 889 16.37 -28.20 -33.15
C SER A 889 15.27 -29.10 -33.72
N ASP A 890 15.42 -30.42 -33.54
CA ASP A 890 14.35 -31.38 -33.83
C ASP A 890 13.17 -31.25 -32.84
N GLU A 891 12.13 -32.07 -33.04
CA GLU A 891 10.90 -32.00 -32.26
C GLU A 891 11.01 -32.42 -30.79
N HIS A 892 12.09 -33.08 -30.40
CA HIS A 892 12.28 -33.55 -29.04
C HIS A 892 12.96 -32.49 -28.16
N LEU A 893 12.67 -32.55 -26.86
CA LEU A 893 13.42 -31.76 -25.87
C LEU A 893 14.86 -32.29 -25.83
N TRP A 894 15.82 -31.41 -26.07
CA TRP A 894 17.22 -31.77 -26.01
C TRP A 894 17.72 -31.89 -24.57
N ALA A 895 18.61 -32.84 -24.33
CA ALA A 895 19.34 -32.86 -23.07
C ALA A 895 20.38 -31.71 -23.06
N PRO A 896 20.75 -31.16 -21.89
CA PRO A 896 21.74 -30.07 -21.78
C PRO A 896 23.04 -30.30 -22.54
N GLN A 897 23.50 -31.56 -22.61
CA GLN A 897 24.69 -31.97 -23.36
C GLN A 897 24.55 -31.63 -24.85
N LYS A 898 23.43 -32.03 -25.45
CA LYS A 898 23.17 -31.84 -26.89
C LYS A 898 23.06 -30.36 -27.24
N ILE A 899 22.47 -29.56 -26.35
CA ILE A 899 22.41 -28.10 -26.51
C ILE A 899 23.83 -27.54 -26.58
N ALA A 900 24.69 -27.86 -25.60
CA ALA A 900 26.05 -27.35 -25.55
C ALA A 900 26.89 -27.78 -26.76
N GLU A 901 26.73 -29.02 -27.23
CA GLU A 901 27.35 -29.52 -28.47
C GLU A 901 26.94 -28.68 -29.69
N VAL A 902 25.64 -28.44 -29.87
CA VAL A 902 25.11 -27.66 -31.00
C VAL A 902 25.52 -26.19 -30.91
N LEU A 903 25.48 -25.59 -29.72
CA LEU A 903 25.93 -24.21 -29.50
C LEU A 903 27.39 -24.02 -29.97
N ARG A 904 28.26 -25.01 -29.73
CA ARG A 904 29.65 -24.97 -30.21
C ARG A 904 29.76 -25.27 -31.70
N ALA A 905 29.16 -26.36 -32.15
CA ALA A 905 29.29 -26.85 -33.52
C ALA A 905 28.81 -25.81 -34.54
N GLU A 906 27.73 -25.09 -34.23
CA GLU A 906 27.18 -24.06 -35.10
C GLU A 906 27.65 -22.64 -34.76
N GLY A 907 28.52 -22.48 -33.76
CA GLY A 907 29.01 -21.16 -33.33
C GLY A 907 27.87 -20.21 -32.94
N ALA A 908 26.90 -20.70 -32.16
CA ALA A 908 25.73 -19.92 -31.76
C ALA A 908 26.15 -18.72 -30.91
N THR A 909 25.74 -17.52 -31.32
CA THR A 909 26.03 -16.29 -30.58
C THR A 909 24.89 -15.93 -29.64
N HIS A 910 23.68 -16.43 -29.89
CA HIS A 910 22.49 -16.16 -29.09
C HIS A 910 21.74 -17.45 -28.79
N ALA A 911 21.20 -17.56 -27.58
CA ALA A 911 20.30 -18.65 -27.20
C ALA A 911 19.18 -18.15 -26.26
N GLY A 912 17.94 -18.43 -26.64
CA GLY A 912 16.74 -18.12 -25.85
C GLY A 912 16.02 -19.37 -25.37
N MET A 913 15.68 -19.44 -24.08
CA MET A 913 14.94 -20.57 -23.50
C MET A 913 14.23 -20.22 -22.18
N SER A 914 13.39 -21.10 -21.64
CA SER A 914 12.78 -20.87 -20.33
C SER A 914 13.81 -20.86 -19.18
N PRO A 915 13.53 -20.17 -18.06
CA PRO A 915 14.41 -20.16 -16.89
C PRO A 915 14.79 -21.55 -16.39
N ALA A 916 13.84 -22.50 -16.36
CA ALA A 916 14.10 -23.87 -15.93
C ALA A 916 15.12 -24.59 -16.84
N TYR A 917 15.06 -24.36 -18.15
CA TYR A 917 15.94 -25.02 -19.11
C TYR A 917 17.34 -24.39 -19.10
N LEU A 918 17.42 -23.06 -18.98
CA LEU A 918 18.70 -22.35 -18.87
C LEU A 918 19.47 -22.73 -17.60
N GLN A 919 18.77 -22.90 -16.47
CA GLN A 919 19.38 -23.37 -15.23
C GLN A 919 19.93 -24.79 -15.34
N GLN A 920 19.25 -25.69 -16.03
CA GLN A 920 19.75 -27.05 -16.26
C GLN A 920 21.00 -27.07 -17.15
N LEU A 921 21.03 -26.21 -18.17
CA LEU A 921 22.23 -26.01 -18.97
C LEU A 921 23.38 -25.52 -18.08
N ALA A 922 23.14 -24.51 -17.24
CA ALA A 922 24.14 -24.01 -16.31
C ALA A 922 24.61 -25.09 -15.32
N GLU A 923 23.70 -25.86 -14.70
CA GLU A 923 24.08 -26.95 -13.79
C GLU A 923 24.95 -28.01 -14.48
N TRP A 924 24.60 -28.41 -15.70
CA TRP A 924 25.39 -29.39 -16.43
C TRP A 924 26.77 -28.85 -16.82
N ILE A 925 26.86 -27.57 -17.22
CA ILE A 925 28.13 -26.91 -17.55
C ILE A 925 29.00 -26.74 -16.30
N GLU A 926 28.40 -26.48 -15.13
CA GLU A 926 29.10 -26.38 -13.84
C GLU A 926 29.83 -27.70 -13.51
N GLU A 927 29.19 -28.84 -13.78
CA GLU A 927 29.80 -30.17 -13.65
C GLU A 927 30.85 -30.44 -14.73
N ALA A 928 30.63 -30.00 -15.98
CA ALA A 928 31.51 -30.26 -17.12
C ALA A 928 32.76 -29.36 -17.17
N GLY A 929 32.71 -28.15 -16.61
CA GLY A 929 33.83 -27.21 -16.50
C GLY A 929 34.15 -26.38 -17.75
N ASP A 930 33.33 -26.44 -18.80
CA ASP A 930 33.61 -25.81 -20.10
C ASP A 930 32.33 -25.15 -20.66
N PRO A 931 32.12 -23.83 -20.51
CA PRO A 931 30.95 -23.13 -21.05
C PRO A 931 31.08 -22.85 -22.57
N PRO A 932 29.99 -23.00 -23.36
CA PRO A 932 30.01 -22.63 -24.77
C PRO A 932 30.14 -21.09 -24.94
N PRO A 933 30.84 -20.59 -25.98
CA PRO A 933 31.14 -19.17 -26.16
C PRO A 933 29.94 -18.37 -26.73
N VAL A 934 28.81 -18.39 -26.01
CA VAL A 934 27.58 -17.69 -26.40
C VAL A 934 27.62 -16.26 -25.88
N LYS A 935 27.41 -15.27 -26.78
CA LYS A 935 27.43 -13.83 -26.44
C LYS A 935 26.25 -13.44 -25.56
N LEU A 936 25.05 -13.92 -25.90
CA LEU A 936 23.81 -13.49 -25.26
C LEU A 936 22.93 -14.70 -24.90
N TYR A 937 22.59 -14.81 -23.61
CA TYR A 937 21.50 -15.68 -23.17
C TYR A 937 20.26 -14.85 -22.84
N SER A 938 19.12 -15.31 -23.31
CA SER A 938 17.83 -14.72 -22.97
C SER A 938 16.91 -15.78 -22.37
N PHE A 939 16.06 -15.34 -21.44
CA PHE A 939 15.04 -16.19 -20.85
C PHE A 939 13.75 -15.42 -20.61
N GLY A 940 12.65 -16.15 -20.51
CA GLY A 940 11.32 -15.58 -20.31
C GLY A 940 10.26 -16.65 -20.13
N GLY A 941 9.04 -16.21 -19.81
CA GLY A 941 7.89 -17.10 -19.62
C GLY A 941 7.70 -17.63 -18.18
N GLU A 942 8.69 -17.44 -17.29
CA GLU A 942 8.59 -17.75 -15.85
C GLU A 942 9.42 -16.74 -15.03
N ALA A 943 9.16 -16.65 -13.73
CA ALA A 943 10.01 -15.87 -12.83
C ALA A 943 11.35 -16.60 -12.61
N MET A 944 12.47 -15.91 -12.80
CA MET A 944 13.81 -16.45 -12.53
C MET A 944 14.24 -16.08 -11.11
N PRO A 945 14.40 -17.04 -10.18
CA PRO A 945 14.89 -16.75 -8.83
C PRO A 945 16.31 -16.19 -8.87
N LYS A 946 16.64 -15.32 -7.90
CA LYS A 946 17.99 -14.74 -7.76
C LYS A 946 19.12 -15.77 -7.86
N ALA A 947 19.02 -16.87 -7.11
CA ALA A 947 20.04 -17.92 -7.12
C ALA A 947 20.21 -18.58 -8.50
N GLY A 948 19.11 -18.73 -9.25
CA GLY A 948 19.14 -19.24 -10.62
C GLY A 948 19.85 -18.27 -11.57
N PHE A 949 19.51 -16.98 -11.49
CA PHE A 949 20.17 -15.93 -12.27
C PHE A 949 21.68 -15.85 -11.99
N GLU A 950 22.08 -15.82 -10.72
CA GLU A 950 23.49 -15.77 -10.31
C GLU A 950 24.29 -17.01 -10.75
N ARG A 951 23.68 -18.20 -10.72
CA ARG A 951 24.31 -19.42 -11.26
C ARG A 951 24.53 -19.30 -12.76
N VAL A 952 23.49 -18.90 -13.51
CA VAL A 952 23.55 -18.77 -14.97
C VAL A 952 24.66 -17.79 -15.38
N THR A 953 24.74 -16.62 -14.76
CA THR A 953 25.75 -15.60 -15.11
C THR A 953 27.16 -16.07 -14.76
N ARG A 954 27.35 -16.68 -13.58
CA ARG A 954 28.65 -17.20 -13.12
C ARG A 954 29.16 -18.35 -13.99
N VAL A 955 28.29 -19.28 -14.34
CA VAL A 955 28.68 -20.54 -15.00
C VAL A 955 28.77 -20.38 -16.51
N LEU A 956 27.74 -19.82 -17.16
CA LEU A 956 27.70 -19.69 -18.61
C LEU A 956 28.52 -18.51 -19.14
N LYS A 957 28.83 -17.52 -18.29
CA LYS A 957 29.68 -16.36 -18.59
C LYS A 957 29.34 -15.62 -19.91
N PRO A 958 28.07 -15.30 -20.20
CA PRO A 958 27.75 -14.51 -21.38
C PRO A 958 28.26 -13.06 -21.26
N ASN A 959 28.22 -12.31 -22.35
CA ASN A 959 28.41 -10.86 -22.28
C ASN A 959 27.15 -10.18 -21.74
N ILE A 960 25.99 -10.66 -22.20
CA ILE A 960 24.67 -10.05 -21.94
C ILE A 960 23.70 -11.14 -21.49
N VAL A 961 22.89 -10.80 -20.50
CA VAL A 961 21.74 -11.59 -20.07
C VAL A 961 20.47 -10.76 -20.23
N ILE A 962 19.43 -11.37 -20.78
CA ILE A 962 18.13 -10.73 -20.98
C ILE A 962 17.03 -11.53 -20.29
N ASN A 963 16.26 -10.87 -19.44
CA ASN A 963 14.95 -11.36 -19.00
C ASN A 963 13.86 -10.68 -19.85
N GLY A 964 13.13 -11.48 -20.62
CA GLY A 964 11.98 -11.05 -21.40
C GLY A 964 10.67 -11.43 -20.71
N TYR A 965 9.79 -10.45 -20.53
CA TYR A 965 8.47 -10.66 -19.98
C TYR A 965 7.39 -10.26 -20.99
N GLY A 966 6.36 -11.10 -21.08
CA GLY A 966 5.13 -10.76 -21.76
C GLY A 966 4.03 -11.81 -21.70
N PRO A 967 2.77 -11.37 -21.68
CA PRO A 967 1.65 -12.16 -22.16
C PRO A 967 1.48 -12.03 -23.69
N THR A 968 0.94 -13.07 -24.31
CA THR A 968 0.71 -13.15 -25.77
C THR A 968 -0.10 -11.98 -26.33
N GLU A 969 -1.03 -11.45 -25.54
CA GLU A 969 -1.88 -10.30 -25.86
C GLU A 969 -1.13 -8.98 -26.06
N THR A 970 0.16 -8.93 -25.71
CA THR A 970 1.04 -7.75 -25.82
C THR A 970 2.19 -7.96 -26.81
N VAL A 971 2.02 -8.94 -27.70
CA VAL A 971 2.98 -9.34 -28.74
C VAL A 971 4.33 -9.71 -28.12
N VAL A 972 4.35 -10.92 -27.58
CA VAL A 972 5.52 -11.65 -27.08
C VAL A 972 6.22 -11.05 -25.86
N THR A 973 6.93 -9.92 -26.00
CA THR A 973 7.85 -9.41 -24.97
C THR A 973 7.75 -7.87 -24.84
N PRO A 974 6.69 -7.33 -24.21
CA PRO A 974 6.53 -5.90 -23.96
C PRO A 974 7.52 -5.32 -22.96
N LEU A 975 8.12 -6.13 -22.07
CA LEU A 975 9.09 -5.66 -21.07
C LEU A 975 10.39 -6.46 -21.14
N VAL A 976 11.53 -5.77 -21.10
CA VAL A 976 12.86 -6.38 -21.11
C VAL A 976 13.76 -5.79 -20.02
N TRP A 977 14.40 -6.67 -19.26
CA TRP A 977 15.54 -6.35 -18.42
C TRP A 977 16.82 -6.88 -19.07
N LYS A 978 17.61 -5.97 -19.66
CA LYS A 978 18.91 -6.25 -20.29
C LYS A 978 20.03 -5.82 -19.36
N VAL A 979 20.92 -6.75 -19.02
CA VAL A 979 22.05 -6.48 -18.12
C VAL A 979 23.34 -7.18 -18.58
N PRO A 980 24.52 -6.64 -18.23
CA PRO A 980 25.77 -7.37 -18.39
C PRO A 980 25.83 -8.55 -17.41
N ALA A 981 26.63 -9.58 -17.70
CA ALA A 981 26.77 -10.73 -16.81
C ALA A 981 27.39 -10.40 -15.43
N SER A 982 28.01 -9.23 -15.27
CA SER A 982 28.50 -8.73 -13.98
C SER A 982 27.41 -8.12 -13.09
N ALA A 983 26.19 -7.93 -13.59
CA ALA A 983 25.10 -7.38 -12.80
C ALA A 983 24.64 -8.35 -11.71
N SER A 984 24.20 -7.81 -10.58
CA SER A 984 23.60 -8.57 -9.49
C SER A 984 22.09 -8.37 -9.45
N CYS A 985 21.36 -9.39 -8.98
CA CYS A 985 19.93 -9.30 -8.70
C CYS A 985 19.74 -8.99 -7.22
N ALA A 986 19.19 -7.82 -6.89
CA ALA A 986 18.95 -7.41 -5.50
C ALA A 986 17.67 -8.03 -4.92
N GLN A 987 16.73 -8.38 -5.81
CA GLN A 987 15.38 -8.84 -5.50
C GLN A 987 15.28 -10.37 -5.40
N ALA A 988 14.10 -10.87 -5.04
CA ALA A 988 13.81 -12.30 -5.00
C ALA A 988 13.84 -12.95 -6.41
N TYR A 989 13.39 -12.21 -7.41
CA TYR A 989 13.37 -12.61 -8.82
C TYR A 989 14.09 -11.57 -9.70
N ALA A 990 14.64 -12.03 -10.83
CA ALA A 990 15.15 -11.13 -11.85
C ALA A 990 14.04 -10.15 -12.30
N PRO A 991 14.29 -8.82 -12.31
CA PRO A 991 13.31 -7.83 -12.77
C PRO A 991 12.84 -8.10 -14.20
N ILE A 992 11.63 -7.64 -14.52
CA ILE A 992 11.08 -7.74 -15.89
C ILE A 992 11.40 -6.51 -16.74
N GLY A 993 11.91 -5.44 -16.10
CA GLY A 993 12.63 -4.36 -16.77
C GLY A 993 11.72 -3.26 -17.31
N PHE A 994 11.97 -2.82 -18.54
CA PHE A 994 11.38 -1.61 -19.14
C PHE A 994 10.55 -1.91 -20.40
N PRO A 995 9.59 -1.05 -20.76
CA PRO A 995 8.84 -1.15 -22.02
C PRO A 995 9.73 -1.26 -23.26
N VAL A 996 9.34 -2.15 -24.16
CA VAL A 996 10.02 -2.45 -25.43
C VAL A 996 9.31 -1.78 -26.58
N GLY A 997 10.05 -0.94 -27.31
CA GLY A 997 9.53 -0.25 -28.50
C GLY A 997 8.49 0.80 -28.13
N ASP A 998 7.48 0.95 -28.99
CA ASP A 998 6.38 1.90 -28.82
C ASP A 998 5.28 1.31 -27.94
N ARG A 999 5.63 1.08 -26.66
CA ARG A 999 4.76 0.52 -25.62
C ARG A 999 4.86 1.35 -24.35
N THR A 1000 3.78 1.35 -23.59
CA THR A 1000 3.70 1.96 -22.26
C THR A 1000 3.40 0.89 -21.23
N ALA A 1001 4.03 0.98 -20.05
CA ALA A 1001 3.64 0.20 -18.87
C ALA A 1001 3.06 1.12 -17.81
N LEU A 1002 1.90 0.74 -17.27
CA LEU A 1002 1.23 1.40 -16.17
C LEU A 1002 1.01 0.39 -15.04
N ILE A 1003 1.21 0.83 -13.81
CA ILE A 1003 0.93 0.02 -12.61
C ILE A 1003 -0.23 0.70 -11.92
N LEU A 1004 -1.40 0.06 -11.97
CA LEU A 1004 -2.67 0.66 -11.58
C LEU A 1004 -3.36 -0.16 -10.50
N ASP A 1005 -4.24 0.49 -9.73
CA ASP A 1005 -5.17 -0.19 -8.83
C ASP A 1005 -6.46 -0.63 -9.55
N ALA A 1006 -7.41 -1.19 -8.78
CA ALA A 1006 -8.70 -1.65 -9.30
C ALA A 1006 -9.59 -0.53 -9.88
N HIS A 1007 -9.25 0.74 -9.66
CA HIS A 1007 -9.96 1.90 -10.18
C HIS A 1007 -9.26 2.56 -11.38
N LEU A 1008 -8.20 1.91 -11.91
CA LEU A 1008 -7.35 2.43 -12.98
C LEU A 1008 -6.53 3.66 -12.58
N ASP A 1009 -6.32 3.90 -11.29
CA ASP A 1009 -5.46 4.98 -10.82
C ASP A 1009 -4.01 4.49 -10.64
N ILE A 1010 -3.02 5.34 -10.96
CA ILE A 1010 -1.59 5.06 -10.72
C ILE A 1010 -1.30 4.85 -9.23
N VAL A 1011 -0.77 3.68 -8.87
CA VAL A 1011 -0.43 3.35 -7.47
C VAL A 1011 0.75 4.20 -6.97
N PRO A 1012 0.88 4.41 -5.64
CA PRO A 1012 2.02 5.12 -5.09
C PRO A 1012 3.36 4.45 -5.44
N ALA A 1013 4.42 5.24 -5.55
CA ALA A 1013 5.78 4.77 -5.82
C ALA A 1013 6.23 3.67 -4.84
N GLY A 1014 6.64 2.53 -5.39
CA GLY A 1014 7.08 1.35 -4.63
C GLY A 1014 5.95 0.44 -4.12
N VAL A 1015 4.69 0.82 -4.29
CA VAL A 1015 3.52 -0.01 -3.92
C VAL A 1015 3.18 -0.99 -5.05
N ALA A 1016 2.69 -2.17 -4.65
CA ALA A 1016 2.25 -3.19 -5.59
C ALA A 1016 0.92 -2.80 -6.28
N GLY A 1017 0.85 -2.98 -7.59
CA GLY A 1017 -0.38 -2.81 -8.37
C GLY A 1017 -0.41 -3.76 -9.56
N GLU A 1018 -1.53 -3.76 -10.28
CA GLU A 1018 -1.69 -4.59 -11.47
C GLU A 1018 -0.96 -3.95 -12.66
N LEU A 1019 -0.22 -4.75 -13.43
CA LEU A 1019 0.44 -4.29 -14.65
C LEU A 1019 -0.56 -4.17 -15.80
N TYR A 1020 -0.57 -2.99 -16.44
CA TYR A 1020 -1.25 -2.70 -17.68
C TYR A 1020 -0.22 -2.33 -18.75
N VAL A 1021 -0.41 -2.83 -19.97
CA VAL A 1021 0.45 -2.53 -21.11
C VAL A 1021 -0.36 -1.81 -22.18
N GLY A 1022 0.16 -0.74 -22.75
CA GLY A 1022 -0.45 0.04 -23.84
C GLY A 1022 0.47 0.21 -25.04
N GLY A 1023 0.00 0.98 -26.03
CA GLY A 1023 0.76 1.35 -27.23
C GLY A 1023 0.59 0.40 -28.43
N THR A 1024 1.45 0.57 -29.44
CA THR A 1024 1.40 -0.12 -30.74
C THR A 1024 1.63 -1.64 -30.63
N GLY A 1025 2.15 -2.11 -29.50
CA GLY A 1025 2.44 -3.52 -29.25
C GLY A 1025 1.28 -4.36 -28.73
N LEU A 1026 0.03 -3.90 -28.81
CA LEU A 1026 -1.13 -4.68 -28.39
C LEU A 1026 -1.65 -5.59 -29.50
N ALA A 1027 -2.09 -6.79 -29.13
CA ALA A 1027 -2.89 -7.62 -30.01
C ALA A 1027 -4.21 -6.92 -30.36
N ARG A 1028 -4.84 -7.33 -31.46
CA ARG A 1028 -6.16 -6.82 -31.84
C ARG A 1028 -7.21 -7.16 -30.79
N GLY A 1029 -7.10 -8.37 -30.22
CA GLY A 1029 -7.99 -8.92 -29.21
C GLY A 1029 -8.01 -10.44 -29.26
N TYR A 1030 -9.05 -11.03 -28.67
CA TYR A 1030 -9.32 -12.46 -28.78
C TYR A 1030 -10.19 -12.76 -30.02
N HIS A 1031 -9.71 -13.66 -30.86
CA HIS A 1031 -10.32 -14.03 -32.14
C HIS A 1031 -11.75 -14.53 -31.95
N GLY A 1032 -12.72 -13.87 -32.56
CA GLY A 1032 -14.13 -14.22 -32.47
C GLY A 1032 -14.77 -14.01 -31.08
N GLN A 1033 -14.09 -13.35 -30.13
CA GLN A 1033 -14.56 -13.21 -28.74
C GLN A 1033 -14.58 -11.73 -28.28
N PRO A 1034 -15.55 -10.93 -28.74
CA PRO A 1034 -15.61 -9.49 -28.42
C PRO A 1034 -15.85 -9.22 -26.94
N GLY A 1035 -16.63 -10.04 -26.23
CA GLY A 1035 -16.88 -9.88 -24.79
C GLY A 1035 -15.61 -10.04 -23.95
N LEU A 1036 -14.84 -11.11 -24.19
CA LEU A 1036 -13.56 -11.32 -23.51
C LEU A 1036 -12.52 -10.26 -23.90
N THR A 1037 -12.58 -9.77 -25.15
CA THR A 1037 -11.72 -8.68 -25.60
C THR A 1037 -12.01 -7.40 -24.84
N ALA A 1038 -13.27 -7.02 -24.69
CA ALA A 1038 -13.65 -5.80 -23.95
C ALA A 1038 -13.32 -5.88 -22.46
N ASP A 1039 -13.34 -7.07 -21.85
CA ASP A 1039 -12.95 -7.30 -20.46
C ASP A 1039 -11.44 -7.08 -20.21
N ARG A 1040 -10.60 -7.48 -21.17
CA ARG A 1040 -9.13 -7.46 -21.00
C ARG A 1040 -8.41 -6.33 -21.73
N PHE A 1041 -8.98 -5.79 -22.80
CA PHE A 1041 -8.46 -4.66 -23.56
C PHE A 1041 -9.32 -3.43 -23.25
N VAL A 1042 -9.00 -2.76 -22.15
CA VAL A 1042 -9.76 -1.62 -21.61
C VAL A 1042 -9.29 -0.29 -22.22
N PRO A 1043 -10.09 0.79 -22.15
CA PRO A 1043 -9.64 2.12 -22.54
C PRO A 1043 -8.43 2.60 -21.71
N ASP A 1044 -7.51 3.32 -22.33
CA ASP A 1044 -6.38 3.96 -21.63
C ASP A 1044 -6.77 5.37 -21.13
N PRO A 1045 -6.91 5.60 -19.81
CA PRO A 1045 -7.24 6.93 -19.29
C PRO A 1045 -6.06 7.91 -19.31
N TYR A 1046 -4.84 7.44 -19.59
CA TYR A 1046 -3.61 8.24 -19.62
C TYR A 1046 -3.02 8.40 -21.03
N GLY A 1047 -3.62 7.77 -22.04
CA GLY A 1047 -3.20 7.81 -23.44
C GLY A 1047 -4.03 8.75 -24.31
N GLU A 1048 -3.69 8.84 -25.58
CA GLU A 1048 -4.47 9.58 -26.58
C GLU A 1048 -5.88 8.99 -26.76
N PRO A 1049 -6.90 9.80 -27.13
CA PRO A 1049 -8.25 9.30 -27.37
C PRO A 1049 -8.29 8.09 -28.31
N GLY A 1050 -8.90 6.99 -27.85
CA GLY A 1050 -8.97 5.71 -28.58
C GLY A 1050 -7.84 4.72 -28.26
N SER A 1051 -6.84 5.12 -27.47
CA SER A 1051 -5.82 4.22 -26.93
C SER A 1051 -6.42 3.16 -26.01
N ARG A 1052 -5.78 1.99 -25.98
CA ARG A 1052 -6.19 0.84 -25.17
C ARG A 1052 -5.06 0.38 -24.26
N LEU A 1053 -5.43 -0.22 -23.13
CA LEU A 1053 -4.55 -0.96 -22.24
C LEU A 1053 -4.96 -2.43 -22.23
N TYR A 1054 -3.98 -3.32 -22.23
CA TYR A 1054 -4.18 -4.73 -21.90
C TYR A 1054 -3.94 -4.96 -20.41
N ARG A 1055 -4.96 -5.52 -19.74
CA ARG A 1055 -4.96 -5.88 -18.33
C ARG A 1055 -4.33 -7.27 -18.12
N THR A 1056 -3.10 -7.31 -17.58
CA THR A 1056 -2.29 -8.53 -17.55
C THR A 1056 -2.70 -9.56 -16.48
N GLY A 1057 -3.28 -9.11 -15.37
CA GLY A 1057 -3.49 -9.92 -14.16
C GLY A 1057 -2.23 -10.14 -13.32
N ASP A 1058 -1.09 -9.56 -13.71
CA ASP A 1058 0.19 -9.71 -13.02
C ASP A 1058 0.39 -8.57 -11.98
N LEU A 1059 0.79 -8.95 -10.77
CA LEU A 1059 1.07 -8.02 -9.67
C LEU A 1059 2.55 -7.62 -9.73
N VAL A 1060 2.79 -6.32 -9.80
CA VAL A 1060 4.13 -5.74 -10.00
C VAL A 1060 4.29 -4.46 -9.16
N ARG A 1061 5.51 -3.93 -9.09
CA ARG A 1061 5.77 -2.56 -8.63
C ARG A 1061 6.93 -1.94 -9.38
N TRP A 1062 7.04 -0.61 -9.32
CA TRP A 1062 8.24 0.10 -9.78
C TRP A 1062 9.35 -0.01 -8.73
N ALA A 1063 10.55 -0.33 -9.17
CA ALA A 1063 11.78 -0.06 -8.43
C ALA A 1063 12.19 1.40 -8.60
N GLU A 1064 13.05 1.90 -7.72
CA GLU A 1064 13.50 3.31 -7.72
C GLU A 1064 14.26 3.71 -9.00
N ASP A 1065 14.89 2.76 -9.68
CA ASP A 1065 15.56 2.98 -10.98
C ASP A 1065 14.61 2.95 -12.18
N GLY A 1066 13.31 2.79 -11.93
CA GLY A 1066 12.26 2.68 -12.93
C GLY A 1066 12.13 1.29 -13.57
N THR A 1067 12.84 0.27 -13.09
CA THR A 1067 12.58 -1.12 -13.52
C THR A 1067 11.27 -1.64 -12.93
N VAL A 1068 10.57 -2.50 -13.66
CA VAL A 1068 9.39 -3.21 -13.13
C VAL A 1068 9.83 -4.49 -12.41
N GLU A 1069 9.42 -4.63 -11.15
CA GLU A 1069 9.60 -5.83 -10.33
C GLU A 1069 8.34 -6.70 -10.37
N TYR A 1070 8.50 -7.99 -10.66
CA TYR A 1070 7.40 -8.96 -10.65
C TYR A 1070 7.20 -9.55 -9.24
N LEU A 1071 5.96 -9.50 -8.74
CA LEU A 1071 5.61 -9.96 -7.39
C LEU A 1071 4.72 -11.22 -7.41
N GLY A 1072 4.00 -11.47 -8.50
CA GLY A 1072 3.13 -12.64 -8.62
C GLY A 1072 1.94 -12.39 -9.54
N ARG A 1073 0.89 -13.19 -9.39
CA ARG A 1073 -0.39 -13.02 -10.09
C ARG A 1073 -1.51 -12.69 -9.10
N ILE A 1074 -2.48 -11.92 -9.58
CA ILE A 1074 -3.70 -11.57 -8.84
C ILE A 1074 -4.74 -12.68 -8.98
N ASP A 1075 -4.75 -13.37 -10.13
CA ASP A 1075 -5.66 -14.45 -10.46
C ASP A 1075 -5.06 -15.85 -10.18
N ASP A 1076 -5.89 -16.89 -10.32
CA ASP A 1076 -5.50 -18.30 -10.16
C ASP A 1076 -4.67 -18.84 -11.35
N GLN A 1077 -4.17 -17.99 -12.25
CA GLN A 1077 -3.34 -18.44 -13.37
C GLN A 1077 -1.93 -18.74 -12.90
N VAL A 1078 -1.28 -19.73 -13.51
CA VAL A 1078 0.09 -20.14 -13.16
C VAL A 1078 0.95 -20.33 -14.40
N LYS A 1079 2.27 -20.17 -14.23
CA LYS A 1079 3.28 -20.47 -15.25
C LYS A 1079 4.07 -21.68 -14.80
N ILE A 1080 3.97 -22.79 -15.53
CA ILE A 1080 4.65 -24.05 -15.21
C ILE A 1080 5.45 -24.51 -16.43
N ARG A 1081 6.77 -24.65 -16.28
CA ARG A 1081 7.74 -25.00 -17.34
C ARG A 1081 7.69 -24.06 -18.56
N GLY A 1082 7.35 -22.80 -18.33
CA GLY A 1082 7.14 -21.77 -19.37
C GLY A 1082 5.76 -21.80 -20.02
N PHE A 1083 4.90 -22.74 -19.63
CA PHE A 1083 3.52 -22.81 -20.13
C PHE A 1083 2.57 -22.01 -19.23
N ARG A 1084 1.77 -21.16 -19.86
CA ARG A 1084 0.70 -20.42 -19.20
C ARG A 1084 -0.52 -21.33 -19.03
N ILE A 1085 -0.90 -21.61 -17.79
CA ILE A 1085 -1.98 -22.53 -17.44
C ILE A 1085 -3.03 -21.80 -16.61
N GLU A 1086 -4.27 -21.80 -17.08
CA GLU A 1086 -5.44 -21.40 -16.31
C GLU A 1086 -5.90 -22.57 -15.44
N LEU A 1087 -5.78 -22.48 -14.11
CA LEU A 1087 -6.23 -23.55 -13.21
C LEU A 1087 -7.73 -23.84 -13.37
N GLY A 1088 -8.52 -22.79 -13.63
CA GLY A 1088 -9.95 -22.90 -13.94
C GLY A 1088 -10.25 -23.77 -15.16
N GLU A 1089 -9.37 -23.82 -16.16
CA GLU A 1089 -9.55 -24.70 -17.33
C GLU A 1089 -9.46 -26.18 -16.92
N VAL A 1090 -8.45 -26.52 -16.12
CA VAL A 1090 -8.26 -27.87 -15.60
C VAL A 1090 -9.41 -28.25 -14.66
N GLU A 1091 -9.83 -27.33 -13.78
CA GLU A 1091 -10.99 -27.51 -12.90
C GLU A 1091 -12.27 -27.79 -13.69
N ALA A 1092 -12.57 -26.98 -14.72
CA ALA A 1092 -13.76 -27.13 -15.55
C ALA A 1092 -13.78 -28.47 -16.30
N ARG A 1093 -12.64 -28.87 -16.89
CA ARG A 1093 -12.51 -30.16 -17.58
C ARG A 1093 -12.62 -31.34 -16.63
N THR A 1094 -12.06 -31.22 -15.42
CA THR A 1094 -12.18 -32.25 -14.38
C THR A 1094 -13.63 -32.37 -13.89
N ARG A 1095 -14.32 -31.24 -13.70
CA ARG A 1095 -15.73 -31.19 -13.27
C ARG A 1095 -16.71 -31.68 -14.35
N ALA A 1096 -16.33 -31.64 -15.62
CA ALA A 1096 -17.13 -32.17 -16.72
C ALA A 1096 -17.19 -33.71 -16.76
N LEU A 1097 -16.32 -34.40 -16.03
CA LEU A 1097 -16.30 -35.86 -15.96
C LEU A 1097 -17.47 -36.38 -15.10
N ARG A 1098 -18.22 -37.36 -15.62
CA ARG A 1098 -19.41 -37.93 -14.94
C ARG A 1098 -19.14 -38.45 -13.53
N ALA A 1099 -17.93 -38.93 -13.27
CA ALA A 1099 -17.54 -39.48 -11.97
C ALA A 1099 -17.23 -38.40 -10.91
N VAL A 1100 -17.08 -37.13 -11.32
CA VAL A 1100 -16.65 -36.02 -10.45
C VAL A 1100 -17.80 -35.05 -10.18
N ARG A 1101 -18.04 -34.75 -8.90
CA ARG A 1101 -19.03 -33.79 -8.43
C ARG A 1101 -18.48 -32.37 -8.35
N ASN A 1102 -17.35 -32.20 -7.68
CA ASN A 1102 -16.62 -30.93 -7.59
C ASN A 1102 -15.13 -31.19 -7.83
N ALA A 1103 -14.46 -30.18 -8.37
CA ALA A 1103 -13.02 -30.17 -8.59
C ALA A 1103 -12.44 -28.79 -8.22
N ALA A 1104 -11.29 -28.80 -7.58
CA ALA A 1104 -10.43 -27.64 -7.33
C ALA A 1104 -8.99 -28.01 -7.72
N VAL A 1105 -8.27 -27.11 -8.39
CA VAL A 1105 -6.88 -27.36 -8.81
C VAL A 1105 -5.99 -26.30 -8.19
N VAL A 1106 -4.83 -26.72 -7.70
CA VAL A 1106 -3.80 -25.82 -7.17
C VAL A 1106 -2.46 -26.14 -7.82
N ALA A 1107 -1.60 -25.13 -7.92
CA ALA A 1107 -0.18 -25.34 -8.15
C ALA A 1107 0.54 -25.46 -6.81
N GLN A 1108 1.41 -26.46 -6.69
CA GLN A 1108 2.31 -26.63 -5.56
C GLN A 1108 3.75 -26.38 -6.02
N GLU A 1109 4.45 -25.50 -5.31
CA GLU A 1109 5.89 -25.29 -5.49
C GLU A 1109 6.68 -26.51 -4.99
N ALA A 1110 7.68 -26.93 -5.77
CA ALA A 1110 8.62 -28.00 -5.44
C ALA A 1110 10.06 -27.58 -5.82
N PRO A 1111 11.12 -28.18 -5.24
CA PRO A 1111 12.52 -27.81 -5.52
C PRO A 1111 12.88 -27.81 -7.02
N GLU A 1112 12.22 -28.64 -7.82
CA GLU A 1112 12.39 -28.81 -9.25
C GLU A 1112 11.45 -27.96 -10.13
N GLY A 1113 10.56 -27.17 -9.51
CA GLY A 1113 9.56 -26.31 -10.16
C GLY A 1113 8.12 -26.67 -9.82
N SER A 1114 7.21 -25.72 -10.04
CA SER A 1114 5.77 -25.86 -9.76
C SER A 1114 5.10 -27.05 -10.48
N ARG A 1115 4.12 -27.68 -9.83
CA ARG A 1115 3.32 -28.80 -10.38
C ARG A 1115 1.85 -28.71 -9.99
N LEU A 1116 0.97 -29.30 -10.80
CA LEU A 1116 -0.49 -29.25 -10.60
C LEU A 1116 -0.99 -30.42 -9.73
N ILE A 1117 -1.91 -30.11 -8.82
CA ILE A 1117 -2.66 -31.09 -8.01
C ILE A 1117 -4.16 -30.80 -8.20
N ALA A 1118 -4.95 -31.81 -8.52
CA ALA A 1118 -6.41 -31.68 -8.54
C ALA A 1118 -7.03 -32.40 -7.35
N TYR A 1119 -7.94 -31.71 -6.66
CA TYR A 1119 -8.76 -32.25 -5.60
C TYR A 1119 -10.16 -32.48 -6.14
N VAL A 1120 -10.64 -33.71 -6.08
CA VAL A 1120 -11.93 -34.11 -6.63
C VAL A 1120 -12.82 -34.70 -5.55
N THR A 1121 -14.12 -34.49 -5.69
CA THR A 1121 -15.14 -35.16 -4.88
C THR A 1121 -15.98 -36.04 -5.79
N PRO A 1122 -16.27 -37.31 -5.44
CA PRO A 1122 -17.07 -38.19 -6.27
C PRO A 1122 -18.58 -37.87 -6.19
N TRP A 1123 -19.34 -38.28 -7.22
CA TRP A 1123 -20.82 -38.33 -7.14
C TRP A 1123 -21.31 -39.50 -6.29
N GLU A 1124 -20.66 -40.66 -6.38
CA GLU A 1124 -20.98 -41.85 -5.60
C GLU A 1124 -20.10 -41.93 -4.34
N ALA A 1125 -20.75 -42.01 -3.17
CA ALA A 1125 -20.04 -42.20 -1.90
C ALA A 1125 -19.41 -43.60 -1.85
N GLY A 1126 -18.14 -43.69 -1.44
CA GLY A 1126 -17.41 -44.96 -1.34
C GLY A 1126 -16.69 -45.42 -2.60
N ALA A 1127 -16.60 -44.58 -3.64
CA ALA A 1127 -15.73 -44.84 -4.79
C ALA A 1127 -14.27 -45.03 -4.33
N ALA A 1128 -13.60 -46.07 -4.81
CA ALA A 1128 -12.19 -46.32 -4.48
C ALA A 1128 -11.32 -45.14 -4.97
N PRO A 1129 -10.63 -44.42 -4.06
CA PRO A 1129 -9.89 -43.20 -4.41
C PRO A 1129 -8.89 -43.38 -5.55
N GLU A 1130 -8.14 -44.49 -5.57
CA GLU A 1130 -7.15 -44.74 -6.62
C GLU A 1130 -7.80 -44.99 -7.99
N ALA A 1131 -8.86 -45.80 -8.06
CA ALA A 1131 -9.54 -46.09 -9.32
C ALA A 1131 -10.18 -44.83 -9.94
N LEU A 1132 -10.71 -43.93 -9.10
CA LEU A 1132 -11.23 -42.64 -9.56
C LEU A 1132 -10.11 -41.72 -10.05
N ALA A 1133 -9.00 -41.63 -9.32
CA ALA A 1133 -7.83 -40.85 -9.71
C ALA A 1133 -7.27 -41.30 -11.07
N ASP A 1134 -7.16 -42.61 -11.30
CA ASP A 1134 -6.70 -43.19 -12.57
C ASP A 1134 -7.67 -42.87 -13.71
N THR A 1135 -8.98 -43.02 -13.46
CA THR A 1135 -10.02 -42.70 -14.45
C THR A 1135 -9.99 -41.23 -14.84
N VAL A 1136 -9.93 -40.33 -13.84
CA VAL A 1136 -9.85 -38.87 -14.07
C VAL A 1136 -8.60 -38.53 -14.88
N THR A 1137 -7.44 -39.07 -14.51
CA THR A 1137 -6.18 -38.83 -15.23
C THR A 1137 -6.26 -39.30 -16.68
N ALA A 1138 -6.82 -40.49 -16.93
CA ALA A 1138 -6.97 -41.04 -18.27
C ALA A 1138 -7.92 -40.21 -19.15
N GLU A 1139 -9.02 -39.71 -18.59
CA GLU A 1139 -9.96 -38.85 -19.34
C GLU A 1139 -9.38 -37.46 -19.61
N LEU A 1140 -8.67 -36.85 -18.65
CA LEU A 1140 -8.04 -35.55 -18.84
C LEU A 1140 -6.97 -35.58 -19.95
N LYS A 1141 -6.19 -36.65 -20.06
CA LYS A 1141 -5.19 -36.83 -21.15
C LYS A 1141 -5.78 -36.82 -22.56
N LYS A 1142 -7.09 -37.05 -22.72
CA LYS A 1142 -7.76 -37.00 -24.04
C LYS A 1142 -8.08 -35.58 -24.50
N VAL A 1143 -8.15 -34.63 -23.57
CA VAL A 1143 -8.63 -33.25 -23.81
C VAL A 1143 -7.62 -32.16 -23.47
N LEU A 1144 -6.77 -32.40 -22.47
CA LEU A 1144 -5.76 -31.48 -22.00
C LEU A 1144 -4.38 -31.85 -22.57
N PRO A 1145 -3.54 -30.85 -22.91
CA PRO A 1145 -2.12 -31.08 -23.15
C PRO A 1145 -1.43 -31.70 -21.93
N ASP A 1146 -0.37 -32.47 -22.14
CA ASP A 1146 0.36 -33.18 -21.08
C ASP A 1146 0.79 -32.27 -19.92
N TYR A 1147 1.20 -31.03 -20.20
CA TYR A 1147 1.64 -30.08 -19.17
C TYR A 1147 0.50 -29.51 -18.31
N MET A 1148 -0.77 -29.68 -18.72
CA MET A 1148 -1.96 -29.28 -17.96
C MET A 1148 -2.57 -30.43 -17.15
N VAL A 1149 -2.13 -31.67 -17.38
CA VAL A 1149 -2.64 -32.83 -16.64
C VAL A 1149 -2.05 -32.79 -15.21
N PRO A 1150 -2.90 -32.82 -14.16
CA PRO A 1150 -2.42 -32.84 -12.77
C PRO A 1150 -1.46 -34.00 -12.51
N ALA A 1151 -0.37 -33.72 -11.78
CA ALA A 1151 0.59 -34.73 -11.35
C ALA A 1151 -0.02 -35.68 -10.30
N ARG A 1152 -1.03 -35.21 -9.56
CA ARG A 1152 -1.76 -36.02 -8.58
C ARG A 1152 -3.23 -35.62 -8.55
N ILE A 1153 -4.10 -36.62 -8.44
CA ILE A 1153 -5.52 -36.46 -8.15
C ILE A 1153 -5.76 -36.93 -6.70
N VAL A 1154 -6.25 -36.03 -5.85
CA VAL A 1154 -6.61 -36.32 -4.45
C VAL A 1154 -8.12 -36.39 -4.35
N VAL A 1155 -8.64 -37.54 -3.91
CA VAL A 1155 -10.08 -37.72 -3.71
C VAL A 1155 -10.44 -37.34 -2.28
N LEU A 1156 -11.37 -36.40 -2.14
CA LEU A 1156 -11.90 -35.92 -0.86
C LEU A 1156 -13.40 -36.23 -0.76
N ASP A 1157 -13.90 -36.40 0.46
CA ASP A 1157 -15.34 -36.50 0.70
C ASP A 1157 -16.06 -35.18 0.41
N ARG A 1158 -15.41 -34.05 0.74
CA ARG A 1158 -15.88 -32.69 0.49
C ARG A 1158 -14.71 -31.71 0.35
N LEU A 1159 -14.91 -30.67 -0.46
CA LEU A 1159 -13.95 -29.55 -0.51
C LEU A 1159 -14.11 -28.66 0.73
N PRO A 1160 -13.01 -28.18 1.34
CA PRO A 1160 -13.07 -27.18 2.40
C PRO A 1160 -13.62 -25.86 1.84
N LEU A 1161 -14.47 -25.19 2.62
CA LEU A 1161 -15.12 -23.94 2.21
C LEU A 1161 -14.78 -22.81 3.20
N THR A 1162 -14.68 -21.58 2.71
CA THR A 1162 -14.59 -20.35 3.50
C THR A 1162 -15.92 -20.04 4.20
N SER A 1163 -15.92 -19.08 5.13
CA SER A 1163 -17.16 -18.55 5.75
C SER A 1163 -18.16 -17.99 4.72
N THR A 1164 -17.68 -17.60 3.53
CA THR A 1164 -18.48 -17.12 2.39
C THR A 1164 -18.93 -18.23 1.43
N GLY A 1165 -18.63 -19.50 1.73
CA GLY A 1165 -19.07 -20.67 0.94
C GLY A 1165 -18.26 -20.93 -0.33
N LYS A 1166 -17.14 -20.24 -0.56
CA LYS A 1166 -16.19 -20.52 -1.66
C LYS A 1166 -15.20 -21.60 -1.24
N VAL A 1167 -14.56 -22.30 -2.18
CA VAL A 1167 -13.52 -23.28 -1.86
C VAL A 1167 -12.33 -22.61 -1.18
N ASP A 1168 -11.97 -23.06 0.01
CA ASP A 1168 -10.78 -22.60 0.73
C ASP A 1168 -9.56 -23.39 0.25
N ARG A 1169 -8.84 -22.84 -0.72
CA ARG A 1169 -7.66 -23.49 -1.30
C ARG A 1169 -6.49 -23.62 -0.32
N ARG A 1170 -6.43 -22.80 0.74
CA ARG A 1170 -5.38 -22.86 1.76
C ARG A 1170 -5.61 -23.99 2.75
N ALA A 1171 -6.87 -24.41 2.92
CA ALA A 1171 -7.27 -25.52 3.76
C ALA A 1171 -7.21 -26.89 3.03
N LEU A 1172 -6.82 -26.93 1.76
CA LEU A 1172 -6.66 -28.19 1.02
C LEU A 1172 -5.48 -29.00 1.58
N PRO A 1173 -5.65 -30.33 1.81
CA PRO A 1173 -4.62 -31.15 2.41
C PRO A 1173 -3.43 -31.34 1.44
N VAL A 1174 -2.21 -31.21 1.95
CA VAL A 1174 -1.01 -31.53 1.17
C VAL A 1174 -1.00 -33.04 0.86
N PRO A 1175 -0.82 -33.46 -0.42
CA PRO A 1175 -0.82 -34.89 -0.75
C PRO A 1175 0.33 -35.62 -0.08
N ASP A 1176 0.07 -36.83 0.42
CA ASP A 1176 1.13 -37.75 0.82
C ASP A 1176 1.70 -38.47 -0.42
N TRP A 1177 2.91 -38.06 -0.80
CA TRP A 1177 3.64 -38.57 -1.95
C TRP A 1177 4.29 -39.95 -1.70
N GLN A 1178 4.26 -40.48 -0.45
CA GLN A 1178 4.89 -41.75 -0.07
C GLN A 1178 3.90 -42.92 0.09
N SER A 1179 2.63 -42.75 -0.31
CA SER A 1179 1.52 -43.67 0.03
C SER A 1179 1.52 -45.04 -0.66
N ARG A 1180 2.50 -45.39 -1.51
CA ARG A 1180 2.64 -46.77 -2.04
C ARG A 1180 3.51 -47.62 -1.12
N ALA A 1181 3.12 -48.88 -0.92
CA ALA A 1181 3.92 -49.83 -0.13
C ALA A 1181 5.33 -49.96 -0.73
N TYR A 1182 6.35 -49.54 0.01
CA TYR A 1182 7.74 -49.55 -0.45
C TYR A 1182 8.19 -50.97 -0.82
N VAL A 1183 8.59 -51.18 -2.07
CA VAL A 1183 9.19 -52.43 -2.55
C VAL A 1183 10.65 -52.19 -2.90
N ALA A 1184 11.56 -52.70 -2.07
CA ALA A 1184 12.99 -52.49 -2.25
C ALA A 1184 13.53 -53.06 -3.59
N PRO A 1185 14.45 -52.34 -4.26
CA PRO A 1185 15.23 -52.85 -5.39
C PRO A 1185 16.00 -54.13 -5.03
N ARG A 1186 15.92 -55.17 -5.86
CA ARG A 1186 16.56 -56.48 -5.60
C ARG A 1186 17.70 -56.78 -6.57
N SER A 1187 17.46 -56.60 -7.87
CA SER A 1187 18.48 -56.83 -8.91
C SER A 1187 19.49 -55.68 -8.99
N GLU A 1188 20.67 -55.93 -9.57
CA GLU A 1188 21.68 -54.88 -9.77
C GLU A 1188 21.17 -53.76 -10.69
N ALA A 1189 20.39 -54.09 -11.73
CA ALA A 1189 19.75 -53.11 -12.59
C ALA A 1189 18.69 -52.28 -11.85
N GLU A 1190 17.85 -52.90 -11.00
CA GLU A 1190 16.88 -52.17 -10.16
C GLU A 1190 17.59 -51.23 -9.17
N LYS A 1191 18.70 -51.67 -8.54
CA LYS A 1191 19.48 -50.85 -7.61
C LYS A 1191 20.18 -49.69 -8.32
N ALA A 1192 20.71 -49.92 -9.53
CA ALA A 1192 21.33 -48.88 -10.34
C ALA A 1192 20.30 -47.81 -10.75
N LEU A 1193 19.12 -48.22 -11.25
CA LEU A 1193 18.04 -47.28 -11.57
C LEU A 1193 17.59 -46.49 -10.34
N ALA A 1194 17.41 -47.18 -9.20
CA ALA A 1194 17.01 -46.54 -7.96
C ALA A 1194 18.04 -45.51 -7.49
N ARG A 1195 19.34 -45.79 -7.56
CA ARG A 1195 20.42 -44.83 -7.25
C ARG A 1195 20.36 -43.61 -8.17
N VAL A 1196 20.22 -43.81 -9.47
CA VAL A 1196 20.11 -42.71 -10.43
C VAL A 1196 18.89 -41.83 -10.10
N TRP A 1197 17.75 -42.43 -9.75
CA TRP A 1197 16.56 -41.68 -9.36
C TRP A 1197 16.75 -40.96 -8.02
N GLN A 1198 17.34 -41.60 -7.01
CA GLN A 1198 17.66 -40.97 -5.72
C GLN A 1198 18.53 -39.72 -5.90
N GLU A 1199 19.56 -39.81 -6.75
CA GLU A 1199 20.45 -38.68 -7.01
C GLU A 1199 19.78 -37.57 -7.82
N VAL A 1200 18.99 -37.93 -8.84
CA VAL A 1200 18.34 -36.95 -9.71
C VAL A 1200 17.17 -36.26 -9.01
N LEU A 1201 16.36 -37.01 -8.27
CA LEU A 1201 15.20 -36.51 -7.52
C LEU A 1201 15.58 -35.97 -6.13
N LYS A 1202 16.82 -36.21 -5.68
CA LYS A 1202 17.34 -35.83 -4.35
C LYS A 1202 16.48 -36.36 -3.19
N ILE A 1203 16.08 -37.64 -3.29
CA ILE A 1203 15.27 -38.34 -2.30
C ILE A 1203 16.01 -39.54 -1.72
N GLU A 1204 15.75 -39.86 -0.45
CA GLU A 1204 16.50 -40.89 0.28
C GLU A 1204 16.16 -42.32 -0.17
N ARG A 1205 14.93 -42.59 -0.61
CA ARG A 1205 14.47 -43.94 -0.94
C ARG A 1205 13.63 -43.96 -2.22
N VAL A 1206 13.91 -44.92 -3.09
CA VAL A 1206 13.13 -45.22 -4.30
C VAL A 1206 12.85 -46.73 -4.34
N GLY A 1207 11.57 -47.09 -4.34
CA GLY A 1207 11.06 -48.43 -4.53
C GLY A 1207 10.82 -48.76 -6.01
N VAL A 1208 10.79 -50.05 -6.35
CA VAL A 1208 10.70 -50.47 -7.76
C VAL A 1208 9.31 -50.26 -8.39
N THR A 1209 8.30 -50.03 -7.57
CA THR A 1209 6.91 -49.73 -7.95
C THR A 1209 6.57 -48.24 -7.82
N ASP A 1210 7.51 -47.44 -7.35
CA ASP A 1210 7.32 -46.01 -7.21
C ASP A 1210 7.31 -45.38 -8.60
N ASP A 1211 6.38 -44.46 -8.79
CA ASP A 1211 6.23 -43.74 -10.05
C ASP A 1211 7.17 -42.53 -10.06
N PHE A 1212 7.96 -42.42 -11.14
CA PHE A 1212 8.94 -41.35 -11.33
C PHE A 1212 8.31 -39.97 -11.15
N PHE A 1213 7.13 -39.75 -11.75
CA PHE A 1213 6.46 -38.46 -11.77
C PHE A 1213 5.76 -38.16 -10.43
N GLU A 1214 5.27 -39.20 -9.74
CA GLU A 1214 4.77 -39.05 -8.36
C GLU A 1214 5.90 -38.66 -7.39
N LEU A 1215 7.11 -39.17 -7.59
CA LEU A 1215 8.28 -38.85 -6.77
C LEU A 1215 8.92 -37.47 -7.07
N GLY A 1216 8.26 -36.61 -7.84
CA GLY A 1216 8.78 -35.29 -8.23
C GLY A 1216 9.54 -35.28 -9.56
N GLY A 1217 9.59 -36.41 -10.26
CA GLY A 1217 10.12 -36.48 -11.61
C GLY A 1217 9.29 -35.65 -12.59
N ASN A 1218 9.96 -35.14 -13.61
CA ASN A 1218 9.33 -34.39 -14.70
C ASN A 1218 10.12 -34.61 -16.00
N SER A 1219 9.61 -34.14 -17.14
CA SER A 1219 10.25 -34.34 -18.45
C SER A 1219 11.70 -33.85 -18.52
N LEU A 1220 12.06 -32.82 -17.73
CA LEU A 1220 13.41 -32.28 -17.63
C LEU A 1220 14.33 -33.22 -16.82
N LEU A 1221 13.85 -33.68 -15.66
CA LEU A 1221 14.55 -34.67 -14.83
C LEU A 1221 14.66 -36.03 -15.55
N SER A 1222 13.67 -36.40 -16.36
CA SER A 1222 13.70 -37.59 -17.21
C SER A 1222 14.89 -37.58 -18.16
N LEU A 1223 15.21 -36.44 -18.78
CA LEU A 1223 16.38 -36.30 -19.64
C LEU A 1223 17.69 -36.46 -18.86
N ARG A 1224 17.75 -35.91 -17.64
CA ARG A 1224 18.91 -36.07 -16.74
C ARG A 1224 19.09 -37.54 -16.32
N VAL A 1225 18.00 -38.24 -15.98
CA VAL A 1225 18.01 -39.67 -15.71
C VAL A 1225 18.58 -40.42 -16.92
N ILE A 1226 18.05 -40.23 -18.13
CA ILE A 1226 18.53 -40.94 -19.33
C ILE A 1226 20.01 -40.66 -19.61
N SER A 1227 20.44 -39.40 -19.45
CA SER A 1227 21.84 -39.02 -19.63
C SER A 1227 22.78 -39.72 -18.64
N ARG A 1228 22.35 -39.88 -17.38
CA ARG A 1228 23.11 -40.63 -16.37
C ARG A 1228 23.06 -42.15 -16.60
N LEU A 1229 21.90 -42.69 -16.98
CA LEU A 1229 21.74 -44.11 -17.29
C LEU A 1229 22.68 -44.55 -18.42
N ARG A 1230 22.95 -43.69 -19.42
CA ARG A 1230 23.92 -43.96 -20.49
C ARG A 1230 25.37 -44.15 -20.00
N ARG A 1231 25.70 -43.72 -18.78
CA ARG A 1231 27.02 -43.87 -18.17
C ARG A 1231 27.10 -45.07 -17.22
N GLU A 1232 25.99 -45.73 -16.93
CA GLU A 1232 25.88 -46.82 -15.96
C GLU A 1232 25.84 -48.18 -16.66
N SER A 1233 26.99 -48.87 -16.69
CA SER A 1233 27.15 -50.17 -17.36
C SER A 1233 26.36 -51.31 -16.70
N ALA A 1234 25.90 -51.13 -15.46
CA ALA A 1234 25.18 -52.15 -14.68
C ALA A 1234 23.71 -52.40 -15.15
N ILE A 1235 23.17 -51.54 -16.02
CA ILE A 1235 21.76 -51.60 -16.43
C ILE A 1235 21.55 -52.49 -17.67
N GLY A 1236 22.58 -52.67 -18.52
CA GLY A 1236 22.59 -53.62 -19.64
C GLY A 1236 21.47 -53.47 -20.68
N ILE A 1237 20.73 -52.35 -20.64
CA ILE A 1237 19.54 -52.09 -21.45
C ILE A 1237 19.51 -50.61 -21.84
N GLU A 1238 19.26 -50.31 -23.12
CA GLU A 1238 19.10 -48.95 -23.63
C GLU A 1238 17.70 -48.40 -23.29
N ILE A 1239 17.59 -47.58 -22.26
CA ILE A 1239 16.33 -46.93 -21.86
C ILE A 1239 16.19 -45.58 -22.57
N LYS A 1240 15.14 -45.40 -23.38
CA LYS A 1240 14.81 -44.15 -24.07
C LYS A 1240 13.76 -43.35 -23.30
N LEU A 1241 13.63 -42.05 -23.62
CA LEU A 1241 12.65 -41.17 -22.98
C LEU A 1241 11.21 -41.67 -23.12
N ARG A 1242 10.88 -42.21 -24.30
CA ARG A 1242 9.57 -42.81 -24.56
C ARG A 1242 9.24 -43.95 -23.60
N ASP A 1243 10.24 -44.73 -23.19
CA ASP A 1243 10.04 -45.88 -22.31
C ASP A 1243 9.71 -45.42 -20.89
N LEU A 1244 10.40 -44.40 -20.38
CA LEU A 1244 10.12 -43.77 -19.07
C LEU A 1244 8.76 -43.06 -19.04
N MET A 1245 8.37 -42.40 -20.13
CA MET A 1245 7.05 -41.77 -20.23
C MET A 1245 5.92 -42.80 -20.29
N LYS A 1246 6.16 -43.95 -20.94
CA LYS A 1246 5.18 -45.03 -21.10
C LYS A 1246 5.06 -45.87 -19.82
N ASN A 1247 6.18 -46.17 -19.18
CA ASN A 1247 6.28 -47.01 -17.99
C ASN A 1247 7.09 -46.27 -16.91
N PRO A 1248 6.46 -45.41 -16.11
CA PRO A 1248 7.15 -44.55 -15.15
C PRO A 1248 7.62 -45.24 -13.87
N THR A 1249 7.75 -46.56 -13.83
CA THR A 1249 8.24 -47.30 -12.64
C THR A 1249 9.50 -48.09 -13.00
N ILE A 1250 10.43 -48.26 -12.06
CA ILE A 1250 11.66 -49.05 -12.30
C ILE A 1250 11.32 -50.46 -12.80
N ARG A 1251 10.31 -51.11 -12.20
CA ARG A 1251 9.86 -52.42 -12.62
C ARG A 1251 9.22 -52.41 -14.01
N GLY A 1252 8.44 -51.40 -14.35
CA GLY A 1252 7.83 -51.23 -15.68
C GLY A 1252 8.89 -51.02 -16.77
N LEU A 1253 9.91 -50.20 -16.47
CA LEU A 1253 11.04 -49.94 -17.36
C LEU A 1253 11.83 -51.21 -17.68
N LEU A 1254 12.19 -51.98 -16.66
CA LEU A 1254 12.99 -53.19 -16.83
C LEU A 1254 12.22 -54.36 -17.44
N ARG A 1255 10.88 -54.32 -17.44
CA ARG A 1255 10.03 -55.34 -18.08
C ARG A 1255 9.90 -55.13 -19.59
N ASP A 1256 9.77 -53.88 -20.02
CA ASP A 1256 9.40 -53.53 -21.40
C ASP A 1256 10.59 -53.06 -22.27
N ALA A 1257 11.79 -52.92 -21.69
CA ALA A 1257 12.97 -52.46 -22.42
C ALA A 1257 13.71 -53.62 -23.13
N PRO A 1258 14.12 -53.47 -24.40
CA PRO A 1258 14.71 -54.53 -25.21
C PRO A 1258 16.08 -54.94 -24.66
N ARG A 1259 16.32 -56.25 -24.48
CA ARG A 1259 17.60 -56.78 -23.98
C ARG A 1259 18.65 -56.77 -25.11
N GLU A 1260 19.89 -56.39 -24.79
CA GLU A 1260 21.01 -56.36 -25.75
C GLU A 1260 21.26 -57.71 -26.46
N GLU A 1261 20.84 -58.84 -25.88
CA GLU A 1261 21.03 -60.18 -26.45
C GLU A 1261 20.15 -60.49 -27.67
N GLU A 1262 19.07 -59.74 -27.94
CA GLU A 1262 18.18 -59.99 -29.09
C GLU A 1262 18.66 -59.38 -30.42
N ARG A 1263 19.83 -58.72 -30.46
CA ARG A 1263 20.41 -58.14 -31.71
C ARG A 1263 21.36 -59.06 -32.49
N LEU A 1264 21.59 -60.30 -32.04
CA LEU A 1264 22.51 -61.23 -32.73
C LEU A 1264 21.84 -62.23 -33.69
N GLU A 1265 20.52 -62.15 -33.91
CA GLU A 1265 19.82 -63.02 -34.87
C GLU A 1265 18.97 -62.24 -35.88
N GLU A 1266 19.61 -61.51 -36.79
CA GLU A 1266 19.07 -61.29 -38.14
C GLU A 1266 20.22 -61.48 -39.16
N PRO A 1267 20.09 -62.36 -40.17
CA PRO A 1267 21.17 -62.65 -41.10
C PRO A 1267 21.28 -61.60 -42.21
N ALA A 1268 22.54 -61.21 -42.47
CA ALA A 1268 23.14 -60.40 -43.55
C ALA A 1268 22.25 -59.78 -44.64
#